data_AF-A0A0I9N5P9-F1
#
_entry.id   AF-A0A0I9N5P9-F1
#
_cell.length_a   1.000
_cell.length_b   1.000
_cell.length_c   1.000
_cell.angle_alpha   90.00
_cell.angle_beta   90.00
_cell.angle_gamma   90.00
#
_symmetry.space_group_name_H-M   'P 1'
#
loop_
_entity.id
_entity.type
_entity.pdbx_description
1 polymer ?
#
loop_
_entity_poly.entity_id
_entity_poly.type
_entity_poly.pdbx_seq_one_letter_code
_entity_poly.pdbx_strand_id
1 'polypeptide(L)'
;MWVKARNTFRVIDDYINSCYNEQSSSTSLEQLIAVLNKAQPLLVNILRNPSKNSLHRSVLNKSGEVLELDSGEVVKVDDGLRNEAIIISDLFNCDEFDALELVITGEVQIRHFPFLTRGLCAVVCYYDSHRFISAAVKALAEFKVDEKLPKSRELFEYLNQLLSDTAFIRRLIEVLQTVNVQSELQSLHHPNVNGLGGPKHQEILRELIEDTLENCAQTLHLICSSWQLESAPPFLKDLFAPLKELQPNIAFKNTHLSLWTATLILISPHNLQNMRCARDLLMGFHKEVFLEDWQDSCLQASLQFAIVVSYNWLSVHQLVQEVLGGFSIKEDDLLEKAVDGLAFQFIRKCVISMPKFRKSFIAFATVDTLIKNFIAHLSNQVILLQHSGEIELQYVEEMLERGQLHRPRLHFENFIRCIADLYDGDSKYLEQLSAQFCSSESEELVKFLRNCRQLISPVLQVAFLDMLKNICKCRESACFIFGLLSPCHTKSVQSTLSWDHFWTAMHDYLGLFKRKKSQTSSIMHATHPGQHDTFQQIPQSELAGLVAWVQLVEIVAKNDQISRRHFADNSSWSCIETAISLVASAIPLVLKGALFRCLASLAMDEHGAVKIWTTLISLSVLTKTSSGKLVGIQDELETRECTFKCYDSSIGFLHLMKTLFLHIKNIDKRYLLQYLQFIIKSIICQFADRSYENVSQMWHLCSAACDALYNFLHHYAITAEAILDADPQIIVLTQILNDSPVFRSLSAVLCDGAERLHDFSPRSIDREAAVLSVLRLLDVSVSLHAPLIDAVRATNSSIIIASLDSLFLSSVESNGVTTYITVIASYLTQSELIPKHIYYVVSILRELCCCQPSIQSRIVQALLPLSLELIESFARLTSVKMAAIEVSALDSPVYHGIDELPVARVRGETARLFIEMCSSSIENDPGTTNLVYLFCGLRMPDLVNSVIESTGFRGTTMTCLHSLVDLLIEMTTSEAPFALPFAALFEPTLRLMLRLVSINCSCSTVILRFFRSNHDLIYRLTSFLLLLDTKTHSDEEEDMVLKNLKITIQGLVLHLSAVELSSLLQNRHYSQPKRYFHLMLSQRDDVMEEQNSAVEQALGQSDIGYTPNKQRDEEEWPFLWRLLRTKANFNEMEIPVMELLNTKRLEQILSLCLRPTSANVQQCDIEHLNWLLCREFSMVANEMQPKFNFGISQDTKQLLQYCTTYNLMKNAEASLRQLLSGWLSFVNVLAIFCPVPFLTLEVQYQYLLDALYILLNYASDTYRDAKLSSAVSQCLLRLTASICALLKSLKEEVVEFRTTITDVADVLIRFLIQPGKRSLQTKLDLYACISLILNYSTEALVSEREEYQDISRSDDDFLFGLTTLKIAQQDILRNALTKYGHELISLLSKDICDSPSGLRFVALFCLTQILREDALGSQSLALEFLRIGMLRYILESVADINLSGFETNDILSLEHCNIILTLFIRLGLTSCGWNGLQDVNALQVLANIPLWSDPPKDLFLASSFDLKTRSVPALYMNYVTNIVYLCIALCSNSHWKRISFQVLRLLSCSADVLNHLIRTNRQNSFLKKCGILVAHIYHFDAPTRPFIEKSSCLNALRKLSGKMSLSSSAHLKAAFNTPRHLFNNTSSIIN
;
A
#
# COMPACT_ATOMS: atom_id res chain seq x y z
N MET A 1 -38.00 -3.09 -14.23
CA MET A 1 -37.10 -4.09 -14.87
C MET A 1 -35.71 -4.27 -14.23
N TRP A 2 -34.76 -3.33 -14.36
CA TRP A 2 -33.34 -3.57 -13.98
C TRP A 2 -33.13 -3.80 -12.48
N VAL A 3 -33.77 -3.00 -11.62
CA VAL A 3 -33.68 -3.14 -10.16
C VAL A 3 -34.17 -4.52 -9.73
N LYS A 4 -35.28 -4.99 -10.32
CA LYS A 4 -35.83 -6.34 -10.07
C LYS A 4 -34.85 -7.44 -10.47
N ALA A 5 -34.24 -7.34 -11.66
CA ALA A 5 -33.25 -8.32 -12.13
C ALA A 5 -32.02 -8.37 -11.22
N ARG A 6 -31.44 -7.20 -10.90
CA ARG A 6 -30.30 -7.08 -10.01
C ARG A 6 -30.59 -7.63 -8.61
N ASN A 7 -31.74 -7.27 -8.02
CA ASN A 7 -32.12 -7.78 -6.70
C ASN A 7 -32.33 -9.29 -6.70
N THR A 8 -32.90 -9.84 -7.78
CA THR A 8 -33.07 -11.30 -7.93
C THR A 8 -31.73 -12.00 -7.95
N PHE A 9 -30.77 -11.52 -8.76
CA PHE A 9 -29.41 -12.06 -8.80
C PHE A 9 -28.73 -11.96 -7.44
N ARG A 10 -28.79 -10.77 -6.80
CA ARG A 10 -28.13 -10.54 -5.51
C ARG A 10 -28.65 -11.48 -4.42
N VAL A 11 -29.97 -11.64 -4.28
CA VAL A 11 -30.54 -12.55 -3.27
C VAL A 11 -30.13 -14.01 -3.51
N ILE A 12 -30.03 -14.44 -4.76
CA ILE A 12 -29.56 -15.80 -5.12
C ILE A 12 -28.08 -15.95 -4.77
N ASP A 13 -27.25 -15.01 -5.20
CA ASP A 13 -25.80 -15.02 -4.98
C ASP A 13 -25.45 -14.96 -3.49
N ASP A 14 -26.10 -14.06 -2.73
CA ASP A 14 -25.95 -13.94 -1.27
C ASP A 14 -26.31 -15.26 -0.56
N TYR A 15 -27.39 -15.93 -0.98
CA TYR A 15 -27.78 -17.23 -0.41
C TYR A 15 -26.75 -18.33 -0.72
N ILE A 16 -26.30 -18.44 -1.97
CA ILE A 16 -25.30 -19.44 -2.39
C ILE A 16 -23.98 -19.23 -1.63
N ASN A 17 -23.51 -17.99 -1.53
CA ASN A 17 -22.33 -17.63 -0.76
C ASN A 17 -22.51 -17.96 0.74
N SER A 18 -23.70 -17.74 1.30
CA SER A 18 -24.00 -18.15 2.69
C SER A 18 -23.94 -19.66 2.89
N CYS A 19 -24.30 -20.46 1.88
CA CYS A 19 -24.18 -21.91 1.93
C CYS A 19 -22.71 -22.36 1.86
N TYR A 20 -21.88 -21.74 1.01
CA TYR A 20 -20.44 -22.00 0.99
C TYR A 20 -19.75 -21.68 2.31
N ASN A 21 -20.25 -20.67 3.02
CA ASN A 21 -19.74 -20.24 4.33
C ASN A 21 -20.42 -20.93 5.53
N GLU A 22 -21.29 -21.93 5.31
CA GLU A 22 -22.05 -22.65 6.36
C GLU A 22 -22.95 -21.75 7.24
N GLN A 23 -23.41 -20.60 6.73
CA GLN A 23 -24.18 -19.57 7.46
C GLN A 23 -25.67 -19.48 7.05
N SER A 24 -26.22 -20.45 6.31
CA SER A 24 -27.60 -20.37 5.80
C SER A 24 -28.67 -20.47 6.91
N SER A 25 -29.67 -19.57 6.90
CA SER A 25 -30.79 -19.54 7.86
C SER A 25 -32.13 -19.97 7.24
N SER A 26 -33.10 -20.39 8.06
CA SER A 26 -34.45 -20.75 7.56
C SER A 26 -35.18 -19.54 6.98
N THR A 27 -34.98 -18.35 7.56
CA THR A 27 -35.56 -17.10 7.07
C THR A 27 -34.98 -16.67 5.72
N SER A 28 -33.68 -16.87 5.47
CA SER A 28 -33.09 -16.58 4.16
C SER A 28 -33.60 -17.53 3.07
N LEU A 29 -33.89 -18.80 3.41
CA LEU A 29 -34.53 -19.74 2.50
C LEU A 29 -35.97 -19.34 2.14
N GLU A 30 -36.80 -18.95 3.12
CA GLU A 30 -38.17 -18.48 2.86
C GLU A 30 -38.20 -17.25 1.96
N GLN A 31 -37.28 -16.30 2.19
CA GLN A 31 -37.11 -15.13 1.34
C GLN A 31 -36.66 -15.51 -0.08
N LEU A 32 -35.69 -16.41 -0.22
CA LEU A 32 -35.24 -16.91 -1.52
C LEU A 32 -36.38 -17.55 -2.30
N ILE A 33 -37.14 -18.47 -1.69
CA ILE A 33 -38.26 -19.15 -2.34
C ILE A 33 -39.35 -18.16 -2.76
N ALA A 34 -39.66 -17.16 -1.93
CA ALA A 34 -40.61 -16.11 -2.28
C ALA A 34 -40.14 -15.27 -3.50
N VAL A 35 -38.85 -14.93 -3.54
CA VAL A 35 -38.25 -14.20 -4.68
C VAL A 35 -38.24 -15.07 -5.94
N LEU A 36 -37.84 -16.34 -5.83
CA LEU A 36 -37.80 -17.29 -6.94
C LEU A 36 -39.20 -17.50 -7.54
N ASN A 37 -40.22 -17.77 -6.72
CA ASN A 37 -41.60 -17.92 -7.19
C ASN A 37 -42.12 -16.66 -7.88
N LYS A 38 -41.79 -15.46 -7.37
CA LYS A 38 -42.17 -14.18 -7.99
C LYS A 38 -41.39 -13.90 -9.29
N ALA A 39 -40.15 -14.38 -9.40
CA ALA A 39 -39.26 -14.18 -10.54
C ALA A 39 -39.35 -15.30 -11.59
N GLN A 40 -40.04 -16.41 -11.32
CA GLN A 40 -40.11 -17.58 -12.20
C GLN A 40 -40.43 -17.22 -13.68
N PRO A 41 -41.41 -16.35 -14.00
CA PRO A 41 -41.66 -15.97 -15.39
C PRO A 41 -40.49 -15.28 -16.09
N LEU A 42 -39.67 -14.52 -15.34
CA LEU A 42 -38.47 -13.82 -15.84
C LEU A 42 -37.31 -14.80 -16.06
N LEU A 43 -37.12 -15.76 -15.15
CA LEU A 43 -36.08 -16.77 -15.25
C LEU A 43 -36.34 -17.73 -16.42
N VAL A 44 -37.61 -18.10 -16.67
CA VAL A 44 -38.01 -18.98 -17.78
C VAL A 44 -37.95 -18.26 -19.14
N ASN A 45 -38.36 -17.00 -19.20
CA ASN A 45 -38.42 -16.22 -20.45
C ASN A 45 -37.19 -15.29 -20.62
N ILE A 46 -35.97 -15.84 -20.51
CA ILE A 46 -34.74 -15.06 -20.71
C ILE A 46 -34.78 -14.28 -22.03
N LEU A 47 -34.41 -12.99 -22.01
CA LEU A 47 -34.43 -12.09 -23.17
C LEU A 47 -35.82 -11.90 -23.83
N ARG A 48 -36.91 -12.34 -23.18
CA ARG A 48 -38.29 -12.10 -23.61
C ARG A 48 -38.97 -11.19 -22.60
N ASN A 49 -39.38 -10.01 -23.06
CA ASN A 49 -40.02 -9.03 -22.20
C ASN A 49 -41.53 -9.29 -22.09
N PRO A 50 -42.18 -8.86 -20.99
CA PRO A 50 -43.64 -8.82 -20.94
C PRO A 50 -44.20 -7.98 -22.10
N SER A 51 -45.26 -8.46 -22.72
CA SER A 51 -45.85 -7.81 -23.90
C SER A 51 -46.41 -6.42 -23.59
N LYS A 52 -46.35 -5.52 -24.56
CA LYS A 52 -46.96 -4.17 -24.49
C LYS A 52 -48.39 -4.20 -23.96
N ASN A 53 -48.70 -3.29 -23.06
CA ASN A 53 -50.02 -3.17 -22.45
C ASN A 53 -50.69 -1.88 -22.90
N SER A 54 -51.73 -2.03 -23.74
CA SER A 54 -52.50 -0.89 -24.27
C SER A 54 -53.08 0.02 -23.16
N LEU A 55 -53.38 -0.53 -21.98
CA LEU A 55 -53.83 0.25 -20.83
C LEU A 55 -52.68 1.09 -20.27
N HIS A 56 -51.51 0.51 -20.05
CA HIS A 56 -50.33 1.24 -19.57
C HIS A 56 -49.91 2.32 -20.57
N ARG A 57 -49.95 2.05 -21.88
CA ARG A 57 -49.73 3.07 -22.91
C ARG A 57 -50.75 4.21 -22.85
N SER A 58 -52.03 3.90 -22.61
CA SER A 58 -53.08 4.92 -22.48
C SER A 58 -52.89 5.79 -21.23
N VAL A 59 -52.40 5.21 -20.14
CA VAL A 59 -52.08 5.90 -18.88
C VAL A 59 -50.85 6.79 -19.06
N LEU A 60 -49.79 6.27 -19.68
CA LEU A 60 -48.56 7.02 -20.01
C LEU A 60 -48.83 8.20 -20.96
N ASN A 61 -49.84 8.09 -21.85
CA ASN A 61 -50.22 9.15 -22.78
C ASN A 61 -51.01 10.30 -22.13
N LYS A 62 -51.52 10.16 -20.90
CA LYS A 62 -52.16 11.27 -20.17
C LYS A 62 -51.07 12.20 -19.62
N SER A 63 -50.82 13.31 -20.30
CA SER A 63 -49.75 14.26 -19.95
C SER A 63 -49.95 14.89 -18.56
N GLY A 64 -48.94 14.79 -17.68
CA GLY A 64 -48.83 15.56 -16.44
C GLY A 64 -49.39 14.90 -15.16
N GLU A 65 -49.93 13.69 -15.23
CA GLU A 65 -50.38 12.94 -14.05
C GLU A 65 -49.21 12.27 -13.32
N VAL A 66 -49.43 12.05 -12.01
CA VAL A 66 -48.54 11.30 -11.14
C VAL A 66 -48.94 9.83 -11.24
N LEU A 67 -48.02 8.98 -11.73
CA LEU A 67 -48.25 7.55 -11.92
C LEU A 67 -47.64 6.76 -10.77
N GLU A 68 -48.38 5.78 -10.26
CA GLU A 68 -47.84 4.77 -9.35
C GLU A 68 -47.44 3.54 -10.19
N LEU A 69 -46.15 3.20 -10.16
CA LEU A 69 -45.59 2.02 -10.81
C LEU A 69 -45.90 0.76 -9.98
N ASP A 70 -45.81 -0.42 -10.59
CA ASP A 70 -45.95 -1.71 -9.88
C ASP A 70 -44.92 -1.91 -8.75
N SER A 71 -43.84 -1.11 -8.74
CA SER A 71 -42.85 -1.05 -7.65
C SER A 71 -43.34 -0.31 -6.40
N GLY A 72 -44.48 0.39 -6.48
CA GLY A 72 -44.97 1.35 -5.48
C GLY A 72 -44.34 2.74 -5.61
N GLU A 73 -43.46 2.96 -6.60
CA GLU A 73 -42.88 4.28 -6.85
C GLU A 73 -43.85 5.22 -7.55
N VAL A 74 -43.92 6.45 -7.06
CA VAL A 74 -44.83 7.48 -7.54
C VAL A 74 -44.05 8.50 -8.36
N VAL A 75 -44.27 8.52 -9.69
CA VAL A 75 -43.46 9.29 -10.65
C VAL A 75 -44.33 10.29 -11.40
N LYS A 76 -43.88 11.55 -11.45
CA LYS A 76 -44.48 12.56 -12.32
C LYS A 76 -43.86 12.48 -13.71
N VAL A 77 -44.64 12.07 -14.71
CA VAL A 77 -44.14 11.87 -16.07
C VAL A 77 -44.20 13.17 -16.86
N ASP A 78 -43.04 13.66 -17.31
CA ASP A 78 -42.94 14.78 -18.26
C ASP A 78 -42.95 14.29 -19.73
N ASP A 79 -43.01 15.22 -20.67
CA ASP A 79 -43.06 14.88 -22.10
C ASP A 79 -41.79 14.15 -22.58
N GLY A 80 -40.63 14.42 -21.96
CA GLY A 80 -39.35 13.79 -22.29
C GLY A 80 -39.29 12.32 -21.87
N LEU A 81 -39.59 12.05 -20.60
CA LEU A 81 -39.72 10.71 -20.02
C LEU A 81 -40.75 9.88 -20.79
N ARG A 82 -41.90 10.48 -21.12
CA ARG A 82 -42.94 9.82 -21.92
C ARG A 82 -42.40 9.36 -23.27
N ASN A 83 -41.74 10.26 -24.02
CA ASN A 83 -41.27 9.95 -25.36
C ASN A 83 -40.15 8.88 -25.32
N GLU A 84 -39.22 8.97 -24.39
CA GLU A 84 -38.15 7.97 -24.23
C GLU A 84 -38.70 6.60 -23.80
N ALA A 85 -39.65 6.55 -22.86
CA ALA A 85 -40.29 5.31 -22.44
C ALA A 85 -41.04 4.63 -23.60
N ILE A 86 -41.71 5.41 -24.46
CA ILE A 86 -42.36 4.87 -25.67
C ILE A 86 -41.32 4.33 -26.66
N ILE A 87 -40.21 5.03 -26.89
CA ILE A 87 -39.13 4.56 -27.77
C ILE A 87 -38.55 3.24 -27.27
N ILE A 88 -38.25 3.13 -25.97
CA ILE A 88 -37.71 1.91 -25.36
C ILE A 88 -38.73 0.76 -25.41
N SER A 89 -39.99 1.03 -25.09
CA SER A 89 -41.08 0.05 -25.21
C SER A 89 -41.23 -0.45 -26.65
N ASP A 90 -41.15 0.46 -27.63
CA ASP A 90 -41.28 0.10 -29.04
C ASP A 90 -40.04 -0.65 -29.57
N LEU A 91 -38.84 -0.28 -29.13
CA LEU A 91 -37.56 -0.92 -29.47
C LEU A 91 -37.47 -2.35 -28.95
N PHE A 92 -37.70 -2.56 -27.66
CA PHE A 92 -37.52 -3.88 -27.01
C PHE A 92 -38.81 -4.68 -26.90
N ASN A 93 -39.92 -4.16 -27.43
CA ASN A 93 -41.25 -4.75 -27.34
C ASN A 93 -41.64 -5.14 -25.90
N CYS A 94 -41.42 -4.22 -24.95
CA CYS A 94 -41.71 -4.41 -23.53
C CYS A 94 -42.88 -3.55 -23.04
N ASP A 95 -43.46 -3.93 -21.89
CA ASP A 95 -44.49 -3.16 -21.20
C ASP A 95 -44.07 -1.70 -20.95
N GLU A 96 -45.02 -0.78 -21.12
CA GLU A 96 -44.77 0.66 -21.03
C GLU A 96 -44.31 1.12 -19.64
N PHE A 97 -44.72 0.44 -18.56
CA PHE A 97 -44.23 0.73 -17.20
C PHE A 97 -42.80 0.19 -16.97
N ASP A 98 -42.46 -0.99 -17.51
CA ASP A 98 -41.09 -1.50 -17.48
C ASP A 98 -40.13 -0.60 -18.27
N ALA A 99 -40.57 -0.09 -19.42
CA ALA A 99 -39.82 0.88 -20.20
C ALA A 99 -39.61 2.19 -19.45
N LEU A 100 -40.66 2.69 -18.77
CA LEU A 100 -40.55 3.89 -17.92
C LEU A 100 -39.58 3.66 -16.76
N GLU A 101 -39.63 2.51 -16.06
CA GLU A 101 -38.70 2.17 -14.98
C GLU A 101 -37.25 2.08 -15.49
N LEU A 102 -37.01 1.57 -16.71
CA LEU A 102 -35.68 1.56 -17.33
C LEU A 102 -35.15 2.97 -17.59
N VAL A 103 -35.98 3.90 -18.07
CA VAL A 103 -35.57 5.30 -18.30
C VAL A 103 -35.21 5.98 -16.97
N ILE A 104 -36.02 5.78 -15.93
CA ILE A 104 -35.77 6.32 -14.60
C ILE A 104 -34.50 5.71 -14.00
N THR A 105 -34.33 4.40 -14.11
CA THR A 105 -33.11 3.72 -13.67
C THR A 105 -31.90 4.24 -14.44
N GLY A 106 -32.03 4.43 -15.76
CA GLY A 106 -31.00 5.03 -16.61
C GLY A 106 -30.60 6.41 -16.12
N GLU A 107 -31.56 7.24 -15.69
CA GLU A 107 -31.31 8.56 -15.10
C GLU A 107 -30.48 8.46 -13.81
N VAL A 108 -30.78 7.50 -12.94
CA VAL A 108 -30.00 7.22 -11.73
C VAL A 108 -28.60 6.70 -12.08
N GLN A 109 -28.46 5.87 -13.12
CA GLN A 109 -27.21 5.25 -13.55
C GLN A 109 -26.32 6.16 -14.42
N ILE A 110 -26.78 7.34 -14.87
CA ILE A 110 -25.92 8.36 -15.53
C ILE A 110 -24.68 8.66 -14.68
N ARG A 111 -24.78 8.54 -13.35
CA ARG A 111 -23.66 8.70 -12.41
C ARG A 111 -22.49 7.75 -12.70
N HIS A 112 -22.77 6.53 -13.14
CA HIS A 112 -21.76 5.52 -13.48
C HIS A 112 -21.31 5.63 -14.95
N PHE A 113 -22.11 6.26 -15.81
CA PHE A 113 -21.82 6.44 -17.23
C PHE A 113 -21.96 7.92 -17.66
N PRO A 114 -21.08 8.83 -17.18
CA PRO A 114 -21.24 10.28 -17.39
C PRO A 114 -21.14 10.71 -18.87
N PHE A 115 -20.55 9.86 -19.72
CA PHE A 115 -20.44 10.06 -21.17
C PHE A 115 -21.68 9.60 -21.95
N LEU A 116 -22.72 9.10 -21.26
CA LEU A 116 -23.96 8.62 -21.86
C LEU A 116 -25.14 9.52 -21.50
N THR A 117 -26.12 9.59 -22.40
CA THR A 117 -27.41 10.22 -22.12
C THR A 117 -28.32 9.26 -21.36
N ARG A 118 -29.36 9.78 -20.70
CA ARG A 118 -30.39 8.99 -19.99
C ARG A 118 -30.89 7.79 -20.80
N GLY A 119 -31.28 8.02 -22.06
CA GLY A 119 -31.76 6.97 -22.96
C GLY A 119 -30.70 5.90 -23.26
N LEU A 120 -29.43 6.29 -23.47
CA LEU A 120 -28.34 5.33 -23.69
C LEU A 120 -28.03 4.53 -22.41
N CYS A 121 -28.09 5.16 -21.24
CA CYS A 121 -28.00 4.46 -19.95
C CYS A 121 -29.14 3.46 -19.78
N ALA A 122 -30.36 3.81 -20.17
CA ALA A 122 -31.51 2.90 -20.12
C ALA A 122 -31.31 1.68 -21.04
N VAL A 123 -30.68 1.85 -22.21
CA VAL A 123 -30.26 0.74 -23.09
C VAL A 123 -29.21 -0.15 -22.41
N VAL A 124 -28.21 0.44 -21.74
CA VAL A 124 -27.23 -0.32 -20.93
C VAL A 124 -27.94 -1.11 -19.82
N CYS A 125 -28.82 -0.46 -19.05
CA CYS A 125 -29.61 -1.10 -18.01
C CYS A 125 -30.50 -2.22 -18.57
N TYR A 126 -31.01 -2.10 -19.79
CA TYR A 126 -31.77 -3.17 -20.42
C TYR A 126 -30.91 -4.42 -20.64
N TYR A 127 -29.77 -4.31 -21.33
CA TYR A 127 -28.90 -5.47 -21.58
C TYR A 127 -28.29 -6.01 -20.28
N ASP A 128 -27.93 -5.14 -19.34
CA ASP A 128 -27.42 -5.55 -18.02
C ASP A 128 -28.49 -6.26 -17.18
N SER A 129 -29.79 -5.93 -17.34
CA SER A 129 -30.86 -6.67 -16.68
C SER A 129 -30.93 -8.12 -17.17
N HIS A 130 -30.72 -8.37 -18.47
CA HIS A 130 -30.64 -9.72 -19.04
C HIS A 130 -29.34 -10.43 -18.66
N ARG A 131 -28.24 -9.69 -18.52
CA ARG A 131 -27.00 -10.22 -17.93
C ARG A 131 -27.22 -10.71 -16.50
N PHE A 132 -27.89 -9.93 -15.64
CA PHE A 132 -28.23 -10.35 -14.27
C PHE A 132 -29.16 -11.57 -14.23
N ILE A 133 -30.19 -11.62 -15.10
CA ILE A 133 -31.11 -12.76 -15.16
C ILE A 133 -30.36 -14.02 -15.63
N SER A 134 -29.56 -13.91 -16.70
CA SER A 134 -28.77 -15.05 -17.19
C SER A 134 -27.72 -15.51 -16.18
N ALA A 135 -27.07 -14.57 -15.46
CA ALA A 135 -26.15 -14.89 -14.37
C ALA A 135 -26.86 -15.57 -13.18
N ALA A 136 -28.08 -15.13 -12.84
CA ALA A 136 -28.89 -15.76 -11.79
C ALA A 136 -29.24 -17.20 -12.13
N VAL A 137 -29.68 -17.44 -13.36
CA VAL A 137 -30.01 -18.78 -13.84
C VAL A 137 -28.76 -19.66 -13.90
N LYS A 138 -27.62 -19.12 -14.36
CA LYS A 138 -26.33 -19.82 -14.31
C LYS A 138 -25.97 -20.20 -12.88
N ALA A 139 -26.02 -19.27 -11.93
CA ALA A 139 -25.70 -19.52 -10.53
C ALA A 139 -26.61 -20.60 -9.91
N LEU A 140 -27.91 -20.57 -10.22
CA LEU A 140 -28.85 -21.63 -9.81
C LEU A 140 -28.50 -23.00 -10.42
N ALA A 141 -28.04 -23.03 -11.68
CA ALA A 141 -27.62 -24.26 -12.35
C ALA A 141 -26.31 -24.81 -11.76
N GLU A 142 -25.33 -23.95 -11.48
CA GLU A 142 -24.08 -24.31 -10.78
C GLU A 142 -24.39 -24.86 -9.40
N PHE A 143 -25.23 -24.16 -8.64
CA PHE A 143 -25.67 -24.59 -7.31
C PHE A 143 -26.37 -25.94 -7.35
N LYS A 144 -27.19 -26.24 -8.37
CA LYS A 144 -27.81 -27.58 -8.54
C LYS A 144 -26.75 -28.67 -8.74
N VAL A 145 -25.77 -28.43 -9.62
CA VAL A 145 -24.74 -29.40 -10.02
C VAL A 145 -23.76 -29.69 -8.89
N ASP A 146 -23.48 -28.72 -8.02
CA ASP A 146 -22.52 -28.89 -6.92
C ASP A 146 -23.06 -29.83 -5.84
N GLU A 147 -22.65 -31.11 -5.87
CA GLU A 147 -23.06 -32.13 -4.90
C GLU A 147 -22.56 -31.85 -3.46
N LYS A 148 -21.53 -31.00 -3.29
CA LYS A 148 -20.93 -30.74 -1.98
C LYS A 148 -21.81 -29.88 -1.08
N LEU A 149 -22.71 -29.08 -1.66
CA LEU A 149 -23.57 -28.17 -0.93
C LEU A 149 -24.92 -28.82 -0.58
N PRO A 150 -25.33 -28.83 0.71
CA PRO A 150 -26.63 -29.33 1.13
C PRO A 150 -27.75 -28.43 0.61
N LYS A 151 -28.76 -29.03 -0.03
CA LYS A 151 -29.91 -28.32 -0.61
C LYS A 151 -31.15 -28.66 0.18
N SER A 152 -31.94 -27.65 0.54
CA SER A 152 -33.26 -27.91 1.13
C SER A 152 -34.17 -28.62 0.13
N ARG A 153 -35.10 -29.43 0.63
CA ARG A 153 -36.02 -30.19 -0.24
C ARG A 153 -36.84 -29.28 -1.15
N GLU A 154 -37.35 -28.18 -0.60
CA GLU A 154 -38.16 -27.21 -1.35
C GLU A 154 -37.36 -26.53 -2.47
N LEU A 155 -36.12 -26.12 -2.19
CA LEU A 155 -35.25 -25.51 -3.19
C LEU A 155 -34.84 -26.50 -4.27
N PHE A 156 -34.54 -27.75 -3.89
CA PHE A 156 -34.23 -28.82 -4.83
C PHE A 156 -35.42 -29.15 -5.75
N GLU A 157 -36.65 -29.19 -5.21
CA GLU A 157 -37.87 -29.36 -5.99
C GLU A 157 -38.09 -28.20 -6.97
N TYR A 158 -37.89 -26.95 -6.54
CA TYR A 158 -37.95 -25.77 -7.42
C TYR A 158 -36.89 -25.79 -8.53
N LEU A 159 -35.62 -26.06 -8.19
CA LEU A 159 -34.51 -26.13 -9.15
C LEU A 159 -34.76 -27.23 -10.20
N ASN A 160 -35.26 -28.39 -9.78
CA ASN A 160 -35.64 -29.44 -10.71
C ASN A 160 -36.78 -29.00 -11.61
N GLN A 161 -37.81 -28.34 -11.08
CA GLN A 161 -38.91 -27.83 -11.90
C GLN A 161 -38.45 -26.80 -12.93
N LEU A 162 -37.60 -25.85 -12.55
CA LEU A 162 -37.08 -24.81 -13.44
C LEU A 162 -36.16 -25.39 -14.53
N LEU A 163 -35.17 -26.20 -14.13
CA LEU A 163 -34.12 -26.70 -15.03
C LEU A 163 -34.57 -27.92 -15.86
N SER A 164 -35.74 -28.49 -15.57
CA SER A 164 -36.40 -29.50 -16.42
C SER A 164 -37.46 -28.93 -17.37
N ASP A 165 -37.81 -27.65 -17.24
CA ASP A 165 -38.80 -27.02 -18.11
C ASP A 165 -38.29 -26.98 -19.55
N THR A 166 -38.97 -27.74 -20.42
CA THR A 166 -38.62 -27.83 -21.84
C THR A 166 -38.78 -26.49 -22.56
N ALA A 167 -39.71 -25.64 -22.13
CA ALA A 167 -39.91 -24.32 -22.72
C ALA A 167 -38.71 -23.40 -22.43
N PHE A 168 -38.21 -23.42 -21.19
CA PHE A 168 -37.02 -22.69 -20.77
C PHE A 168 -35.77 -23.13 -21.54
N ILE A 169 -35.55 -24.43 -21.68
CA ILE A 169 -34.35 -24.95 -22.38
C ILE A 169 -34.39 -24.61 -23.87
N ARG A 170 -35.55 -24.77 -24.52
CA ARG A 170 -35.74 -24.33 -25.91
C ARG A 170 -35.49 -22.83 -26.06
N ARG A 171 -35.84 -22.04 -25.05
CA ARG A 171 -35.56 -20.60 -25.04
C ARG A 171 -34.06 -20.30 -24.96
N LEU A 172 -33.29 -21.00 -24.13
CA LEU A 172 -31.82 -20.87 -24.11
C LEU A 172 -31.21 -21.16 -25.49
N ILE A 173 -31.66 -22.25 -26.12
CA ILE A 173 -31.19 -22.69 -27.44
C ILE A 173 -31.55 -21.64 -28.51
N GLU A 174 -32.78 -21.11 -28.49
CA GLU A 174 -33.23 -20.03 -29.38
C GLU A 174 -32.40 -18.75 -29.20
N VAL A 175 -32.14 -18.34 -27.96
CA VAL A 175 -31.33 -17.16 -27.64
C VAL A 175 -29.92 -17.29 -28.22
N LEU A 176 -29.26 -18.44 -28.01
CA LEU A 176 -27.91 -18.69 -28.52
C LEU A 176 -27.84 -18.68 -30.06
N GLN A 177 -28.95 -18.91 -30.76
CA GLN A 177 -28.99 -18.87 -32.22
C GLN A 177 -29.36 -17.50 -32.78
N THR A 178 -30.30 -16.82 -32.14
CA THR A 178 -30.93 -15.60 -32.67
C THR A 178 -30.20 -14.34 -32.24
N VAL A 179 -29.66 -14.32 -31.02
CA VAL A 179 -29.03 -13.14 -30.43
C VAL A 179 -27.52 -13.19 -30.68
N ASN A 180 -26.99 -12.16 -31.33
CA ASN A 180 -25.56 -11.93 -31.43
C ASN A 180 -25.27 -10.43 -31.36
N VAL A 181 -24.04 -10.08 -31.00
CA VAL A 181 -23.62 -8.67 -30.84
C VAL A 181 -23.95 -7.85 -32.09
N GLN A 182 -23.73 -8.39 -33.29
CA GLN A 182 -23.93 -7.64 -34.52
C GLN A 182 -25.40 -7.32 -34.77
N SER A 183 -26.31 -8.27 -34.56
CA SER A 183 -27.75 -8.08 -34.76
C SER A 183 -28.35 -7.10 -33.75
N GLU A 184 -27.91 -7.18 -32.50
CA GLU A 184 -28.34 -6.27 -31.43
C GLU A 184 -27.81 -4.85 -31.66
N LEU A 185 -26.54 -4.68 -32.04
CA LEU A 185 -26.03 -3.35 -32.38
C LEU A 185 -26.74 -2.78 -33.62
N GLN A 186 -27.07 -3.61 -34.61
CA GLN A 186 -27.83 -3.18 -35.80
C GLN A 186 -29.25 -2.72 -35.45
N SER A 187 -29.95 -3.39 -34.53
CA SER A 187 -31.29 -2.98 -34.10
C SER A 187 -31.26 -1.63 -33.37
N LEU A 188 -30.22 -1.39 -32.57
CA LEU A 188 -29.99 -0.11 -31.87
C LEU A 188 -29.57 1.03 -32.82
N HIS A 189 -28.97 0.73 -33.96
CA HIS A 189 -28.56 1.72 -34.96
C HIS A 189 -29.73 2.33 -35.74
N HIS A 190 -30.96 1.81 -35.60
CA HIS A 190 -32.09 2.31 -36.37
C HIS A 190 -32.30 3.82 -36.13
N PRO A 191 -32.48 4.66 -37.17
CA PRO A 191 -32.46 6.12 -37.06
C PRO A 191 -33.54 6.73 -36.15
N ASN A 192 -34.64 6.00 -35.92
CA ASN A 192 -35.71 6.40 -35.00
C ASN A 192 -35.37 6.15 -33.53
N VAL A 193 -34.36 5.31 -33.27
CA VAL A 193 -33.97 4.84 -31.93
C VAL A 193 -32.72 5.58 -31.46
N ASN A 194 -31.72 5.73 -32.34
CA ASN A 194 -30.39 6.28 -31.99
C ASN A 194 -29.82 5.68 -30.70
N GLY A 195 -29.97 4.36 -30.54
CA GLY A 195 -29.62 3.63 -29.32
C GLY A 195 -28.14 3.29 -29.19
N LEU A 196 -27.30 3.70 -30.15
CA LEU A 196 -25.85 3.53 -30.13
C LEU A 196 -25.14 4.86 -29.86
N GLY A 197 -24.36 4.91 -28.78
CA GLY A 197 -23.46 6.01 -28.44
C GLY A 197 -22.08 5.87 -29.06
N GLY A 198 -21.10 6.56 -28.45
CA GLY A 198 -19.69 6.51 -28.84
C GLY A 198 -19.04 5.12 -28.63
N PRO A 199 -17.75 4.95 -29.00
CA PRO A 199 -17.07 3.66 -28.98
C PRO A 199 -17.11 2.97 -27.60
N LYS A 200 -16.97 3.73 -26.51
CA LYS A 200 -17.11 3.21 -25.13
C LYS A 200 -18.49 2.58 -24.87
N HIS A 201 -19.57 3.20 -25.35
CA HIS A 201 -20.92 2.65 -25.21
C HIS A 201 -21.06 1.32 -25.97
N GLN A 202 -20.55 1.28 -27.20
CA GLN A 202 -20.63 0.09 -28.05
C GLN A 202 -19.85 -1.09 -27.46
N GLU A 203 -18.71 -0.82 -26.82
CA GLU A 203 -17.94 -1.86 -26.13
C GLU A 203 -18.66 -2.38 -24.89
N ILE A 204 -19.22 -1.49 -24.04
CA ILE A 204 -20.04 -1.91 -22.89
C ILE A 204 -21.20 -2.79 -23.34
N LEU A 205 -21.91 -2.41 -24.41
CA LEU A 205 -23.00 -3.22 -24.94
C LEU A 205 -22.50 -4.57 -25.47
N ARG A 206 -21.35 -4.59 -26.16
CA ARG A 206 -20.73 -5.82 -26.64
C ARG A 206 -20.42 -6.76 -25.47
N GLU A 207 -19.76 -6.27 -24.42
CA GLU A 207 -19.44 -7.06 -23.22
C GLU A 207 -20.70 -7.60 -22.55
N LEU A 208 -21.72 -6.76 -22.30
CA LEU A 208 -22.97 -7.20 -21.66
C LEU A 208 -23.70 -8.27 -22.48
N ILE A 209 -23.74 -8.14 -23.81
CA ILE A 209 -24.36 -9.13 -24.70
C ILE A 209 -23.53 -10.41 -24.72
N GLU A 210 -22.20 -10.31 -24.82
CA GLU A 210 -21.32 -11.48 -24.80
C GLU A 210 -21.40 -12.24 -23.49
N ASP A 211 -21.40 -11.55 -22.34
CA ASP A 211 -21.59 -12.13 -21.00
C ASP A 211 -22.95 -12.83 -20.88
N THR A 212 -24.01 -12.19 -21.39
CA THR A 212 -25.36 -12.79 -21.37
C THR A 212 -25.39 -14.09 -22.17
N LEU A 213 -24.78 -14.11 -23.36
CA LEU A 213 -24.69 -15.30 -24.21
C LEU A 213 -23.79 -16.39 -23.58
N GLU A 214 -22.68 -16.00 -22.97
CA GLU A 214 -21.77 -16.88 -22.24
C GLU A 214 -22.50 -17.54 -21.04
N ASN A 215 -23.24 -16.75 -20.24
CA ASN A 215 -24.06 -17.25 -19.14
C ASN A 215 -25.14 -18.23 -19.63
N CYS A 216 -25.80 -17.93 -20.76
CA CYS A 216 -26.78 -18.83 -21.37
C CYS A 216 -26.14 -20.13 -21.86
N ALA A 217 -24.97 -20.06 -22.50
CA ALA A 217 -24.24 -21.24 -22.96
C ALA A 217 -23.79 -22.12 -21.79
N GLN A 218 -23.20 -21.53 -20.75
CA GLN A 218 -22.78 -22.25 -19.54
C GLN A 218 -23.97 -22.86 -18.80
N THR A 219 -25.07 -22.13 -18.69
CA THR A 219 -26.34 -22.67 -18.15
C THR A 219 -26.79 -23.89 -18.93
N LEU A 220 -26.81 -23.83 -20.27
CA LEU A 220 -27.18 -24.96 -21.11
C LEU A 220 -26.22 -26.15 -20.89
N HIS A 221 -24.91 -25.91 -20.76
CA HIS A 221 -23.93 -26.94 -20.46
C HIS A 221 -24.18 -27.63 -19.10
N LEU A 222 -24.52 -26.85 -18.08
CA LEU A 222 -24.83 -27.34 -16.72
C LEU A 222 -26.16 -28.11 -16.66
N ILE A 223 -27.15 -27.70 -17.45
CA ILE A 223 -28.40 -28.45 -17.61
C ILE A 223 -28.11 -29.79 -18.28
N CYS A 224 -27.32 -29.80 -19.35
CA CYS A 224 -26.91 -31.02 -20.04
C CYS A 224 -26.09 -31.95 -19.13
N SER A 225 -25.26 -31.43 -18.23
CA SER A 225 -24.47 -32.27 -17.32
C SER A 225 -25.29 -32.88 -16.17
N SER A 226 -26.39 -32.24 -15.74
CA SER A 226 -27.22 -32.68 -14.61
C SER A 226 -28.59 -33.26 -15.02
N TRP A 227 -28.73 -33.72 -16.26
CA TRP A 227 -29.98 -34.28 -16.76
C TRP A 227 -30.21 -35.68 -16.18
N GLN A 228 -31.21 -35.85 -15.31
CA GLN A 228 -31.49 -37.12 -14.60
C GLN A 228 -32.89 -37.72 -14.90
N LEU A 229 -33.67 -37.12 -15.79
CA LEU A 229 -35.06 -37.53 -16.04
C LEU A 229 -35.17 -38.93 -16.67
N GLU A 230 -36.31 -39.60 -16.42
CA GLU A 230 -36.63 -40.94 -16.93
C GLU A 230 -36.75 -41.01 -18.47
N SER A 231 -36.88 -39.85 -19.13
CA SER A 231 -36.99 -39.75 -20.59
C SER A 231 -35.79 -39.02 -21.19
N ALA A 232 -35.46 -39.39 -22.44
CA ALA A 232 -34.50 -38.65 -23.25
C ALA A 232 -34.86 -37.15 -23.31
N PRO A 233 -33.87 -36.23 -23.38
CA PRO A 233 -34.10 -34.79 -23.41
C PRO A 233 -35.06 -34.40 -24.55
N PRO A 234 -36.22 -33.79 -24.25
CA PRO A 234 -37.22 -33.45 -25.27
C PRO A 234 -36.77 -32.33 -26.23
N PHE A 235 -35.68 -31.65 -25.89
CA PHE A 235 -35.04 -30.60 -26.70
C PHE A 235 -33.85 -31.13 -27.52
N LEU A 236 -33.61 -32.44 -27.56
CA LEU A 236 -32.48 -33.02 -28.29
C LEU A 236 -32.47 -32.62 -29.77
N LYS A 237 -33.65 -32.59 -30.41
CA LYS A 237 -33.80 -32.14 -31.81
C LYS A 237 -33.47 -30.66 -31.99
N ASP A 238 -33.78 -29.85 -30.97
CA ASP A 238 -33.51 -28.41 -30.99
C ASP A 238 -31.98 -28.13 -30.90
N LEU A 239 -31.19 -29.02 -30.29
CA LEU A 239 -29.72 -28.96 -30.32
C LEU A 239 -29.13 -29.34 -31.67
N PHE A 240 -29.71 -30.35 -32.35
CA PHE A 240 -29.19 -30.85 -33.62
C PHE A 240 -29.55 -29.98 -34.82
N ALA A 241 -30.75 -29.38 -34.85
CA ALA A 241 -31.22 -28.62 -36.02
C ALA A 241 -30.21 -27.55 -36.52
N PRO A 242 -29.62 -26.69 -35.66
CA PRO A 242 -28.67 -25.67 -36.11
C PRO A 242 -27.33 -26.24 -36.55
N LEU A 243 -26.94 -27.39 -35.98
CA LEU A 243 -25.70 -28.09 -36.33
C LEU A 243 -25.86 -28.82 -37.67
N LYS A 244 -27.04 -29.39 -37.96
CA LYS A 244 -27.36 -30.06 -39.23
C LYS A 244 -27.44 -29.10 -40.41
N GLU A 245 -27.95 -27.90 -40.18
CA GLU A 245 -28.10 -26.85 -41.20
C GLU A 245 -26.78 -26.16 -41.55
N LEU A 246 -25.72 -26.34 -40.74
CA LEU A 246 -24.43 -25.69 -40.97
C LEU A 246 -23.77 -26.22 -42.25
N GLN A 247 -23.54 -25.34 -43.21
CA GLN A 247 -22.80 -25.68 -44.43
C GLN A 247 -21.28 -25.63 -44.17
N PRO A 248 -20.49 -26.52 -44.80
CA PRO A 248 -19.04 -26.60 -44.58
C PRO A 248 -18.26 -25.33 -44.98
N ASN A 249 -18.85 -24.47 -45.81
CA ASN A 249 -18.26 -23.20 -46.23
C ASN A 249 -18.53 -22.06 -45.25
N ILE A 250 -19.41 -22.26 -44.27
CA ILE A 250 -19.76 -21.25 -43.26
C ILE A 250 -18.81 -21.41 -42.09
N ALA A 251 -18.25 -20.29 -41.61
CA ALA A 251 -17.35 -20.30 -40.47
C ALA A 251 -18.05 -20.89 -39.22
N PHE A 252 -17.34 -21.76 -38.50
CA PHE A 252 -17.80 -22.33 -37.23
C PHE A 252 -17.84 -21.22 -36.16
N LYS A 253 -19.03 -20.67 -35.94
CA LYS A 253 -19.28 -19.60 -34.95
C LYS A 253 -19.39 -20.12 -33.51
N ASN A 254 -19.32 -19.19 -32.54
CA ASN A 254 -19.48 -19.47 -31.11
C ASN A 254 -20.79 -20.21 -30.77
N THR A 255 -21.86 -19.89 -31.48
CA THR A 255 -23.18 -20.51 -31.31
C THR A 255 -23.11 -22.02 -31.56
N HIS A 256 -22.43 -22.42 -32.63
CA HIS A 256 -22.21 -23.83 -32.96
C HIS A 256 -21.28 -24.49 -31.95
N LEU A 257 -20.24 -23.81 -31.45
CA LEU A 257 -19.42 -24.36 -30.36
C LEU A 257 -20.28 -24.66 -29.13
N SER A 258 -21.08 -23.70 -28.65
CA SER A 258 -21.90 -23.88 -27.46
C SER A 258 -22.86 -25.06 -27.61
N LEU A 259 -23.53 -25.20 -28.75
CA LEU A 259 -24.46 -26.30 -29.02
C LEU A 259 -23.74 -27.64 -29.23
N TRP A 260 -22.60 -27.65 -29.93
CA TRP A 260 -21.78 -28.83 -30.12
C TRP A 260 -21.23 -29.34 -28.78
N THR A 261 -20.69 -28.46 -27.94
CA THR A 261 -20.24 -28.78 -26.58
C THR A 261 -21.41 -29.28 -25.72
N ALA A 262 -22.58 -28.65 -25.76
CA ALA A 262 -23.76 -29.12 -25.02
C ALA A 262 -24.18 -30.54 -25.45
N THR A 263 -24.10 -30.83 -26.74
CA THR A 263 -24.39 -32.14 -27.33
C THR A 263 -23.39 -33.19 -26.87
N LEU A 264 -22.10 -32.86 -26.82
CA LEU A 264 -21.05 -33.75 -26.29
C LEU A 264 -21.19 -34.00 -24.79
N ILE A 265 -21.57 -32.98 -24.01
CA ILE A 265 -21.80 -33.13 -22.57
C ILE A 265 -22.92 -34.15 -22.32
N LEU A 266 -24.04 -34.10 -23.04
CA LEU A 266 -25.14 -35.06 -22.85
C LEU A 266 -24.71 -36.53 -22.99
N ILE A 267 -23.79 -36.81 -23.90
CA ILE A 267 -23.24 -38.17 -24.11
C ILE A 267 -21.93 -38.40 -23.38
N SER A 268 -21.45 -37.45 -22.57
CA SER A 268 -20.23 -37.67 -21.79
C SER A 268 -20.42 -38.89 -20.90
N PRO A 269 -19.42 -39.78 -20.79
CA PRO A 269 -19.62 -41.05 -20.10
C PRO A 269 -20.04 -40.91 -18.62
N HIS A 270 -19.54 -39.87 -17.95
CA HIS A 270 -19.89 -39.53 -16.58
C HIS A 270 -21.37 -39.18 -16.43
N ASN A 271 -21.97 -38.53 -17.43
CA ASN A 271 -23.38 -38.16 -17.41
C ASN A 271 -24.24 -39.38 -17.76
N LEU A 272 -23.85 -40.16 -18.78
CA LEU A 272 -24.58 -41.36 -19.18
C LEU A 272 -24.65 -42.41 -18.05
N GLN A 273 -23.61 -42.53 -17.21
CA GLN A 273 -23.63 -43.41 -16.03
C GLN A 273 -24.79 -43.09 -15.08
N ASN A 274 -25.15 -41.81 -14.93
CA ASN A 274 -26.17 -41.35 -14.00
C ASN A 274 -27.59 -41.32 -14.63
N MET A 275 -27.73 -41.62 -15.92
CA MET A 275 -28.98 -41.49 -16.67
C MET A 275 -29.69 -42.83 -16.88
N ARG A 276 -30.87 -43.00 -16.30
CA ARG A 276 -31.73 -44.18 -16.59
C ARG A 276 -32.20 -44.23 -18.04
N CYS A 277 -32.30 -43.08 -18.70
CA CYS A 277 -32.67 -42.95 -20.10
C CYS A 277 -31.46 -42.97 -21.07
N ALA A 278 -30.25 -43.34 -20.62
CA ALA A 278 -29.06 -43.31 -21.48
C ALA A 278 -29.24 -44.14 -22.76
N ARG A 279 -29.97 -45.25 -22.70
CA ARG A 279 -30.36 -46.04 -23.88
C ARG A 279 -31.18 -45.21 -24.88
N ASP A 280 -32.25 -44.57 -24.42
CA ASP A 280 -33.14 -43.77 -25.27
C ASP A 280 -32.41 -42.55 -25.83
N LEU A 281 -31.52 -41.96 -25.04
CA LEU A 281 -30.64 -40.88 -25.47
C LEU A 281 -29.69 -41.34 -26.59
N LEU A 282 -28.97 -42.44 -26.40
CA LEU A 282 -28.06 -42.99 -27.41
C LEU A 282 -28.80 -43.45 -28.67
N MET A 283 -30.02 -44.00 -28.54
CA MET A 283 -30.87 -44.29 -29.69
C MET A 283 -31.30 -43.01 -30.43
N GLY A 284 -31.62 -41.94 -29.70
CA GLY A 284 -31.91 -40.62 -30.25
C GLY A 284 -30.72 -40.03 -31.00
N PHE A 285 -29.54 -40.03 -30.37
CA PHE A 285 -28.27 -39.64 -31.01
C PHE A 285 -27.97 -40.49 -32.24
N HIS A 286 -28.13 -41.81 -32.14
CA HIS A 286 -27.88 -42.71 -33.26
C HIS A 286 -28.78 -42.38 -34.45
N LYS A 287 -30.07 -42.16 -34.18
CA LYS A 287 -31.03 -41.74 -35.22
C LYS A 287 -30.62 -40.40 -35.84
N GLU A 288 -30.40 -39.38 -35.03
CA GLU A 288 -30.16 -38.02 -35.52
C GLU A 288 -28.79 -37.85 -36.20
N VAL A 289 -27.77 -38.60 -35.78
CA VAL A 289 -26.38 -38.48 -36.25
C VAL A 289 -26.02 -39.48 -37.36
N PHE A 290 -26.59 -40.69 -37.37
CA PHE A 290 -26.24 -41.70 -38.38
C PHE A 290 -27.32 -41.95 -39.44
N LEU A 291 -28.60 -41.70 -39.15
CA LEU A 291 -29.70 -41.97 -40.09
C LEU A 291 -30.19 -40.73 -40.83
N GLU A 292 -29.95 -39.53 -40.30
CA GLU A 292 -30.34 -38.28 -40.94
C GLU A 292 -29.18 -37.64 -41.70
N ASP A 293 -29.52 -36.82 -42.70
CA ASP A 293 -28.55 -36.14 -43.56
C ASP A 293 -28.02 -34.87 -42.88
N TRP A 294 -26.70 -34.68 -42.93
CA TRP A 294 -26.00 -33.50 -42.41
C TRP A 294 -25.35 -32.74 -43.57
N GLN A 295 -25.42 -31.41 -43.54
CA GLN A 295 -24.81 -30.58 -44.58
C GLN A 295 -23.27 -30.57 -44.48
N ASP A 296 -22.74 -30.56 -43.26
CA ASP A 296 -21.31 -30.70 -42.98
C ASP A 296 -20.99 -32.11 -42.46
N SER A 297 -20.39 -32.93 -43.32
CA SER A 297 -19.95 -34.29 -42.99
C SER A 297 -18.86 -34.33 -41.93
N CYS A 298 -18.00 -33.30 -41.84
CA CYS A 298 -16.91 -33.25 -40.87
C CYS A 298 -17.43 -32.98 -39.46
N LEU A 299 -18.40 -32.07 -39.34
CA LEU A 299 -19.13 -31.84 -38.10
C LEU A 299 -19.88 -33.10 -37.65
N GLN A 300 -20.62 -33.74 -38.56
CA GLN A 300 -21.30 -35.01 -38.29
C GLN A 300 -20.30 -36.07 -37.80
N ALA A 301 -19.16 -36.21 -38.47
CA ALA A 301 -18.11 -37.15 -38.11
C ALA A 301 -17.55 -36.91 -36.69
N SER A 302 -17.41 -35.65 -36.27
CA SER A 302 -16.99 -35.34 -34.89
C SER A 302 -17.98 -35.84 -33.83
N LEU A 303 -19.29 -35.82 -34.12
CA LEU A 303 -20.32 -36.35 -33.24
C LEU A 303 -20.41 -37.87 -33.30
N GLN A 304 -20.20 -38.47 -34.49
CA GLN A 304 -20.08 -39.92 -34.65
C GLN A 304 -18.91 -40.46 -33.81
N PHE A 305 -17.76 -39.79 -33.87
CA PHE A 305 -16.59 -40.09 -33.05
C PHE A 305 -16.94 -40.04 -31.56
N ALA A 306 -17.59 -38.97 -31.10
CA ALA A 306 -17.98 -38.85 -29.70
C ALA A 306 -18.96 -39.92 -29.23
N ILE A 307 -19.95 -40.30 -30.06
CA ILE A 307 -20.89 -41.38 -29.73
C ILE A 307 -20.14 -42.70 -29.57
N VAL A 308 -19.22 -43.03 -30.48
CA VAL A 308 -18.44 -44.28 -30.42
C VAL A 308 -17.57 -44.34 -29.18
N VAL A 309 -16.83 -43.26 -28.88
CA VAL A 309 -15.99 -43.18 -27.67
C VAL A 309 -16.84 -43.33 -26.41
N SER A 310 -17.99 -42.67 -26.36
CA SER A 310 -18.85 -42.69 -25.17
C SER A 310 -19.56 -44.04 -24.99
N TYR A 311 -19.99 -44.67 -26.08
CA TYR A 311 -20.57 -46.01 -26.04
C TYR A 311 -19.54 -47.07 -25.64
N ASN A 312 -18.31 -47.01 -26.17
CA ASN A 312 -17.24 -47.93 -25.79
C ASN A 312 -16.91 -47.80 -24.29
N TRP A 313 -16.84 -46.56 -23.78
CA TRP A 313 -16.66 -46.35 -22.35
C TRP A 313 -17.74 -47.06 -21.52
N LEU A 314 -19.00 -46.97 -21.92
CA LEU A 314 -20.12 -47.65 -21.25
C LEU A 314 -20.06 -49.18 -21.41
N SER A 315 -19.60 -49.68 -22.56
CA SER A 315 -19.53 -51.12 -22.83
C SER A 315 -18.44 -51.82 -22.02
N VAL A 316 -17.32 -51.12 -21.74
CA VAL A 316 -16.21 -51.61 -20.91
C VAL A 316 -16.55 -51.62 -19.42
N HIS A 317 -17.32 -50.64 -18.93
CA HIS A 317 -17.67 -50.54 -17.51
C HIS A 317 -18.88 -51.44 -17.16
N GLN A 318 -18.63 -52.63 -16.61
CA GLN A 318 -19.65 -53.62 -16.24
C GLN A 318 -20.83 -53.07 -15.42
N LEU A 319 -20.58 -52.12 -14.51
CA LEU A 319 -21.60 -51.50 -13.66
C LEU A 319 -22.66 -50.72 -14.45
N VAL A 320 -22.37 -50.33 -15.69
CA VAL A 320 -23.23 -49.47 -16.52
C VAL A 320 -23.81 -50.22 -17.72
N GLN A 321 -23.34 -51.44 -17.98
CA GLN A 321 -23.77 -52.23 -19.14
C GLN A 321 -25.27 -52.58 -19.09
N GLU A 322 -25.85 -52.70 -17.88
CA GLU A 322 -27.29 -52.89 -17.69
C GLU A 322 -28.13 -51.74 -18.28
N VAL A 323 -27.59 -50.52 -18.26
CA VAL A 323 -28.27 -49.31 -18.76
C VAL A 323 -28.48 -49.37 -20.27
N LEU A 324 -27.62 -50.07 -21.01
CA LEU A 324 -27.73 -50.18 -22.48
C LEU A 324 -28.92 -51.05 -22.92
N GLY A 325 -29.40 -51.98 -22.08
CA GLY A 325 -30.63 -52.75 -22.31
C GLY A 325 -30.77 -53.43 -23.69
N GLY A 326 -29.64 -53.73 -24.36
CA GLY A 326 -29.58 -54.32 -25.70
C GLY A 326 -29.27 -53.35 -26.86
N PHE A 327 -29.12 -52.04 -26.60
CA PHE A 327 -28.58 -51.11 -27.59
C PHE A 327 -27.13 -51.49 -27.92
N SER A 328 -26.87 -51.76 -29.19
CA SER A 328 -25.55 -52.13 -29.69
C SER A 328 -25.28 -51.41 -30.99
N ILE A 329 -24.10 -50.81 -31.08
CA ILE A 329 -23.56 -50.23 -32.30
C ILE A 329 -22.34 -51.03 -32.74
N LYS A 330 -22.09 -51.03 -34.06
CA LYS A 330 -20.85 -51.59 -34.60
C LYS A 330 -19.72 -50.57 -34.39
N GLU A 331 -19.06 -50.66 -33.24
CA GLU A 331 -18.05 -49.67 -32.83
C GLU A 331 -16.98 -49.42 -33.91
N ASP A 332 -16.43 -50.49 -34.49
CA ASP A 332 -15.34 -50.39 -35.48
C ASP A 332 -15.79 -49.71 -36.79
N ASP A 333 -16.90 -50.19 -37.41
CA ASP A 333 -17.44 -49.62 -38.65
C ASP A 333 -17.78 -48.12 -38.49
N LEU A 334 -18.32 -47.73 -37.32
CA LEU A 334 -18.72 -46.36 -37.05
C LEU A 334 -17.53 -45.46 -36.69
N LEU A 335 -16.51 -46.00 -36.02
CA LEU A 335 -15.26 -45.28 -35.76
C LEU A 335 -14.53 -44.99 -37.08
N GLU A 336 -14.42 -46.00 -37.95
CA GLU A 336 -13.81 -45.84 -39.27
C GLU A 336 -14.54 -44.76 -40.07
N LYS A 337 -15.88 -44.79 -40.09
CA LYS A 337 -16.69 -43.74 -40.72
C LYS A 337 -16.42 -42.34 -40.15
N ALA A 338 -16.27 -42.22 -38.83
CA ALA A 338 -15.99 -40.95 -38.17
C ALA A 338 -14.56 -40.43 -38.47
N VAL A 339 -13.57 -41.32 -38.49
CA VAL A 339 -12.19 -40.98 -38.83
C VAL A 339 -12.09 -40.56 -40.30
N ASP A 340 -12.69 -41.33 -41.21
CA ASP A 340 -12.74 -41.04 -42.64
C ASP A 340 -13.52 -39.75 -42.94
N GLY A 341 -14.52 -39.43 -42.12
CA GLY A 341 -15.21 -38.16 -42.12
C GLY A 341 -14.39 -36.97 -41.60
N LEU A 342 -13.09 -37.13 -41.34
CA LEU A 342 -12.16 -36.07 -40.91
C LEU A 342 -12.46 -35.46 -39.53
N ALA A 343 -13.00 -36.25 -38.59
CA ALA A 343 -13.34 -35.78 -37.23
C ALA A 343 -12.20 -35.02 -36.52
N PHE A 344 -10.97 -35.55 -36.53
CA PHE A 344 -9.82 -34.88 -35.88
C PHE A 344 -9.45 -33.56 -36.55
N GLN A 345 -9.55 -33.49 -37.88
CA GLN A 345 -9.27 -32.26 -38.61
C GLN A 345 -10.31 -31.18 -38.32
N PHE A 346 -11.59 -31.57 -38.17
CA PHE A 346 -12.65 -30.67 -37.74
C PHE A 346 -12.39 -30.12 -36.34
N ILE A 347 -12.11 -31.00 -35.37
CA ILE A 347 -11.79 -30.58 -33.99
C ILE A 347 -10.60 -29.63 -33.99
N ARG A 348 -9.54 -29.94 -34.73
CA ARG A 348 -8.34 -29.11 -34.83
C ARG A 348 -8.60 -27.73 -35.49
N LYS A 349 -9.12 -27.74 -36.72
CA LYS A 349 -9.21 -26.55 -37.60
C LYS A 349 -10.50 -25.75 -37.48
N CYS A 350 -11.51 -26.25 -36.77
CA CYS A 350 -12.78 -25.56 -36.58
C CYS A 350 -13.07 -25.32 -35.09
N VAL A 351 -12.84 -26.32 -34.23
CA VAL A 351 -13.13 -26.20 -32.79
C VAL A 351 -11.97 -25.54 -32.02
N ILE A 352 -10.78 -26.15 -32.00
CA ILE A 352 -9.61 -25.67 -31.22
C ILE A 352 -9.11 -24.32 -31.73
N SER A 353 -9.06 -24.16 -33.06
CA SER A 353 -8.64 -22.89 -33.68
C SER A 353 -9.59 -21.72 -33.41
N MET A 354 -10.82 -21.98 -32.93
CA MET A 354 -11.78 -20.91 -32.66
C MET A 354 -11.34 -20.13 -31.40
N PRO A 355 -11.14 -18.80 -31.47
CA PRO A 355 -10.60 -18.04 -30.34
C PRO A 355 -11.39 -18.17 -29.02
N LYS A 356 -12.72 -18.34 -29.09
CA LYS A 356 -13.57 -18.53 -27.90
C LYS A 356 -13.43 -19.92 -27.25
N PHE A 357 -12.92 -20.93 -27.97
CA PHE A 357 -12.65 -22.25 -27.40
C PHE A 357 -11.65 -22.18 -26.25
N ARG A 358 -10.54 -21.46 -26.44
CA ARG A 358 -9.51 -21.29 -25.40
C ARG A 358 -9.97 -20.48 -24.19
N LYS A 359 -11.08 -19.74 -24.30
CA LYS A 359 -11.70 -19.00 -23.19
C LYS A 359 -12.66 -19.88 -22.37
N SER A 360 -13.26 -20.91 -22.98
CA SER A 360 -14.24 -21.77 -22.34
C SER A 360 -13.57 -23.02 -21.75
N PHE A 361 -13.39 -23.04 -20.42
CA PHE A 361 -12.87 -24.22 -19.71
C PHE A 361 -13.75 -25.46 -19.96
N ILE A 362 -15.08 -25.30 -19.99
CA ILE A 362 -16.01 -26.42 -20.24
C ILE A 362 -15.79 -27.02 -21.63
N ALA A 363 -15.65 -26.18 -22.67
CA ALA A 363 -15.37 -26.65 -24.03
C ALA A 363 -14.01 -27.36 -24.10
N PHE A 364 -12.98 -26.78 -23.48
CA PHE A 364 -11.66 -27.39 -23.38
C PHE A 364 -11.73 -28.77 -22.70
N ALA A 365 -12.28 -28.82 -21.49
CA ALA A 365 -12.38 -30.03 -20.68
C ALA A 365 -13.19 -31.13 -21.37
N THR A 366 -14.21 -30.76 -22.15
CA THR A 366 -15.01 -31.70 -22.94
C THR A 366 -14.17 -32.34 -24.05
N VAL A 367 -13.40 -31.55 -24.81
CA VAL A 367 -12.52 -32.07 -25.87
C VAL A 367 -11.36 -32.88 -25.28
N ASP A 368 -10.75 -32.38 -24.21
CA ASP A 368 -9.68 -33.07 -23.48
C ASP A 368 -10.12 -34.45 -22.98
N THR A 369 -11.28 -34.51 -22.31
CA THR A 369 -11.87 -35.76 -21.82
C THR A 369 -12.19 -36.70 -22.98
N LEU A 370 -12.73 -36.20 -24.08
CA LEU A 370 -13.02 -37.00 -25.27
C LEU A 370 -11.75 -37.62 -25.88
N ILE A 371 -10.68 -36.84 -26.03
CA ILE A 371 -9.39 -37.31 -26.57
C ILE A 371 -8.75 -38.33 -25.62
N LYS A 372 -8.74 -38.05 -24.31
CA LYS A 372 -8.17 -38.97 -23.32
C LYS A 372 -8.95 -40.27 -23.23
N ASN A 373 -10.29 -40.22 -23.29
CA ASN A 373 -11.12 -41.42 -23.33
C ASN A 373 -10.87 -42.25 -24.59
N PHE A 374 -10.65 -41.61 -25.74
CA PHE A 374 -10.27 -42.31 -26.97
C PHE A 374 -8.93 -43.03 -26.81
N ILE A 375 -7.93 -42.38 -26.21
CA ILE A 375 -6.63 -43.02 -25.92
C ILE A 375 -6.78 -44.17 -24.93
N ALA A 376 -7.54 -43.99 -23.86
CA ALA A 376 -7.63 -44.93 -22.75
C ALA A 376 -8.47 -46.17 -23.08
N HIS A 377 -9.61 -46.02 -23.77
CA HIS A 377 -10.58 -47.10 -23.99
C HIS A 377 -10.52 -47.71 -25.39
N LEU A 378 -9.99 -46.98 -26.37
CA LEU A 378 -9.83 -47.43 -27.76
C LEU A 378 -8.34 -47.52 -28.14
N SER A 379 -7.47 -47.92 -27.19
CA SER A 379 -6.01 -47.98 -27.37
C SER A 379 -5.56 -48.84 -28.57
N ASN A 380 -6.26 -49.96 -28.83
CA ASN A 380 -6.03 -50.78 -30.02
C ASN A 380 -6.29 -50.01 -31.33
N GLN A 381 -7.35 -49.20 -31.37
CA GLN A 381 -7.68 -48.39 -32.54
C GLN A 381 -6.68 -47.25 -32.73
N VAL A 382 -6.16 -46.66 -31.65
CA VAL A 382 -5.07 -45.68 -31.72
C VAL A 382 -3.79 -46.30 -32.32
N ILE A 383 -3.45 -47.54 -31.94
CA ILE A 383 -2.30 -48.26 -32.51
C ILE A 383 -2.53 -48.57 -34.01
N LEU A 384 -3.75 -48.96 -34.40
CA LEU A 384 -4.10 -49.19 -35.81
C LEU A 384 -4.01 -47.88 -36.63
N LEU A 385 -4.48 -46.76 -36.07
CA LEU A 385 -4.33 -45.44 -36.69
C LEU A 385 -2.85 -45.06 -36.85
N GLN A 386 -2.02 -45.32 -35.83
CA GLN A 386 -0.57 -45.11 -35.90
C GLN A 386 0.05 -45.91 -37.05
N HIS A 387 -0.25 -47.21 -37.13
CA HIS A 387 0.29 -48.08 -38.17
C HIS A 387 -0.20 -47.67 -39.57
N SER A 388 -1.48 -47.33 -39.70
CA SER A 388 -2.06 -46.82 -40.94
C SER A 388 -1.38 -45.52 -41.39
N GLY A 389 -1.09 -44.61 -40.45
CA GLY A 389 -0.40 -43.35 -40.75
C GLY A 389 1.03 -43.55 -41.24
N GLU A 390 1.77 -44.51 -40.66
CA GLU A 390 3.12 -44.87 -41.10
C GLU A 390 3.11 -45.49 -42.51
N ILE A 391 2.21 -46.43 -42.79
CA ILE A 391 2.07 -47.05 -44.12
C ILE A 391 1.69 -46.00 -45.16
N GLU A 392 0.77 -45.10 -44.81
CA GLU A 392 0.33 -44.04 -45.70
C GLU A 392 1.47 -43.09 -46.07
N LEU A 393 2.29 -42.68 -45.09
CA LEU A 393 3.44 -41.81 -45.33
C LEU A 393 4.55 -42.52 -46.11
N GLN A 394 4.83 -43.79 -45.79
CA GLN A 394 5.75 -44.62 -46.57
C GLN A 394 5.30 -44.71 -48.03
N TYR A 395 4.00 -44.91 -48.27
CA TYR A 395 3.45 -44.94 -49.62
C TYR A 395 3.59 -43.58 -50.34
N VAL A 396 3.39 -42.46 -49.63
CA VAL A 396 3.62 -41.12 -50.18
C VAL A 396 5.08 -40.91 -50.58
N GLU A 397 6.03 -41.35 -49.77
CA GLU A 397 7.46 -41.31 -50.08
C GLU A 397 7.76 -42.14 -51.34
N GLU A 398 7.25 -43.38 -51.42
CA GLU A 398 7.40 -44.23 -52.61
C GLU A 398 6.77 -43.62 -53.88
N MET A 399 5.64 -42.93 -53.77
CA MET A 399 5.01 -42.25 -54.89
C MET A 399 5.78 -41.00 -55.31
N LEU A 400 6.31 -40.25 -54.34
CA LEU A 400 7.14 -39.08 -54.58
C LEU A 400 8.44 -39.46 -55.31
N GLU A 401 9.07 -40.58 -54.94
CA GLU A 401 10.21 -41.16 -55.65
C GLU A 401 9.89 -41.52 -57.11
N ARG A 402 8.63 -41.89 -57.39
CA ARG A 402 8.12 -42.15 -58.75
C ARG A 402 7.65 -40.89 -59.49
N GLY A 403 7.79 -39.70 -58.89
CA GLY A 403 7.36 -38.43 -59.46
C GLY A 403 5.85 -38.20 -59.43
N GLN A 404 5.09 -38.96 -58.63
CA GLN A 404 3.64 -38.82 -58.48
C GLN A 404 3.31 -38.19 -57.13
N LEU A 405 2.50 -37.13 -57.14
CA LEU A 405 1.99 -36.53 -55.90
C LEU A 405 0.75 -37.30 -55.41
N HIS A 406 0.90 -38.03 -54.31
CA HIS A 406 -0.22 -38.60 -53.56
C HIS A 406 -0.62 -37.67 -52.41
N ARG A 407 -1.92 -37.49 -52.16
CA ARG A 407 -2.43 -36.70 -51.03
C ARG A 407 -2.90 -37.66 -49.93
N PRO A 408 -2.08 -37.87 -48.87
CA PRO A 408 -2.49 -38.70 -47.75
C PRO A 408 -3.60 -38.03 -46.91
N ARG A 409 -4.43 -38.84 -46.27
CA ARG A 409 -5.48 -38.47 -45.31
C ARG A 409 -4.91 -38.02 -43.98
N LEU A 410 -3.79 -38.60 -43.53
CA LEU A 410 -3.01 -38.16 -42.36
C LEU A 410 -3.84 -38.16 -41.06
N HIS A 411 -4.69 -39.17 -40.86
CA HIS A 411 -5.61 -39.21 -39.70
C HIS A 411 -4.85 -39.21 -38.37
N PHE A 412 -3.82 -40.04 -38.24
CA PHE A 412 -3.03 -40.14 -37.00
C PHE A 412 -2.17 -38.89 -36.76
N GLU A 413 -1.63 -38.30 -37.82
CA GLU A 413 -0.89 -37.04 -37.73
C GLU A 413 -1.81 -35.89 -37.28
N ASN A 414 -3.03 -35.80 -37.84
CA ASN A 414 -4.04 -34.85 -37.39
C ASN A 414 -4.48 -35.09 -35.95
N PHE A 415 -4.52 -36.36 -35.50
CA PHE A 415 -4.81 -36.70 -34.11
C PHE A 415 -3.72 -36.22 -33.15
N ILE A 416 -2.43 -36.53 -33.41
CA ILE A 416 -1.32 -36.05 -32.58
C ILE A 416 -1.24 -34.52 -32.60
N ARG A 417 -1.42 -33.89 -33.77
CA ARG A 417 -1.46 -32.42 -33.86
C ARG A 417 -2.69 -31.82 -33.19
N CYS A 418 -3.81 -32.53 -33.12
CA CYS A 418 -4.96 -32.10 -32.34
C CYS A 418 -4.59 -31.97 -30.85
N ILE A 419 -3.79 -32.91 -30.32
CA ILE A 419 -3.26 -32.82 -28.94
C ILE A 419 -2.25 -31.66 -28.83
N ALA A 420 -1.33 -31.53 -29.79
CA ALA A 420 -0.37 -30.43 -29.80
C ALA A 420 -1.07 -29.06 -29.80
N ASP A 421 -2.05 -28.87 -30.66
CA ASP A 421 -2.81 -27.61 -30.79
C ASP A 421 -3.73 -27.36 -29.57
N LEU A 422 -4.23 -28.43 -28.93
CA LEU A 422 -5.04 -28.34 -27.71
C LEU A 422 -4.19 -27.77 -26.56
N TYR A 423 -2.95 -28.24 -26.39
CA TYR A 423 -2.04 -27.80 -25.33
C TYR A 423 -1.13 -26.62 -25.74
N ASP A 424 -1.36 -26.03 -26.91
CA ASP A 424 -0.68 -24.82 -27.37
C ASP A 424 -1.20 -23.57 -26.65
N GLY A 425 -0.63 -23.28 -25.48
CA GLY A 425 -0.93 -22.10 -24.66
C GLY A 425 -0.36 -22.19 -23.24
N ASP A 426 -0.47 -21.11 -22.47
CA ASP A 426 0.17 -20.98 -21.14
C ASP A 426 -0.84 -20.84 -19.98
N SER A 427 -2.10 -21.27 -20.18
CA SER A 427 -3.12 -21.24 -19.12
C SER A 427 -2.79 -22.21 -17.98
N LYS A 428 -2.95 -21.79 -16.72
CA LYS A 428 -2.62 -22.58 -15.53
C LYS A 428 -3.30 -23.96 -15.45
N TYR A 429 -4.54 -24.08 -15.89
CA TYR A 429 -5.25 -25.38 -15.91
C TYR A 429 -4.61 -26.38 -16.89
N LEU A 430 -3.85 -25.91 -17.90
CA LEU A 430 -3.14 -26.77 -18.82
C LEU A 430 -2.02 -27.53 -18.11
N GLU A 431 -1.36 -26.94 -17.11
CA GLU A 431 -0.32 -27.63 -16.33
C GLU A 431 -0.88 -28.88 -15.65
N GLN A 432 -2.04 -28.74 -15.00
CA GLN A 432 -2.72 -29.85 -14.32
C GLN A 432 -3.22 -30.91 -15.30
N LEU A 433 -3.86 -30.48 -16.40
CA LEU A 433 -4.42 -31.41 -17.39
C LEU A 433 -3.34 -32.07 -18.25
N SER A 434 -2.21 -31.41 -18.50
CA SER A 434 -1.10 -31.98 -19.26
C SER A 434 -0.27 -32.94 -18.41
N ALA A 435 -0.13 -32.68 -17.10
CA ALA A 435 0.54 -33.59 -16.17
C ALA A 435 -0.09 -35.00 -16.15
N GLN A 436 -1.39 -35.13 -16.46
CA GLN A 436 -2.07 -36.43 -16.54
C GLN A 436 -1.43 -37.36 -17.60
N PHE A 437 -0.93 -36.83 -18.72
CA PHE A 437 -0.22 -37.62 -19.74
C PHE A 437 1.08 -38.23 -19.22
N CYS A 438 1.67 -37.63 -18.18
CA CYS A 438 2.92 -38.05 -17.57
C CYS A 438 2.73 -38.73 -16.21
N SER A 439 1.49 -38.79 -15.71
CA SER A 439 1.15 -39.35 -14.40
C SER A 439 1.09 -40.87 -14.44
N SER A 440 1.53 -41.52 -13.35
CA SER A 440 1.36 -42.97 -13.19
C SER A 440 -0.10 -43.41 -13.00
N GLU A 441 -0.98 -42.47 -12.68
CA GLU A 441 -2.42 -42.72 -12.47
C GLU A 441 -3.14 -43.01 -13.81
N SER A 442 -2.62 -42.47 -14.92
CA SER A 442 -3.17 -42.66 -16.27
C SER A 442 -2.28 -43.56 -17.13
N GLU A 443 -2.19 -44.85 -16.78
CA GLU A 443 -1.26 -45.81 -17.41
C GLU A 443 -1.38 -45.86 -18.95
N GLU A 444 -2.61 -45.76 -19.48
CA GLU A 444 -2.85 -45.81 -20.93
C GLU A 444 -2.33 -44.56 -21.67
N LEU A 445 -2.37 -43.38 -21.05
CA LEU A 445 -1.79 -42.16 -21.63
C LEU A 445 -0.26 -42.26 -21.67
N VAL A 446 0.35 -42.81 -20.61
CA VAL A 446 1.79 -43.08 -20.56
C VAL A 446 2.19 -44.13 -21.59
N LYS A 447 1.39 -45.20 -21.77
CA LYS A 447 1.58 -46.20 -22.84
C LYS A 447 1.49 -45.57 -24.22
N PHE A 448 0.54 -44.68 -24.46
CA PHE A 448 0.42 -43.94 -25.71
C PHE A 448 1.69 -43.15 -26.03
N LEU A 449 2.21 -42.34 -25.09
CA LEU A 449 3.46 -41.60 -25.31
C LEU A 449 4.66 -42.52 -25.55
N ARG A 450 4.72 -43.68 -24.89
CA ARG A 450 5.77 -44.69 -25.10
C ARG A 450 5.66 -45.37 -26.47
N ASN A 451 4.45 -45.64 -26.96
CA ASN A 451 4.21 -46.23 -28.27
C ASN A 451 4.59 -45.27 -29.41
N CYS A 452 4.36 -43.96 -29.24
CA CYS A 452 4.81 -42.95 -30.19
C CYS A 452 6.34 -42.85 -30.31
N ARG A 453 7.13 -43.42 -29.39
CA ARG A 453 8.58 -43.52 -29.57
C ARG A 453 8.98 -44.46 -30.72
N GLN A 454 8.08 -45.33 -31.16
CA GLN A 454 8.31 -46.26 -32.27
C GLN A 454 8.05 -45.63 -33.65
N LEU A 455 7.70 -44.35 -33.72
CA LEU A 455 7.44 -43.67 -34.98
C LEU A 455 8.69 -43.64 -35.87
N ILE A 456 8.50 -43.98 -37.14
CA ILE A 456 9.56 -44.11 -38.15
C ILE A 456 9.54 -42.89 -39.06
N SER A 457 8.38 -42.49 -39.57
CA SER A 457 8.26 -41.37 -40.49
C SER A 457 8.69 -40.04 -39.83
N PRO A 458 9.58 -39.26 -40.47
CA PRO A 458 10.01 -37.96 -39.95
C PRO A 458 8.84 -36.99 -39.71
N VAL A 459 7.79 -37.06 -40.54
CA VAL A 459 6.60 -36.20 -40.42
C VAL A 459 5.86 -36.46 -39.11
N LEU A 460 5.68 -37.73 -38.74
CA LEU A 460 5.06 -38.12 -37.47
C LEU A 460 5.97 -37.85 -36.28
N GLN A 461 7.29 -38.05 -36.44
CA GLN A 461 8.26 -37.71 -35.39
C GLN A 461 8.22 -36.22 -35.06
N VAL A 462 8.19 -35.33 -36.05
CA VAL A 462 8.05 -33.88 -35.83
C VAL A 462 6.74 -33.55 -35.13
N ALA A 463 5.62 -34.10 -35.60
CA ALA A 463 4.31 -33.89 -34.96
C ALA A 463 4.30 -34.37 -33.49
N PHE A 464 4.97 -35.49 -33.21
CA PHE A 464 5.13 -36.03 -31.86
C PHE A 464 6.00 -35.14 -30.98
N LEU A 465 7.12 -34.62 -31.48
CA LEU A 465 7.98 -33.68 -30.76
C LEU A 465 7.23 -32.38 -30.43
N ASP A 466 6.43 -31.86 -31.37
CA ASP A 466 5.57 -30.70 -31.13
C ASP A 466 4.49 -30.99 -30.06
N MET A 467 3.91 -32.19 -30.07
CA MET A 467 2.98 -32.62 -29.03
C MET A 467 3.66 -32.69 -27.65
N LEU A 468 4.85 -33.30 -27.55
CA LEU A 468 5.62 -33.37 -26.30
C LEU A 468 6.00 -31.97 -25.81
N LYS A 469 6.44 -31.10 -26.71
CA LYS A 469 6.77 -29.69 -26.43
C LYS A 469 5.59 -28.98 -25.77
N ASN A 470 4.37 -29.14 -26.31
CA ASN A 470 3.19 -28.47 -25.80
C ASN A 470 2.59 -29.14 -24.54
N ILE A 471 2.80 -30.45 -24.35
CA ILE A 471 2.44 -31.15 -23.10
C ILE A 471 3.40 -30.77 -21.94
N CYS A 472 4.67 -30.47 -22.24
CA CYS A 472 5.70 -30.11 -21.27
C CYS A 472 5.44 -28.73 -20.64
N LYS A 473 4.62 -28.71 -19.58
CA LYS A 473 4.19 -27.47 -18.90
C LYS A 473 4.61 -27.37 -17.44
N CYS A 474 5.03 -28.48 -16.83
CA CYS A 474 5.47 -28.53 -15.44
C CYS A 474 6.74 -29.37 -15.28
N ARG A 475 7.33 -29.33 -14.08
CA ARG A 475 8.56 -30.07 -13.76
C ARG A 475 8.38 -31.58 -13.91
N GLU A 476 7.24 -32.12 -13.50
CA GLU A 476 6.92 -33.56 -13.59
C GLU A 476 6.90 -34.00 -15.05
N SER A 477 6.22 -33.24 -15.92
CA SER A 477 6.15 -33.50 -17.36
C SER A 477 7.54 -33.41 -18.02
N ALA A 478 8.35 -32.41 -17.65
CA ALA A 478 9.70 -32.24 -18.17
C ALA A 478 10.63 -33.39 -17.79
N CYS A 479 10.59 -33.83 -16.52
CA CYS A 479 11.36 -34.96 -16.04
C CYS A 479 10.93 -36.27 -16.73
N PHE A 480 9.62 -36.50 -16.88
CA PHE A 480 9.09 -37.65 -17.60
C PHE A 480 9.53 -37.66 -19.08
N ILE A 481 9.43 -36.53 -19.77
CA ILE A 481 9.81 -36.41 -21.19
C ILE A 481 11.32 -36.59 -21.38
N PHE A 482 12.14 -36.02 -20.48
CA PHE A 482 13.58 -36.24 -20.48
C PHE A 482 13.92 -37.73 -20.37
N GLY A 483 13.25 -38.45 -19.46
CA GLY A 483 13.39 -39.90 -19.30
C GLY A 483 12.85 -40.70 -20.49
N LEU A 484 11.72 -40.28 -21.08
CA LEU A 484 11.08 -40.95 -22.23
C LEU A 484 12.01 -41.01 -23.46
N LEU A 485 12.74 -39.92 -23.72
CA LEU A 485 13.65 -39.76 -24.86
C LEU A 485 15.11 -40.12 -24.54
N SER A 486 15.39 -40.49 -23.30
CA SER A 486 16.68 -41.05 -22.91
C SER A 486 16.85 -42.48 -23.47
N PRO A 487 18.08 -42.93 -23.75
CA PRO A 487 18.33 -44.28 -24.23
C PRO A 487 17.86 -45.33 -23.21
N CYS A 488 16.99 -46.26 -23.63
CA CYS A 488 16.74 -47.47 -22.84
C CYS A 488 17.88 -48.46 -23.07
N HIS A 489 18.39 -49.09 -22.01
CA HIS A 489 19.46 -50.09 -22.09
C HIS A 489 19.10 -51.37 -22.90
N THR A 490 17.92 -51.44 -23.51
CA THR A 490 17.47 -52.52 -24.39
C THR A 490 18.16 -52.42 -25.75
N LYS A 491 19.18 -53.26 -25.95
CA LYS A 491 20.19 -53.23 -27.02
C LYS A 491 19.75 -53.48 -28.49
N SER A 492 18.47 -53.39 -28.89
CA SER A 492 18.06 -53.97 -30.19
C SER A 492 17.43 -53.06 -31.24
N VAL A 493 17.22 -51.76 -31.01
CA VAL A 493 16.76 -50.85 -32.08
C VAL A 493 17.49 -49.51 -31.96
N GLN A 494 18.18 -49.07 -33.02
CA GLN A 494 18.65 -47.70 -33.12
C GLN A 494 17.42 -46.78 -33.10
N SER A 495 17.09 -46.20 -31.95
CA SER A 495 15.94 -45.29 -31.85
C SER A 495 16.33 -43.92 -32.40
N THR A 496 15.76 -43.53 -33.53
CA THR A 496 15.86 -42.17 -34.12
C THR A 496 15.33 -41.11 -33.15
N LEU A 497 14.29 -41.44 -32.38
CA LEU A 497 13.75 -40.60 -31.30
C LEU A 497 14.54 -40.75 -29.99
N SER A 498 15.75 -40.20 -29.94
CA SER A 498 16.57 -40.12 -28.72
C SER A 498 17.47 -38.89 -28.67
N TRP A 499 17.80 -38.44 -27.45
CA TRP A 499 18.73 -37.32 -27.24
C TRP A 499 20.10 -37.57 -27.87
N ASP A 500 20.62 -38.79 -27.77
CA ASP A 500 21.94 -39.15 -28.32
C ASP A 500 21.98 -39.07 -29.84
N HIS A 501 20.91 -39.54 -30.50
CA HIS A 501 20.78 -39.44 -31.96
C HIS A 501 20.73 -37.98 -32.42
N PHE A 502 19.93 -37.15 -31.75
CA PHE A 502 19.83 -35.72 -32.05
C PHE A 502 21.18 -35.01 -31.89
N TRP A 503 21.90 -35.21 -30.77
CA TRP A 503 23.20 -34.57 -30.59
C TRP A 503 24.28 -35.09 -31.54
N THR A 504 24.22 -36.37 -31.93
CA THR A 504 25.08 -36.92 -32.99
C THR A 504 24.83 -36.20 -34.32
N ALA A 505 23.56 -36.03 -34.69
CA ALA A 505 23.20 -35.27 -35.89
C ALA A 505 23.68 -33.81 -35.81
N MET A 506 23.56 -33.15 -34.65
CA MET A 506 24.07 -31.79 -34.44
C MET A 506 25.60 -31.70 -34.62
N HIS A 507 26.35 -32.70 -34.16
CA HIS A 507 27.79 -32.80 -34.40
C HIS A 507 28.12 -33.01 -35.88
N ASP A 508 27.34 -33.82 -36.58
CA ASP A 508 27.52 -34.05 -38.02
C ASP A 508 27.28 -32.78 -38.82
N TYR A 509 26.18 -32.05 -38.55
CA TYR A 509 25.94 -30.73 -39.16
C TYR A 509 27.06 -29.75 -38.81
N LEU A 510 27.53 -29.73 -37.56
CA LEU A 510 28.64 -28.87 -37.19
C LEU A 510 29.91 -29.20 -37.98
N GLY A 511 30.21 -30.49 -38.17
CA GLY A 511 31.29 -30.97 -39.02
C GLY A 511 31.14 -30.51 -40.47
N LEU A 512 29.93 -30.61 -41.03
CA LEU A 512 29.61 -30.13 -42.38
C LEU A 512 29.85 -28.62 -42.54
N PHE A 513 29.34 -27.81 -41.62
CA PHE A 513 29.52 -26.35 -41.65
C PHE A 513 30.97 -25.91 -41.39
N LYS A 514 31.70 -26.61 -40.50
CA LYS A 514 33.14 -26.35 -40.27
C LYS A 514 33.99 -26.68 -41.50
N ARG A 515 33.69 -27.78 -42.22
CA ARG A 515 34.45 -28.20 -43.41
C ARG A 515 34.40 -27.16 -44.54
N LYS A 516 33.26 -26.45 -44.71
CA LYS A 516 33.14 -25.37 -45.70
C LYS A 516 33.98 -24.14 -45.33
N LYS A 517 34.05 -23.75 -44.04
CA LYS A 517 34.87 -22.61 -43.57
C LYS A 517 36.35 -22.77 -43.96
N SER A 518 36.88 -24.01 -43.87
CA SER A 518 38.25 -24.34 -44.31
C SER A 518 38.43 -24.39 -45.83
N GLN A 519 37.41 -24.79 -46.59
CA GLN A 519 37.48 -24.82 -48.06
C GLN A 519 37.42 -23.41 -48.67
N THR A 520 36.65 -22.49 -48.09
CA THR A 520 36.61 -21.08 -48.53
C THR A 520 37.93 -20.35 -48.28
N SER A 521 38.70 -20.70 -47.23
CA SER A 521 40.01 -20.08 -46.98
C SER A 521 41.11 -20.51 -47.95
N SER A 522 41.02 -21.67 -48.59
CA SER A 522 42.05 -22.16 -49.51
C SER A 522 41.87 -21.73 -50.98
N ILE A 523 40.73 -21.16 -51.37
CA ILE A 523 40.43 -20.81 -52.77
C ILE A 523 40.42 -19.28 -53.02
N MET A 524 40.71 -18.45 -52.01
CA MET A 524 40.74 -16.98 -52.19
C MET A 524 41.98 -16.41 -52.91
N HIS A 525 42.94 -17.23 -53.31
CA HIS A 525 43.92 -16.85 -54.33
C HIS A 525 43.54 -17.50 -55.66
N ALA A 526 42.80 -16.73 -56.46
CA ALA A 526 42.37 -17.00 -57.84
C ALA A 526 41.03 -17.74 -58.02
N THR A 527 39.89 -17.03 -57.91
CA THR A 527 38.79 -17.19 -58.89
C THR A 527 37.75 -16.08 -58.80
N HIS A 528 37.17 -15.77 -59.97
CA HIS A 528 36.31 -14.65 -60.30
C HIS A 528 34.94 -14.61 -59.57
N PRO A 529 34.36 -13.42 -59.34
CA PRO A 529 33.01 -13.28 -58.79
C PRO A 529 31.98 -13.62 -59.89
N GLY A 530 31.39 -14.82 -59.81
CA GLY A 530 30.38 -15.25 -60.77
C GLY A 530 29.85 -16.69 -60.62
N GLN A 531 30.45 -17.52 -59.77
CA GLN A 531 29.86 -18.81 -59.40
C GLN A 531 29.05 -18.64 -58.12
N HIS A 532 27.73 -18.69 -58.27
CA HIS A 532 26.77 -18.76 -57.18
C HIS A 532 27.21 -19.83 -56.18
N ASP A 533 27.63 -19.40 -54.99
CA ASP A 533 27.85 -20.24 -53.83
C ASP A 533 26.55 -21.04 -53.61
N THR A 534 26.54 -22.30 -54.01
CA THR A 534 25.43 -23.22 -53.75
C THR A 534 25.33 -23.34 -52.23
N PHE A 535 24.45 -22.54 -51.61
CA PHE A 535 24.11 -22.66 -50.21
C PHE A 535 23.64 -24.10 -50.00
N GLN A 536 24.39 -24.93 -49.28
CA GLN A 536 23.87 -26.20 -48.79
C GLN A 536 22.73 -25.84 -47.84
N GLN A 537 21.51 -25.90 -48.36
CA GLN A 537 20.29 -25.74 -47.59
C GLN A 537 20.05 -27.04 -46.84
N ILE A 538 19.87 -26.97 -45.52
CA ILE A 538 19.28 -28.07 -44.76
C ILE A 538 17.89 -28.30 -45.42
N PRO A 539 17.57 -29.52 -45.86
CA PRO A 539 16.23 -29.86 -46.35
C PRO A 539 15.16 -29.36 -45.38
N GLN A 540 14.05 -28.82 -45.88
CA GLN A 540 13.03 -28.22 -45.02
C GLN A 540 12.45 -29.20 -43.99
N SER A 541 12.34 -30.49 -44.35
CA SER A 541 11.92 -31.57 -43.44
C SER A 541 12.91 -31.78 -42.30
N GLU A 542 14.20 -31.88 -42.60
CA GLU A 542 15.26 -32.01 -41.60
C GLU A 542 15.36 -30.76 -40.73
N LEU A 543 15.23 -29.57 -41.34
CA LEU A 543 15.23 -28.30 -40.61
C LEU A 543 14.08 -28.23 -39.60
N ALA A 544 12.87 -28.64 -40.00
CA ALA A 544 11.72 -28.72 -39.10
C ALA A 544 12.00 -29.69 -37.93
N GLY A 545 12.61 -30.85 -38.21
CA GLY A 545 13.06 -31.80 -37.19
C GLY A 545 14.07 -31.21 -36.22
N LEU A 546 15.12 -30.55 -36.71
CA LEU A 546 16.12 -29.90 -35.88
C LEU A 546 15.51 -28.80 -35.00
N VAL A 547 14.62 -27.97 -35.56
CA VAL A 547 13.94 -26.91 -34.80
C VAL A 547 13.04 -27.52 -33.73
N ALA A 548 12.25 -28.56 -34.03
CA ALA A 548 11.38 -29.22 -33.07
C ALA A 548 12.17 -29.82 -31.90
N TRP A 549 13.31 -30.48 -32.18
CA TRP A 549 14.20 -30.98 -31.15
C TRP A 549 14.80 -29.87 -30.28
N VAL A 550 15.31 -28.80 -30.89
CA VAL A 550 15.88 -27.66 -30.16
C VAL A 550 14.84 -27.00 -29.26
N GLN A 551 13.62 -26.81 -29.76
CA GLN A 551 12.49 -26.28 -28.97
C GLN A 551 12.10 -27.22 -27.82
N LEU A 552 12.16 -28.54 -28.03
CA LEU A 552 11.91 -29.50 -26.97
C LEU A 552 12.99 -29.44 -25.88
N VAL A 553 14.28 -29.35 -26.26
CA VAL A 553 15.38 -29.14 -25.30
C VAL A 553 15.16 -27.84 -24.52
N GLU A 554 14.79 -26.75 -25.20
CA GLU A 554 14.49 -25.46 -24.58
C GLU A 554 13.41 -25.59 -23.49
N ILE A 555 12.25 -26.18 -23.80
CA ILE A 555 11.14 -26.27 -22.84
C ILE A 555 11.46 -27.24 -21.69
N VAL A 556 12.08 -28.38 -21.97
CA VAL A 556 12.49 -29.34 -20.92
C VAL A 556 13.50 -28.68 -19.97
N ALA A 557 14.51 -27.99 -20.50
CA ALA A 557 15.50 -27.28 -19.68
C ALA A 557 14.89 -26.10 -18.91
N LYS A 558 13.89 -25.42 -19.48
CA LYS A 558 13.16 -24.34 -18.79
C LYS A 558 12.40 -24.85 -17.56
N ASN A 559 11.70 -25.99 -17.70
CA ASN A 559 10.81 -26.52 -16.65
C ASN A 559 11.49 -27.43 -15.62
N ASP A 560 12.65 -28.03 -15.91
CA ASP A 560 13.38 -28.88 -14.96
C ASP A 560 14.87 -28.54 -14.85
N GLN A 561 15.29 -28.14 -13.65
CA GLN A 561 16.68 -27.78 -13.36
C GLN A 561 17.63 -28.97 -13.47
N ILE A 562 17.19 -30.19 -13.15
CA ILE A 562 18.06 -31.38 -13.20
C ILE A 562 18.39 -31.70 -14.66
N SER A 563 17.37 -31.77 -15.52
CA SER A 563 17.52 -31.95 -16.96
C SER A 563 18.38 -30.85 -17.59
N ARG A 564 18.20 -29.58 -17.18
CA ARG A 564 19.04 -28.45 -17.61
C ARG A 564 20.54 -28.68 -17.33
N ARG A 565 20.89 -29.13 -16.12
CA ARG A 565 22.28 -29.45 -15.77
C ARG A 565 22.81 -30.62 -16.59
N HIS A 566 22.00 -31.66 -16.81
CA HIS A 566 22.40 -32.76 -17.69
C HIS A 566 22.71 -32.28 -19.12
N PHE A 567 21.91 -31.40 -19.70
CA PHE A 567 22.22 -30.80 -21.00
C PHE A 567 23.52 -29.99 -20.98
N ALA A 568 23.79 -29.24 -19.91
CA ALA A 568 24.99 -28.40 -19.79
C ALA A 568 26.29 -29.16 -19.45
N ASP A 569 26.20 -30.34 -18.83
CA ASP A 569 27.35 -31.12 -18.33
C ASP A 569 27.65 -32.39 -19.09
N ASN A 570 26.72 -32.90 -19.89
CA ASN A 570 26.98 -34.11 -20.67
C ASN A 570 28.09 -33.87 -21.70
N SER A 571 29.28 -34.41 -21.42
CA SER A 571 30.48 -34.26 -22.24
C SER A 571 30.35 -34.89 -23.63
N SER A 572 29.49 -35.91 -23.79
CA SER A 572 29.22 -36.52 -25.11
C SER A 572 28.38 -35.61 -25.99
N TRP A 573 27.43 -34.89 -25.40
CA TRP A 573 26.59 -33.95 -26.12
C TRP A 573 27.35 -32.64 -26.37
N SER A 574 28.10 -32.15 -25.37
CA SER A 574 28.79 -30.85 -25.42
C SER A 574 27.85 -29.77 -25.99
N CYS A 575 26.64 -29.72 -25.40
CA CYS A 575 25.49 -28.98 -25.92
C CYS A 575 25.83 -27.51 -26.17
N ILE A 576 26.48 -26.87 -25.19
CA ILE A 576 26.85 -25.45 -25.22
C ILE A 576 27.88 -25.18 -26.32
N GLU A 577 28.96 -25.96 -26.37
CA GLU A 577 30.02 -25.79 -27.37
C GLU A 577 29.51 -26.02 -28.78
N THR A 578 28.66 -27.04 -28.95
CA THR A 578 28.07 -27.42 -30.25
C THR A 578 27.09 -26.36 -30.73
N ALA A 579 26.15 -25.94 -29.88
CA ALA A 579 25.16 -24.92 -30.21
C ALA A 579 25.83 -23.59 -30.58
N ILE A 580 26.78 -23.10 -29.78
CA ILE A 580 27.45 -21.82 -30.07
C ILE A 580 28.33 -21.93 -31.32
N SER A 581 29.01 -23.07 -31.55
CA SER A 581 29.77 -23.29 -32.78
C SER A 581 28.89 -23.29 -34.03
N LEU A 582 27.68 -23.86 -33.94
CA LEU A 582 26.68 -23.84 -35.01
C LEU A 582 26.14 -22.43 -35.25
N VAL A 583 25.83 -21.69 -34.19
CA VAL A 583 25.40 -20.29 -34.27
C VAL A 583 26.48 -19.40 -34.89
N ALA A 584 27.76 -19.66 -34.61
CA ALA A 584 28.90 -18.97 -35.23
C ALA A 584 29.12 -19.37 -36.71
N SER A 585 28.33 -20.31 -37.23
CA SER A 585 28.36 -20.76 -38.62
C SER A 585 27.14 -20.25 -39.41
N ALA A 586 27.14 -20.50 -40.73
CA ALA A 586 26.15 -19.98 -41.67
C ALA A 586 24.87 -20.86 -41.75
N ILE A 587 24.30 -21.23 -40.60
CA ILE A 587 23.03 -21.99 -40.51
C ILE A 587 21.81 -21.13 -40.88
N PRO A 588 20.63 -21.74 -41.16
CA PRO A 588 19.36 -21.03 -41.31
C PRO A 588 19.00 -20.18 -40.08
N LEU A 589 18.41 -19.00 -40.30
CA LEU A 589 18.12 -18.03 -39.23
C LEU A 589 17.13 -18.57 -38.20
N VAL A 590 16.12 -19.34 -38.63
CA VAL A 590 15.13 -19.96 -37.73
C VAL A 590 15.81 -20.92 -36.75
N LEU A 591 16.71 -21.78 -37.24
CA LEU A 591 17.48 -22.70 -36.40
C LEU A 591 18.41 -21.93 -35.45
N LYS A 592 19.04 -20.86 -35.93
CA LYS A 592 19.90 -20.01 -35.11
C LYS A 592 19.13 -19.35 -33.96
N GLY A 593 17.95 -18.80 -34.25
CA GLY A 593 17.04 -18.26 -33.25
C GLY A 593 16.61 -19.29 -32.21
N ALA A 594 16.26 -20.50 -32.65
CA ALA A 594 15.93 -21.61 -31.75
C ALA A 594 17.12 -22.00 -30.87
N LEU A 595 18.33 -22.10 -31.43
CA LEU A 595 19.54 -22.43 -30.65
C LEU A 595 19.86 -21.36 -29.60
N PHE A 596 19.68 -20.09 -29.92
CA PHE A 596 19.86 -19.04 -28.91
C PHE A 596 18.82 -19.12 -27.78
N ARG A 597 17.54 -19.41 -28.09
CA ARG A 597 16.52 -19.61 -27.04
C ARG A 597 16.81 -20.85 -26.19
N CYS A 598 17.24 -21.95 -26.81
CA CYS A 598 17.72 -23.12 -26.09
C CYS A 598 18.90 -22.77 -25.19
N LEU A 599 19.90 -22.04 -25.67
CA LEU A 599 21.00 -21.55 -24.83
C LEU A 599 20.50 -20.66 -23.69
N ALA A 600 19.44 -19.86 -23.90
CA ALA A 600 18.84 -19.04 -22.85
C ALA A 600 18.29 -19.90 -21.71
N SER A 601 17.59 -20.99 -22.04
CA SER A 601 17.10 -21.96 -21.03
C SER A 601 18.23 -22.61 -20.22
N LEU A 602 19.40 -22.82 -20.83
CA LEU A 602 20.59 -23.35 -20.16
C LEU A 602 21.32 -22.28 -19.34
N ALA A 603 21.23 -21.01 -19.74
CA ALA A 603 21.81 -19.85 -19.07
C ALA A 603 21.01 -19.38 -17.84
N MET A 604 19.85 -19.97 -17.56
CA MET A 604 19.09 -19.69 -16.33
C MET A 604 19.91 -19.98 -15.06
N ASP A 605 20.79 -21.00 -15.10
CA ASP A 605 21.72 -21.34 -14.01
C ASP A 605 23.09 -20.67 -14.26
N GLU A 606 23.72 -20.11 -13.22
CA GLU A 606 25.03 -19.44 -13.30
C GLU A 606 26.10 -20.34 -13.94
N HIS A 607 26.10 -21.63 -13.58
CA HIS A 607 27.02 -22.62 -14.13
C HIS A 607 26.92 -22.75 -15.66
N GLY A 608 25.70 -22.77 -16.22
CA GLY A 608 25.49 -22.77 -17.67
C GLY A 608 25.90 -21.43 -18.30
N ALA A 609 25.54 -20.32 -17.65
CA ALA A 609 25.83 -18.98 -18.14
C ALA A 609 27.34 -18.69 -18.29
N VAL A 610 28.18 -19.12 -17.34
CA VAL A 610 29.64 -18.92 -17.40
C VAL A 610 30.27 -19.67 -18.58
N LYS A 611 29.86 -20.92 -18.81
CA LYS A 611 30.32 -21.71 -19.98
C LYS A 611 29.91 -21.02 -21.29
N ILE A 612 28.67 -20.56 -21.36
CA ILE A 612 28.13 -19.85 -22.53
C ILE A 612 28.91 -18.55 -22.79
N TRP A 613 29.08 -17.68 -21.79
CA TRP A 613 29.86 -16.44 -21.92
C TRP A 613 31.27 -16.69 -22.45
N THR A 614 31.99 -17.63 -21.84
CA THR A 614 33.36 -17.99 -22.26
C THR A 614 33.41 -18.43 -23.73
N THR A 615 32.40 -19.19 -24.16
CA THR A 615 32.34 -19.75 -25.51
C THR A 615 31.87 -18.72 -26.56
N LEU A 616 30.94 -17.83 -26.20
CA LEU A 616 30.51 -16.71 -27.06
C LEU A 616 31.68 -15.76 -27.36
N ILE A 617 32.47 -15.45 -26.33
CA ILE A 617 33.65 -14.59 -26.45
C ILE A 617 34.73 -15.28 -27.28
N SER A 618 35.03 -16.55 -27.00
CA SER A 618 36.08 -17.29 -27.72
C SER A 618 35.77 -17.47 -29.22
N LEU A 619 34.49 -17.65 -29.57
CA LEU A 619 34.04 -17.80 -30.96
C LEU A 619 33.71 -16.46 -31.64
N SER A 620 33.86 -15.33 -30.94
CA SER A 620 33.61 -13.98 -31.48
C SER A 620 32.23 -13.83 -32.14
N VAL A 621 31.19 -14.39 -31.51
CA VAL A 621 29.79 -14.32 -32.01
C VAL A 621 29.35 -12.86 -32.19
N LEU A 622 29.82 -11.99 -31.31
CA LEU A 622 29.80 -10.54 -31.46
C LEU A 622 31.18 -10.01 -31.10
N THR A 623 31.78 -9.22 -31.99
CA THR A 623 33.09 -8.61 -31.77
C THR A 623 33.16 -7.21 -32.40
N LYS A 624 34.20 -6.45 -32.06
CA LYS A 624 34.42 -5.09 -32.55
C LYS A 624 35.69 -5.03 -33.40
N THR A 625 35.59 -4.48 -34.61
CA THR A 625 36.74 -4.23 -35.49
C THR A 625 37.66 -3.15 -34.91
N SER A 626 38.87 -3.02 -35.45
CA SER A 626 39.78 -1.90 -35.16
C SER A 626 39.16 -0.52 -35.43
N SER A 627 38.21 -0.42 -36.35
CA SER A 627 37.45 0.81 -36.65
C SER A 627 36.28 1.07 -35.70
N GLY A 628 36.04 0.20 -34.73
CA GLY A 628 34.96 0.34 -33.76
C GLY A 628 33.59 -0.13 -34.25
N LYS A 629 33.51 -0.80 -35.40
CA LYS A 629 32.25 -1.38 -35.92
C LYS A 629 32.02 -2.76 -35.31
N LEU A 630 30.77 -3.05 -34.96
CA LEU A 630 30.37 -4.38 -34.51
C LEU A 630 30.28 -5.31 -35.73
N VAL A 631 30.76 -6.54 -35.56
CA VAL A 631 30.82 -7.61 -36.56
C VAL A 631 30.32 -8.90 -35.91
N GLY A 632 29.88 -9.86 -36.73
CA GLY A 632 29.27 -11.11 -36.26
C GLY A 632 27.76 -11.06 -36.40
N ILE A 633 27.02 -11.21 -35.31
CA ILE A 633 25.54 -11.09 -35.35
C ILE A 633 25.06 -9.73 -35.88
N GLN A 634 25.84 -8.65 -35.68
CA GLN A 634 25.56 -7.35 -36.30
C GLN A 634 25.50 -7.42 -37.83
N ASP A 635 26.50 -8.04 -38.47
CA ASP A 635 26.52 -8.12 -39.93
C ASP A 635 25.39 -9.03 -40.43
N GLU A 636 25.07 -10.08 -39.68
CA GLU A 636 23.96 -10.98 -40.01
C GLU A 636 22.60 -10.29 -39.93
N LEU A 637 22.38 -9.47 -38.90
CA LEU A 637 21.19 -8.63 -38.77
C LEU A 637 21.02 -7.71 -39.99
N GLU A 638 22.09 -7.00 -40.37
CA GLU A 638 22.03 -6.03 -41.48
C GLU A 638 21.95 -6.69 -42.87
N THR A 639 22.62 -7.84 -43.07
CA THR A 639 22.73 -8.46 -44.41
C THR A 639 21.70 -9.57 -44.66
N ARG A 640 21.35 -10.36 -43.63
CA ARG A 640 20.43 -11.51 -43.76
C ARG A 640 19.04 -11.17 -43.21
N GLU A 641 18.91 -10.86 -41.92
CA GLU A 641 17.58 -10.67 -41.28
C GLU A 641 16.80 -9.51 -41.91
N CYS A 642 17.43 -8.36 -42.13
CA CYS A 642 16.79 -7.23 -42.83
C CYS A 642 16.34 -7.57 -44.26
N THR A 643 17.08 -8.45 -44.95
CA THR A 643 16.71 -8.91 -46.30
C THR A 643 15.49 -9.84 -46.27
N PHE A 644 15.45 -10.77 -45.30
CA PHE A 644 14.33 -11.70 -45.12
C PHE A 644 13.12 -11.06 -44.42
N LYS A 645 13.29 -9.89 -43.79
CA LYS A 645 12.28 -9.22 -42.94
C LYS A 645 11.80 -10.08 -41.76
N CYS A 646 12.62 -11.03 -41.35
CA CYS A 646 12.40 -11.99 -40.28
C CYS A 646 13.61 -11.98 -39.33
N TYR A 647 13.34 -11.80 -38.04
CA TYR A 647 14.35 -11.46 -37.03
C TYR A 647 14.56 -12.58 -36.00
N ASP A 648 14.40 -13.84 -36.41
CA ASP A 648 14.45 -14.99 -35.52
C ASP A 648 15.78 -15.13 -34.77
N SER A 649 16.91 -14.83 -35.44
CA SER A 649 18.26 -14.92 -34.86
C SER A 649 18.47 -13.84 -33.81
N SER A 650 18.15 -12.58 -34.13
CA SER A 650 18.24 -11.47 -33.19
C SER A 650 17.30 -11.64 -31.99
N ILE A 651 16.05 -12.07 -32.22
CA ILE A 651 15.11 -12.35 -31.13
C ILE A 651 15.66 -13.45 -30.21
N GLY A 652 16.11 -14.57 -30.78
CA GLY A 652 16.71 -15.64 -30.00
C GLY A 652 17.90 -15.15 -29.19
N PHE A 653 18.80 -14.37 -29.81
CA PHE A 653 19.96 -13.80 -29.15
C PHE A 653 19.59 -12.86 -27.99
N LEU A 654 18.53 -12.06 -28.13
CA LEU A 654 18.05 -11.19 -27.06
C LEU A 654 17.49 -12.00 -25.88
N HIS A 655 16.78 -13.10 -26.12
CA HIS A 655 16.38 -14.03 -25.04
C HIS A 655 17.59 -14.61 -24.32
N LEU A 656 18.65 -14.96 -25.06
CA LEU A 656 19.91 -15.38 -24.45
C LEU A 656 20.53 -14.27 -23.60
N MET A 657 20.66 -13.05 -24.14
CA MET A 657 21.21 -11.91 -23.41
C MET A 657 20.40 -11.60 -22.15
N LYS A 658 19.07 -11.68 -22.23
CA LYS A 658 18.16 -11.53 -21.09
C LYS A 658 18.52 -12.46 -19.93
N THR A 659 18.82 -13.72 -20.21
CA THR A 659 19.25 -14.67 -19.17
C THR A 659 20.70 -14.48 -18.74
N LEU A 660 21.63 -14.21 -19.68
CA LEU A 660 23.05 -14.05 -19.38
C LEU A 660 23.39 -12.79 -18.57
N PHE A 661 22.62 -11.72 -18.73
CA PHE A 661 22.82 -10.49 -17.97
C PHE A 661 22.50 -10.61 -16.49
N LEU A 662 21.82 -11.68 -16.06
CA LEU A 662 21.70 -12.02 -14.65
C LEU A 662 23.03 -12.55 -14.05
N HIS A 663 23.99 -12.98 -14.90
CA HIS A 663 25.20 -13.73 -14.51
C HIS A 663 26.50 -13.12 -15.11
N ILE A 664 26.84 -11.89 -14.75
CA ILE A 664 27.95 -11.11 -15.37
C ILE A 664 29.26 -11.03 -14.54
N LYS A 665 29.32 -11.67 -13.35
CA LYS A 665 30.33 -11.38 -12.30
C LYS A 665 31.81 -11.52 -12.73
N ASN A 666 32.13 -12.33 -13.74
CA ASN A 666 33.50 -12.62 -14.17
C ASN A 666 33.80 -12.23 -15.63
N ILE A 667 32.98 -11.38 -16.24
CA ILE A 667 33.12 -11.02 -17.65
C ILE A 667 33.86 -9.68 -17.78
N ASP A 668 34.92 -9.64 -18.60
CA ASP A 668 35.65 -8.41 -18.88
C ASP A 668 34.71 -7.35 -19.49
N LYS A 669 34.69 -6.17 -18.86
CA LYS A 669 33.87 -5.00 -19.22
C LYS A 669 33.97 -4.65 -20.70
N ARG A 670 35.13 -4.85 -21.34
CA ARG A 670 35.35 -4.57 -22.77
C ARG A 670 34.48 -5.41 -23.70
N TYR A 671 34.21 -6.67 -23.33
CA TYR A 671 33.30 -7.52 -24.10
C TYR A 671 31.86 -7.14 -23.80
N LEU A 672 31.49 -6.98 -22.53
CA LEU A 672 30.12 -6.57 -22.14
C LEU A 672 29.65 -5.32 -22.89
N LEU A 673 30.51 -4.31 -23.02
CA LEU A 673 30.20 -3.09 -23.77
C LEU A 673 29.87 -3.33 -25.25
N GLN A 674 30.37 -4.39 -25.87
CA GLN A 674 30.06 -4.75 -27.26
C GLN A 674 28.62 -5.28 -27.37
N TYR A 675 28.23 -6.18 -26.46
CA TYR A 675 26.87 -6.72 -26.37
C TYR A 675 25.85 -5.63 -26.04
N LEU A 676 26.17 -4.75 -25.08
CA LEU A 676 25.34 -3.59 -24.77
C LEU A 676 25.23 -2.63 -25.95
N GLN A 677 26.33 -2.36 -26.67
CA GLN A 677 26.32 -1.53 -27.86
C GLN A 677 25.40 -2.10 -28.95
N PHE A 678 25.37 -3.43 -29.15
CA PHE A 678 24.46 -4.09 -30.09
C PHE A 678 22.99 -3.88 -29.68
N ILE A 679 22.63 -4.20 -28.43
CA ILE A 679 21.25 -4.09 -27.95
C ILE A 679 20.76 -2.65 -28.02
N ILE A 680 21.58 -1.71 -27.56
CA ILE A 680 21.21 -0.29 -27.51
C ILE A 680 21.19 0.30 -28.92
N LYS A 681 22.32 0.32 -29.63
CA LYS A 681 22.43 1.07 -30.88
C LYS A 681 21.80 0.36 -32.06
N SER A 682 21.91 -0.96 -32.12
CA SER A 682 21.47 -1.74 -33.27
C SER A 682 20.07 -2.30 -33.11
N ILE A 683 19.56 -2.50 -31.89
CA ILE A 683 18.18 -2.97 -31.69
C ILE A 683 17.28 -1.82 -31.25
N ILE A 684 17.43 -1.31 -30.02
CA ILE A 684 16.48 -0.35 -29.44
C ILE A 684 16.42 0.95 -30.25
N CYS A 685 17.55 1.48 -30.72
CA CYS A 685 17.57 2.72 -31.49
C CYS A 685 17.12 2.59 -32.96
N GLN A 686 16.99 1.37 -33.50
CA GLN A 686 16.80 1.15 -34.95
C GLN A 686 15.68 0.16 -35.30
N PHE A 687 15.04 -0.50 -34.32
CA PHE A 687 13.99 -1.48 -34.60
C PHE A 687 12.82 -0.85 -35.39
N ALA A 688 12.42 0.38 -35.05
CA ALA A 688 11.33 1.07 -35.75
C ALA A 688 11.67 1.42 -37.21
N ASP A 689 12.95 1.57 -37.54
CA ASP A 689 13.42 1.92 -38.90
C ASP A 689 13.53 0.70 -39.83
N ARG A 690 13.25 -0.51 -39.31
CA ARG A 690 13.39 -1.78 -40.03
C ARG A 690 12.09 -2.26 -40.66
N SER A 691 12.22 -3.14 -41.65
CA SER A 691 11.08 -3.75 -42.37
C SER A 691 10.75 -5.14 -41.84
N TYR A 692 9.48 -5.42 -41.57
CA TYR A 692 9.02 -6.67 -40.97
C TYR A 692 8.02 -7.41 -41.86
N GLU A 693 8.12 -8.74 -41.94
CA GLU A 693 7.08 -9.59 -42.52
C GLU A 693 5.86 -9.64 -41.60
N ASN A 694 6.09 -9.78 -40.30
CA ASN A 694 5.06 -9.73 -39.27
C ASN A 694 5.36 -8.62 -38.25
N VAL A 695 4.42 -7.69 -38.08
CA VAL A 695 4.53 -6.58 -37.13
C VAL A 695 4.65 -7.07 -35.68
N SER A 696 4.15 -8.27 -35.34
CA SER A 696 4.36 -8.84 -33.99
C SER A 696 5.84 -9.02 -33.65
N GLN A 697 6.68 -9.39 -34.63
CA GLN A 697 8.12 -9.56 -34.42
C GLN A 697 8.81 -8.23 -34.12
N MET A 698 8.33 -7.10 -34.67
CA MET A 698 8.87 -5.77 -34.35
C MET A 698 8.76 -5.48 -32.86
N TRP A 699 7.58 -5.69 -32.29
CA TRP A 699 7.32 -5.46 -30.87
C TRP A 699 8.04 -6.47 -29.99
N HIS A 700 8.08 -7.73 -30.40
CA HIS A 700 8.82 -8.78 -29.68
C HIS A 700 10.33 -8.51 -29.65
N LEU A 701 10.90 -7.95 -30.73
CA LEU A 701 12.30 -7.55 -30.78
C LEU A 701 12.59 -6.42 -29.78
N CYS A 702 11.68 -5.44 -29.67
CA CYS A 702 11.78 -4.35 -28.71
C CYS A 702 11.64 -4.85 -27.25
N SER A 703 10.63 -5.67 -26.97
CA SER A 703 10.36 -6.19 -25.62
C SER A 703 11.53 -7.04 -25.11
N ALA A 704 12.04 -7.97 -25.92
CA ALA A 704 13.19 -8.80 -25.55
C ALA A 704 14.46 -7.98 -25.29
N ALA A 705 14.69 -6.92 -26.07
CA ALA A 705 15.84 -6.02 -25.86
C ALA A 705 15.73 -5.21 -24.56
N CYS A 706 14.55 -4.64 -24.29
CA CYS A 706 14.29 -3.90 -23.07
C CYS A 706 14.35 -4.79 -21.84
N ASP A 707 13.82 -6.01 -21.92
CA ASP A 707 13.92 -7.02 -20.87
C ASP A 707 15.36 -7.42 -20.54
N ALA A 708 16.21 -7.52 -21.56
CA ALA A 708 17.62 -7.79 -21.35
C ALA A 708 18.29 -6.65 -20.58
N LEU A 709 18.08 -5.40 -20.99
CA LEU A 709 18.61 -4.25 -20.26
C LEU A 709 18.03 -4.13 -18.85
N TYR A 710 16.76 -4.47 -18.66
CA TYR A 710 16.15 -4.52 -17.33
C TYR A 710 16.87 -5.53 -16.44
N ASN A 711 17.06 -6.78 -16.89
CA ASN A 711 17.80 -7.78 -16.12
C ASN A 711 19.24 -7.37 -15.83
N PHE A 712 19.85 -6.58 -16.71
CA PHE A 712 21.19 -6.02 -16.53
C PHE A 712 21.27 -4.93 -15.43
N LEU A 713 20.17 -4.19 -15.20
CA LEU A 713 20.12 -3.05 -14.27
C LEU A 713 19.37 -3.36 -12.95
N HIS A 714 18.37 -4.24 -12.96
CA HIS A 714 17.41 -4.41 -11.88
C HIS A 714 18.02 -4.75 -10.52
N HIS A 715 19.09 -5.56 -10.51
CA HIS A 715 19.81 -5.95 -9.29
C HIS A 715 21.08 -5.13 -9.04
N TYR A 716 21.27 -4.01 -9.74
CA TYR A 716 22.52 -3.23 -9.65
C TYR A 716 22.46 -2.18 -8.54
N ALA A 717 23.49 -2.15 -7.69
CA ALA A 717 23.66 -1.12 -6.67
C ALA A 717 24.80 -0.17 -7.06
N ILE A 718 24.53 1.14 -7.09
CA ILE A 718 25.51 2.14 -7.50
C ILE A 718 26.42 2.49 -6.32
N THR A 719 27.73 2.36 -6.54
CA THR A 719 28.77 2.75 -5.58
C THR A 719 29.63 3.89 -6.14
N ALA A 720 30.41 4.55 -5.29
CA ALA A 720 31.40 5.54 -5.76
C ALA A 720 32.47 4.89 -6.64
N GLU A 721 32.89 3.66 -6.33
CA GLU A 721 33.86 2.89 -7.11
C GLU A 721 33.34 2.59 -8.53
N ALA A 722 32.06 2.24 -8.67
CA ALA A 722 31.44 1.98 -9.96
C ALA A 722 31.56 3.16 -10.96
N ILE A 723 31.53 4.39 -10.43
CA ILE A 723 31.68 5.60 -11.26
C ILE A 723 33.13 5.81 -11.66
N LEU A 724 34.07 5.61 -10.73
CA LEU A 724 35.51 5.71 -11.02
C LEU A 724 35.95 4.67 -12.05
N ASP A 725 35.41 3.47 -11.96
CA ASP A 725 35.74 2.34 -12.84
C ASP A 725 34.94 2.31 -14.16
N ALA A 726 34.09 3.32 -14.39
CA ALA A 726 33.21 3.43 -15.55
C ALA A 726 32.45 2.13 -15.84
N ASP A 727 31.75 1.62 -14.83
CA ASP A 727 30.98 0.38 -14.95
C ASP A 727 30.01 0.42 -16.13
N PRO A 728 29.85 -0.68 -16.91
CA PRO A 728 28.95 -0.68 -18.06
C PRO A 728 27.50 -0.33 -17.71
N GLN A 729 27.04 -0.65 -16.49
CA GLN A 729 25.73 -0.24 -15.96
C GLN A 729 25.60 1.28 -15.88
N ILE A 730 26.63 1.99 -15.41
CA ILE A 730 26.66 3.46 -15.36
C ILE A 730 26.57 4.04 -16.78
N ILE A 731 27.25 3.42 -17.75
CA ILE A 731 27.19 3.82 -19.17
C ILE A 731 25.78 3.63 -19.77
N VAL A 732 25.08 2.55 -19.41
CA VAL A 732 23.70 2.31 -19.85
C VAL A 732 22.74 3.29 -19.19
N LEU A 733 22.82 3.45 -17.86
CA LEU A 733 22.00 4.38 -17.10
C LEU A 733 22.15 5.82 -17.61
N THR A 734 23.37 6.27 -17.86
CA THR A 734 23.62 7.61 -18.42
C THR A 734 23.09 7.78 -19.85
N GLN A 735 22.92 6.70 -20.63
CA GLN A 735 22.24 6.78 -21.93
C GLN A 735 20.73 6.82 -21.79
N ILE A 736 20.14 6.08 -20.85
CA ILE A 736 18.68 6.08 -20.62
C ILE A 736 18.23 7.37 -19.93
N LEU A 737 18.98 7.86 -18.94
CA LEU A 737 18.68 9.04 -18.11
C LEU A 737 19.23 10.36 -18.71
N ASN A 738 19.34 10.43 -20.03
CA ASN A 738 19.67 11.65 -20.77
C ASN A 738 18.86 11.67 -22.06
N ASP A 739 18.71 12.85 -22.67
CA ASP A 739 18.07 13.00 -23.99
C ASP A 739 18.95 12.38 -25.09
N SER A 740 18.85 11.06 -25.21
CA SER A 740 19.64 10.22 -26.11
C SER A 740 18.74 9.50 -27.13
N PRO A 741 19.32 8.92 -28.19
CA PRO A 741 18.56 8.08 -29.13
C PRO A 741 17.81 6.93 -28.45
N VAL A 742 18.35 6.38 -27.37
CA VAL A 742 17.70 5.29 -26.61
C VAL A 742 16.47 5.83 -25.91
N PHE A 743 16.60 6.91 -25.14
CA PHE A 743 15.49 7.52 -24.43
C PHE A 743 14.35 7.90 -25.38
N ARG A 744 14.68 8.51 -26.54
CA ARG A 744 13.70 8.86 -27.57
C ARG A 744 13.02 7.64 -28.18
N SER A 745 13.75 6.55 -28.42
CA SER A 745 13.18 5.31 -28.98
C SER A 745 12.25 4.61 -28.00
N LEU A 746 12.66 4.53 -26.72
CA LEU A 746 11.81 4.04 -25.63
C LEU A 746 10.54 4.90 -25.51
N SER A 747 10.70 6.22 -25.55
CA SER A 747 9.57 7.14 -25.47
C SER A 747 8.62 7.03 -26.67
N ALA A 748 9.15 6.80 -27.88
CA ALA A 748 8.33 6.59 -29.08
C ALA A 748 7.44 5.33 -28.96
N VAL A 749 7.94 4.25 -28.35
CA VAL A 749 7.14 3.06 -28.03
C VAL A 749 5.98 3.40 -27.09
N LEU A 750 6.24 4.20 -26.06
CA LEU A 750 5.20 4.65 -25.14
C LEU A 750 4.15 5.55 -25.83
N CYS A 751 4.57 6.38 -26.78
CA CYS A 751 3.66 7.24 -27.54
C CYS A 751 2.74 6.42 -28.46
N ASP A 752 3.30 5.48 -29.25
CA ASP A 752 2.49 4.60 -30.12
C ASP A 752 1.52 3.75 -29.29
N GLY A 753 1.95 3.22 -28.14
CA GLY A 753 1.06 2.46 -27.26
C GLY A 753 -0.10 3.30 -26.71
N ALA A 754 0.14 4.55 -26.32
CA ALA A 754 -0.87 5.44 -25.76
C ALA A 754 -1.92 5.86 -26.81
N GLU A 755 -1.46 6.24 -28.01
CA GLU A 755 -2.34 6.62 -29.14
C GLU A 755 -3.32 5.48 -29.48
N ARG A 756 -2.81 4.25 -29.53
CA ARG A 756 -3.59 3.07 -29.94
C ARG A 756 -4.60 2.60 -28.89
N LEU A 757 -4.27 2.81 -27.60
CA LEU A 757 -5.19 2.54 -26.50
C LEU A 757 -6.31 3.59 -26.44
N HIS A 758 -6.01 4.84 -26.78
CA HIS A 758 -7.01 5.91 -26.84
C HIS A 758 -8.01 5.71 -28.00
N ASP A 759 -7.54 5.24 -29.16
CA ASP A 759 -8.37 5.00 -30.34
C ASP A 759 -9.24 3.72 -30.28
N PHE A 760 -9.20 2.97 -29.16
CA PHE A 760 -9.85 1.65 -29.01
C PHE A 760 -9.55 0.70 -30.19
N SER A 761 -8.35 0.85 -30.77
CA SER A 761 -7.88 0.00 -31.87
C SER A 761 -7.74 -1.46 -31.41
N PRO A 762 -7.80 -2.45 -32.32
CA PRO A 762 -7.67 -3.86 -31.93
C PRO A 762 -6.37 -4.07 -31.15
N ARG A 763 -6.52 -4.61 -29.94
CA ARG A 763 -5.41 -4.83 -29.00
C ARG A 763 -4.37 -5.77 -29.59
N SER A 764 -3.10 -5.42 -29.42
CA SER A 764 -1.95 -6.24 -29.82
C SER A 764 -1.18 -6.65 -28.57
N ILE A 765 -1.16 -7.95 -28.30
CA ILE A 765 -0.48 -8.53 -27.13
C ILE A 765 1.02 -8.22 -27.18
N ASP A 766 1.66 -8.32 -28.34
CA ASP A 766 3.10 -8.04 -28.48
C ASP A 766 3.45 -6.57 -28.26
N ARG A 767 2.62 -5.63 -28.74
CA ARG A 767 2.81 -4.20 -28.47
C ARG A 767 2.66 -3.90 -27.00
N GLU A 768 1.62 -4.43 -26.36
CA GLU A 768 1.41 -4.27 -24.92
C GLU A 768 2.60 -4.84 -24.13
N ALA A 769 3.16 -5.98 -24.54
CA ALA A 769 4.37 -6.53 -23.93
C ALA A 769 5.59 -5.60 -24.10
N ALA A 770 5.79 -5.00 -25.28
CA ALA A 770 6.86 -4.02 -25.50
C ALA A 770 6.71 -2.78 -24.62
N VAL A 771 5.50 -2.22 -24.52
CA VAL A 771 5.22 -1.09 -23.62
C VAL A 771 5.52 -1.47 -22.16
N LEU A 772 5.13 -2.66 -21.72
CA LEU A 772 5.42 -3.14 -20.35
C LEU A 772 6.93 -3.19 -20.10
N SER A 773 7.69 -3.79 -21.02
CA SER A 773 9.15 -3.88 -20.93
C SER A 773 9.81 -2.50 -20.86
N VAL A 774 9.31 -1.53 -21.62
CA VAL A 774 9.82 -0.15 -21.60
C VAL A 774 9.50 0.54 -20.26
N LEU A 775 8.25 0.46 -19.78
CA LEU A 775 7.86 1.03 -18.49
C LEU A 775 8.70 0.46 -17.35
N ARG A 776 8.90 -0.84 -17.35
CA ARG A 776 9.71 -1.55 -16.34
C ARG A 776 11.19 -1.15 -16.39
N LEU A 777 11.76 -0.98 -17.58
CA LEU A 777 13.14 -0.49 -17.75
C LEU A 777 13.30 0.96 -17.26
N LEU A 778 12.32 1.82 -17.57
CA LEU A 778 12.32 3.21 -17.12
C LEU A 778 12.16 3.31 -15.62
N ASP A 779 11.26 2.53 -15.01
CA ASP A 779 11.05 2.48 -13.56
C ASP A 779 12.34 2.18 -12.80
N VAL A 780 13.07 1.12 -13.18
CA VAL A 780 14.38 0.81 -12.59
C VAL A 780 15.38 1.94 -12.81
N SER A 781 15.43 2.50 -14.03
CA SER A 781 16.35 3.59 -14.33
C SER A 781 16.06 4.84 -13.49
N VAL A 782 14.79 5.17 -13.29
CA VAL A 782 14.34 6.29 -12.46
C VAL A 782 14.65 6.06 -10.98
N SER A 783 14.42 4.85 -10.46
CA SER A 783 14.76 4.47 -9.08
C SER A 783 16.27 4.56 -8.77
N LEU A 784 17.11 4.34 -9.79
CA LEU A 784 18.58 4.41 -9.67
C LEU A 784 19.12 5.84 -9.88
N HIS A 785 18.27 6.82 -10.23
CA HIS A 785 18.70 8.19 -10.53
C HIS A 785 19.28 8.92 -9.32
N ALA A 786 18.61 8.87 -8.17
CA ALA A 786 19.09 9.55 -6.96
C ALA A 786 20.42 8.94 -6.43
N PRO A 787 20.56 7.60 -6.27
CA PRO A 787 21.85 6.99 -5.94
C PRO A 787 22.96 7.33 -6.94
N LEU A 788 22.63 7.42 -8.23
CA LEU A 788 23.59 7.78 -9.27
C LEU A 788 24.10 9.21 -9.10
N ILE A 789 23.20 10.18 -8.89
CA ILE A 789 23.57 11.57 -8.68
C ILE A 789 24.43 11.72 -7.42
N ASP A 790 24.06 11.06 -6.33
CA ASP A 790 24.81 11.17 -5.07
C ASP A 790 26.21 10.57 -5.20
N ALA A 791 26.36 9.45 -5.91
CA ALA A 791 27.66 8.87 -6.18
C ALA A 791 28.50 9.74 -7.16
N VAL A 792 27.89 10.36 -8.17
CA VAL A 792 28.58 11.31 -9.08
C VAL A 792 29.10 12.53 -8.31
N ARG A 793 28.30 13.07 -7.40
CA ARG A 793 28.69 14.17 -6.51
C ARG A 793 29.81 13.75 -5.56
N ALA A 794 29.70 12.58 -4.93
CA ALA A 794 30.71 12.08 -3.99
C ALA A 794 32.08 11.88 -4.64
N THR A 795 32.12 11.55 -5.93
CA THR A 795 33.35 11.30 -6.70
C THR A 795 33.86 12.53 -7.46
N ASN A 796 33.14 13.67 -7.46
CA ASN A 796 33.39 14.83 -8.33
C ASN A 796 33.55 14.43 -9.82
N SER A 797 32.77 13.46 -10.28
CA SER A 797 32.84 12.97 -11.66
C SER A 797 32.31 14.01 -12.66
N SER A 798 32.83 14.00 -13.88
CA SER A 798 32.40 14.88 -14.98
C SER A 798 31.16 14.39 -15.72
N ILE A 799 30.57 13.26 -15.30
CA ILE A 799 29.36 12.69 -15.89
C ILE A 799 28.20 13.69 -15.73
N ILE A 800 27.57 14.04 -16.85
CA ILE A 800 26.38 14.90 -16.87
C ILE A 800 25.15 14.00 -16.93
N ILE A 801 24.25 14.18 -15.97
CA ILE A 801 22.98 13.46 -15.88
C ILE A 801 21.87 14.49 -15.89
N ALA A 802 20.96 14.36 -16.85
CA ALA A 802 19.77 15.19 -16.92
C ALA A 802 18.93 15.03 -15.65
N SER A 803 18.31 16.12 -15.21
CA SER A 803 17.32 16.03 -14.15
C SER A 803 16.06 15.34 -14.68
N LEU A 804 15.38 14.55 -13.84
CA LEU A 804 14.20 13.79 -14.28
C LEU A 804 13.09 14.69 -14.84
N ASP A 805 12.94 15.91 -14.31
CA ASP A 805 11.99 16.89 -14.84
C ASP A 805 12.35 17.35 -16.26
N SER A 806 13.63 17.53 -16.57
CA SER A 806 14.06 17.94 -17.91
C SER A 806 13.76 16.88 -18.97
N LEU A 807 13.74 15.60 -18.58
CA LEU A 807 13.39 14.48 -19.46
C LEU A 807 11.87 14.31 -19.55
N PHE A 808 11.19 14.05 -18.43
CA PHE A 808 9.78 13.66 -18.44
C PHE A 808 8.81 14.82 -18.67
N LEU A 809 9.20 16.07 -18.36
CA LEU A 809 8.41 17.26 -18.68
C LEU A 809 8.78 17.90 -20.03
N SER A 810 9.68 17.29 -20.80
CA SER A 810 9.94 17.75 -22.17
C SER A 810 8.77 17.40 -23.10
N SER A 811 8.56 18.24 -24.12
CA SER A 811 7.48 18.06 -25.10
C SER A 811 7.78 16.89 -26.04
N VAL A 812 6.77 16.03 -26.28
CA VAL A 812 6.84 14.90 -27.21
C VAL A 812 6.90 15.38 -28.66
N GLU A 813 6.07 16.37 -28.99
CA GLU A 813 5.96 16.95 -30.33
C GLU A 813 6.34 18.44 -30.32
N SER A 814 6.75 18.94 -31.48
CA SER A 814 7.06 20.37 -31.69
C SER A 814 5.91 21.33 -31.34
N ASN A 815 4.66 20.84 -31.31
CA ASN A 815 3.48 21.63 -30.94
C ASN A 815 3.30 21.84 -29.42
N GLY A 816 4.18 21.28 -28.58
CA GLY A 816 4.45 21.78 -27.22
C GLY A 816 3.42 21.51 -26.12
N VAL A 817 2.31 20.83 -26.38
CA VAL A 817 1.25 20.59 -25.35
C VAL A 817 1.47 19.30 -24.58
N THR A 818 1.82 18.21 -25.26
CA THR A 818 1.97 16.87 -24.66
C THR A 818 3.40 16.64 -24.21
N THR A 819 3.58 16.22 -22.97
CA THR A 819 4.86 15.84 -22.36
C THR A 819 4.99 14.33 -22.21
N TYR A 820 6.21 13.79 -22.05
CA TYR A 820 6.36 12.35 -21.82
C TYR A 820 5.64 11.88 -20.55
N ILE A 821 5.56 12.72 -19.51
CA ILE A 821 4.77 12.39 -18.31
C ILE A 821 3.28 12.29 -18.59
N THR A 822 2.73 13.12 -19.49
CA THR A 822 1.32 12.99 -19.90
C THR A 822 1.05 11.71 -20.68
N VAL A 823 2.00 11.29 -21.52
CA VAL A 823 1.90 10.00 -22.22
C VAL A 823 1.93 8.84 -21.23
N ILE A 824 2.88 8.84 -20.29
CA ILE A 824 2.98 7.81 -19.23
C ILE A 824 1.70 7.77 -18.39
N ALA A 825 1.18 8.93 -17.98
CA ALA A 825 -0.05 9.01 -17.20
C ALA A 825 -1.30 8.60 -17.99
N SER A 826 -1.33 8.78 -19.31
CA SER A 826 -2.49 8.41 -20.14
C SER A 826 -2.83 6.92 -20.07
N TYR A 827 -1.86 6.05 -19.79
CA TYR A 827 -2.11 4.61 -19.59
C TYR A 827 -3.04 4.32 -18.41
N LEU A 828 -3.08 5.18 -17.38
CA LEU A 828 -3.97 5.04 -16.22
C LEU A 828 -5.45 5.01 -16.60
N THR A 829 -5.81 5.64 -17.72
CA THR A 829 -7.18 5.68 -18.24
C THR A 829 -7.72 4.28 -18.56
N GLN A 830 -6.84 3.32 -18.83
CA GLN A 830 -7.15 1.92 -19.15
C GLN A 830 -6.75 0.95 -18.02
N SER A 831 -6.84 1.42 -16.77
CA SER A 831 -6.32 0.69 -15.60
C SER A 831 -6.87 -0.71 -15.38
N GLU A 832 -8.07 -1.01 -15.90
CA GLU A 832 -8.69 -2.33 -15.81
C GLU A 832 -8.02 -3.37 -16.73
N LEU A 833 -7.54 -2.94 -17.90
CA LEU A 833 -7.07 -3.80 -18.99
C LEU A 833 -5.58 -4.16 -18.89
N ILE A 834 -4.77 -3.26 -18.32
CA ILE A 834 -3.30 -3.34 -18.30
C ILE A 834 -2.71 -3.14 -16.88
N PRO A 835 -3.15 -3.92 -15.87
CA PRO A 835 -2.84 -3.68 -14.45
C PRO A 835 -1.32 -3.68 -14.14
N LYS A 836 -0.53 -4.51 -14.84
CA LYS A 836 0.94 -4.56 -14.65
C LYS A 836 1.61 -3.27 -15.12
N HIS A 837 1.18 -2.72 -16.25
CA HIS A 837 1.65 -1.43 -16.75
C HIS A 837 1.35 -0.32 -15.76
N ILE A 838 0.16 -0.34 -15.16
CA ILE A 838 -0.26 0.68 -14.22
C ILE A 838 0.63 0.71 -12.98
N TYR A 839 1.03 -0.45 -12.46
CA TYR A 839 1.96 -0.51 -11.34
C TYR A 839 3.24 0.31 -11.62
N TYR A 840 3.88 0.05 -12.77
CA TYR A 840 5.11 0.75 -13.16
C TYR A 840 4.87 2.25 -13.44
N VAL A 841 3.71 2.62 -14.01
CA VAL A 841 3.32 4.02 -14.18
C VAL A 841 3.22 4.74 -12.84
N VAL A 842 2.55 4.14 -11.85
CA VAL A 842 2.41 4.70 -10.49
C VAL A 842 3.75 4.75 -9.78
N SER A 843 4.62 3.75 -9.97
CA SER A 843 5.98 3.72 -9.41
C SER A 843 6.85 4.87 -9.95
N ILE A 844 6.86 5.08 -11.26
CA ILE A 844 7.55 6.22 -11.89
C ILE A 844 6.98 7.55 -11.34
N LEU A 845 5.66 7.70 -11.27
CA LEU A 845 5.03 8.91 -10.72
C LEU A 845 5.42 9.16 -9.26
N ARG A 846 5.48 8.09 -8.45
CA ARG A 846 5.89 8.16 -7.04
C ARG A 846 7.31 8.66 -6.92
N GLU A 847 8.25 8.09 -7.65
CA GLU A 847 9.66 8.48 -7.58
C GLU A 847 9.85 9.95 -8.02
N LEU A 848 9.17 10.37 -9.09
CA LEU A 848 9.17 11.76 -9.55
C LEU A 848 8.61 12.74 -8.51
N CYS A 849 7.56 12.37 -7.78
CA CYS A 849 6.96 13.22 -6.74
C CYS A 849 7.78 13.25 -5.44
N CYS A 850 8.48 12.17 -5.11
CA CYS A 850 9.26 12.05 -3.87
C CYS A 850 10.66 12.69 -3.99
N CYS A 851 11.31 12.63 -5.15
CA CYS A 851 12.67 13.15 -5.35
C CYS A 851 12.80 14.67 -5.18
N GLN A 852 11.81 15.47 -5.62
CA GLN A 852 11.81 16.93 -5.43
C GLN A 852 10.39 17.48 -5.25
N PRO A 853 10.03 18.00 -4.06
CA PRO A 853 8.72 18.61 -3.83
C PRO A 853 8.40 19.77 -4.79
N SER A 854 9.43 20.51 -5.23
CA SER A 854 9.28 21.63 -6.17
C SER A 854 8.74 21.24 -7.55
N ILE A 855 8.96 19.99 -7.99
CA ILE A 855 8.51 19.51 -9.31
C ILE A 855 7.00 19.21 -9.31
N GLN A 856 6.39 18.92 -8.16
CA GLN A 856 5.01 18.46 -8.06
C GLN A 856 4.01 19.40 -8.75
N SER A 857 4.18 20.72 -8.56
CA SER A 857 3.34 21.74 -9.21
C SER A 857 3.42 21.71 -10.74
N ARG A 858 4.59 21.41 -11.32
CA ARG A 858 4.79 21.31 -12.77
C ARG A 858 4.19 20.01 -13.33
N ILE A 859 4.26 18.90 -12.57
CA ILE A 859 3.59 17.65 -12.96
C ILE A 859 2.07 17.85 -12.95
N VAL A 860 1.51 18.51 -11.92
CA VAL A 860 0.08 18.85 -11.87
C VAL A 860 -0.33 19.66 -13.09
N GLN A 861 0.46 20.68 -13.47
CA GLN A 861 0.19 21.47 -14.68
C GLN A 861 0.23 20.64 -15.96
N ALA A 862 1.22 19.75 -16.09
CA ALA A 862 1.33 18.86 -17.24
C ALA A 862 0.13 17.92 -17.35
N LEU A 863 -0.36 17.35 -16.23
CA LEU A 863 -1.46 16.38 -16.20
C LEU A 863 -2.86 17.01 -16.22
N LEU A 864 -2.97 18.33 -16.07
CA LEU A 864 -4.26 19.04 -16.04
C LEU A 864 -5.19 18.75 -17.25
N PRO A 865 -4.68 18.61 -18.50
CA PRO A 865 -5.52 18.23 -19.64
C PRO A 865 -6.20 16.86 -19.51
N LEU A 866 -5.59 15.92 -18.77
CA LEU A 866 -6.12 14.57 -18.51
C LEU A 866 -6.87 14.46 -17.19
N SER A 867 -7.05 15.58 -16.46
CA SER A 867 -7.51 15.59 -15.07
C SER A 867 -8.79 14.81 -14.81
N LEU A 868 -9.83 14.98 -15.63
CA LEU A 868 -11.12 14.29 -15.44
C LEU A 868 -10.97 12.77 -15.53
N GLU A 869 -10.24 12.28 -16.54
CA GLU A 869 -10.02 10.85 -16.77
C GLU A 869 -9.11 10.24 -15.70
N LEU A 870 -8.09 10.99 -15.25
CA LEU A 870 -7.20 10.56 -14.18
C LEU A 870 -7.90 10.49 -12.82
N ILE A 871 -8.74 11.48 -12.48
CA ILE A 871 -9.54 11.47 -11.24
C ILE A 871 -10.41 10.21 -11.18
N GLU A 872 -11.12 9.91 -12.26
CA GLU A 872 -11.96 8.71 -12.36
C GLU A 872 -11.12 7.43 -12.28
N SER A 873 -9.97 7.40 -12.96
CA SER A 873 -9.10 6.22 -13.00
C SER A 873 -8.47 5.91 -11.66
N PHE A 874 -8.03 6.92 -10.91
CA PHE A 874 -7.53 6.72 -9.55
C PHE A 874 -8.65 6.40 -8.56
N ALA A 875 -9.86 6.90 -8.78
CA ALA A 875 -11.03 6.46 -8.02
C ALA A 875 -11.31 4.96 -8.23
N ARG A 876 -11.25 4.48 -9.48
CA ARG A 876 -11.38 3.05 -9.79
C ARG A 876 -10.26 2.22 -9.17
N LEU A 877 -9.02 2.69 -9.28
CA LEU A 877 -7.83 2.01 -8.79
C LEU A 877 -7.86 1.74 -7.28
N THR A 878 -8.48 2.63 -6.50
CA THR A 878 -8.64 2.46 -5.05
C THR A 878 -10.01 1.93 -4.63
N SER A 879 -10.92 1.66 -5.58
CA SER A 879 -12.28 1.22 -5.28
C SER A 879 -12.37 -0.30 -5.08
N VAL A 880 -12.66 -0.71 -3.85
CA VAL A 880 -12.91 -2.11 -3.48
C VAL A 880 -14.24 -2.66 -4.02
N LYS A 881 -15.14 -1.77 -4.50
CA LYS A 881 -16.46 -2.13 -5.04
C LYS A 881 -16.43 -2.38 -6.55
N MET A 882 -15.42 -1.89 -7.26
CA MET A 882 -15.34 -1.94 -8.73
C MET A 882 -14.41 -3.03 -9.25
N ALA A 883 -13.32 -3.31 -8.55
CA ALA A 883 -12.35 -4.32 -8.96
C ALA A 883 -11.91 -5.19 -7.77
N ALA A 884 -11.66 -6.48 -8.04
CA ALA A 884 -11.05 -7.37 -7.06
C ALA A 884 -9.62 -6.92 -6.73
N ILE A 885 -9.37 -6.66 -5.45
CA ILE A 885 -8.11 -6.19 -4.87
C ILE A 885 -7.67 -7.19 -3.79
N GLU A 886 -6.43 -7.68 -3.88
CA GLU A 886 -5.85 -8.64 -2.93
C GLU A 886 -4.54 -8.11 -2.32
N VAL A 887 -4.63 -7.48 -1.15
CA VAL A 887 -3.51 -7.25 -0.20
C VAL A 887 -4.00 -7.48 1.23
N SER A 888 -3.72 -8.69 1.73
CA SER A 888 -4.03 -9.09 3.09
C SER A 888 -3.21 -8.30 4.11
N ALA A 889 -3.70 -8.19 5.34
CA ALA A 889 -3.00 -7.52 6.44
C ALA A 889 -1.59 -8.08 6.73
N LEU A 890 -1.34 -9.35 6.40
CA LEU A 890 -0.04 -10.02 6.60
C LEU A 890 0.95 -9.79 5.46
N ASP A 891 0.49 -9.24 4.35
CA ASP A 891 1.29 -9.15 3.14
C ASP A 891 2.27 -7.97 3.18
N SER A 892 3.57 -8.27 3.06
CA SER A 892 4.61 -7.24 2.95
C SER A 892 4.48 -6.43 1.65
N PRO A 893 4.90 -5.15 1.63
CA PRO A 893 5.17 -4.39 0.41
C PRO A 893 6.05 -5.17 -0.55
N VAL A 894 5.54 -5.46 -1.75
CA VAL A 894 6.32 -6.07 -2.82
C VAL A 894 6.74 -4.96 -3.77
N TYR A 895 8.05 -4.74 -3.92
CA TYR A 895 8.62 -3.77 -4.87
C TYR A 895 9.26 -4.45 -6.09
N HIS A 896 9.58 -5.74 -5.96
CA HIS A 896 10.26 -6.57 -6.95
C HIS A 896 9.40 -7.78 -7.34
N GLY A 897 9.52 -8.31 -8.56
CA GLY A 897 8.77 -9.51 -8.97
C GLY A 897 7.27 -9.32 -9.20
N ILE A 898 6.78 -8.09 -9.38
CA ILE A 898 5.36 -7.76 -9.60
C ILE A 898 4.74 -8.52 -10.79
N ASP A 899 5.53 -8.79 -11.81
CA ASP A 899 5.08 -9.50 -13.01
C ASP A 899 4.65 -10.95 -12.75
N GLU A 900 5.09 -11.56 -11.64
CA GLU A 900 4.76 -12.94 -11.26
C GLU A 900 3.49 -13.03 -10.39
N LEU A 901 2.98 -11.90 -9.91
CA LEU A 901 1.82 -11.84 -9.02
C LEU A 901 0.48 -11.96 -9.78
N PRO A 902 -0.57 -12.49 -9.12
CA PRO A 902 -1.94 -12.45 -9.64
C PRO A 902 -2.43 -11.03 -9.91
N VAL A 903 -3.35 -10.85 -10.86
CA VAL A 903 -3.87 -9.52 -11.24
C VAL A 903 -4.49 -8.76 -10.07
N ALA A 904 -5.29 -9.44 -9.23
CA ALA A 904 -5.89 -8.82 -8.05
C ALA A 904 -4.84 -8.35 -7.05
N ARG A 905 -3.75 -9.12 -6.91
CA ARG A 905 -2.59 -8.75 -6.11
C ARG A 905 -1.85 -7.54 -6.67
N VAL A 906 -1.60 -7.50 -7.97
CA VAL A 906 -0.97 -6.35 -8.64
C VAL A 906 -1.80 -5.08 -8.44
N ARG A 907 -3.14 -5.16 -8.58
CA ARG A 907 -4.04 -4.02 -8.34
C ARG A 907 -3.92 -3.48 -6.93
N GLY A 908 -3.87 -4.39 -5.96
CA GLY A 908 -3.73 -4.02 -4.57
C GLY A 908 -2.37 -3.42 -4.20
N GLU A 909 -1.28 -3.95 -4.74
CA GLU A 909 0.05 -3.33 -4.60
C GLU A 909 0.10 -1.93 -5.23
N THR A 910 -0.55 -1.79 -6.39
CA THR A 910 -0.66 -0.49 -7.06
C THR A 910 -1.45 0.51 -6.22
N ALA A 911 -2.57 0.10 -5.61
CA ALA A 911 -3.35 0.94 -4.71
C ALA A 911 -2.55 1.34 -3.46
N ARG A 912 -1.83 0.40 -2.85
CA ARG A 912 -0.92 0.67 -1.72
C ARG A 912 0.15 1.68 -2.11
N LEU A 913 0.83 1.47 -3.24
CA LEU A 913 1.86 2.37 -3.77
C LEU A 913 1.34 3.79 -4.03
N PHE A 914 0.13 3.90 -4.59
CA PHE A 914 -0.53 5.17 -4.84
C PHE A 914 -0.88 5.93 -3.55
N ILE A 915 -1.44 5.24 -2.55
CA ILE A 915 -1.79 5.85 -1.26
C ILE A 915 -0.52 6.34 -0.55
N GLU A 916 0.56 5.56 -0.63
CA GLU A 916 1.85 5.94 -0.06
C GLU A 916 2.47 7.15 -0.75
N MET A 917 2.39 7.22 -2.08
CA MET A 917 2.76 8.42 -2.84
C MET A 917 1.95 9.64 -2.42
N CYS A 918 0.65 9.47 -2.16
CA CYS A 918 -0.20 10.57 -1.73
C CYS A 918 0.19 11.07 -0.32
N SER A 919 0.44 10.14 0.60
CA SER A 919 0.86 10.49 1.96
C SER A 919 2.20 11.23 1.97
N SER A 920 3.20 10.74 1.23
CA SER A 920 4.51 11.39 1.16
C SER A 920 4.47 12.77 0.49
N SER A 921 3.61 12.93 -0.53
CA SER A 921 3.47 14.21 -1.25
C SER A 921 2.94 15.33 -0.34
N ILE A 922 1.95 15.05 0.51
CA ILE A 922 1.41 16.01 1.47
C ILE A 922 2.40 16.27 2.61
N GLU A 923 3.10 15.23 3.07
CA GLU A 923 4.09 15.37 4.15
C GLU A 923 5.25 16.27 3.77
N ASN A 924 5.73 16.16 2.53
CA ASN A 924 6.87 16.94 2.05
C ASN A 924 6.56 18.43 1.87
N ASP A 925 5.38 18.78 1.34
CA ASP A 925 4.94 20.17 1.19
C ASP A 925 3.41 20.30 1.18
N PRO A 926 2.75 20.59 2.32
CA PRO A 926 1.30 20.71 2.39
C PRO A 926 0.75 21.99 1.73
N GLY A 927 1.60 23.00 1.50
CA GLY A 927 1.19 24.32 1.03
C GLY A 927 1.08 24.46 -0.48
N THR A 928 1.76 23.61 -1.25
CA THR A 928 1.81 23.69 -2.72
C THR A 928 0.85 22.72 -3.40
N THR A 929 0.48 23.03 -4.64
CA THR A 929 -0.38 22.15 -5.45
C THR A 929 0.33 20.84 -5.75
N ASN A 930 -0.20 19.74 -5.24
CA ASN A 930 0.30 18.39 -5.47
C ASN A 930 -0.75 17.52 -6.18
N LEU A 931 -0.34 16.34 -6.65
CA LEU A 931 -1.20 15.40 -7.37
C LEU A 931 -2.38 14.90 -6.52
N VAL A 932 -2.23 14.88 -5.19
CA VAL A 932 -3.28 14.40 -4.29
C VAL A 932 -4.48 15.32 -4.33
N TYR A 933 -4.27 16.63 -4.34
CA TYR A 933 -5.35 17.60 -4.44
C TYR A 933 -6.09 17.48 -5.78
N LEU A 934 -5.38 17.19 -6.87
CA LEU A 934 -5.98 16.88 -8.17
C LEU A 934 -6.88 15.64 -8.08
N PHE A 935 -6.36 14.52 -7.59
CA PHE A 935 -7.09 13.24 -7.58
C PHE A 935 -8.23 13.19 -6.54
N CYS A 936 -8.16 14.01 -5.50
CA CYS A 936 -9.27 14.24 -4.56
C CYS A 936 -10.38 15.14 -5.14
N GLY A 937 -10.16 15.78 -6.30
CA GLY A 937 -11.11 16.70 -6.93
C GLY A 937 -11.17 18.08 -6.26
N LEU A 938 -10.09 18.51 -5.57
CA LEU A 938 -10.02 19.81 -4.92
C LEU A 938 -9.69 20.92 -5.93
N ARG A 939 -10.19 22.13 -5.68
CA ARG A 939 -9.90 23.32 -6.50
C ARG A 939 -8.48 23.79 -6.20
N MET A 940 -7.68 23.93 -7.24
CA MET A 940 -6.30 24.42 -7.14
C MET A 940 -6.18 25.79 -7.83
N PRO A 941 -5.42 26.75 -7.27
CA PRO A 941 -4.67 26.66 -6.00
C PRO A 941 -5.54 26.91 -4.75
N ASP A 942 -6.80 27.33 -4.90
CA ASP A 942 -7.69 27.69 -3.79
C ASP A 942 -8.35 26.46 -3.12
N LEU A 943 -7.57 25.80 -2.27
CA LEU A 943 -8.01 24.61 -1.53
C LEU A 943 -9.09 24.92 -0.50
N VAL A 944 -9.12 26.14 0.05
CA VAL A 944 -10.03 26.53 1.14
C VAL A 944 -11.48 26.64 0.66
N ASN A 945 -11.70 27.12 -0.57
CA ASN A 945 -13.02 27.23 -1.19
C ASN A 945 -13.40 26.02 -2.06
N SER A 946 -12.72 24.89 -1.88
CA SER A 946 -13.10 23.63 -2.51
C SER A 946 -14.45 23.15 -1.99
N VAL A 947 -15.29 22.60 -2.88
CA VAL A 947 -16.57 22.00 -2.50
C VAL A 947 -16.51 20.54 -2.91
N ILE A 948 -16.58 19.64 -1.93
CA ILE A 948 -16.63 18.19 -2.14
C ILE A 948 -18.10 17.78 -1.98
N GLU A 949 -18.75 17.49 -3.09
CA GLU A 949 -20.13 17.01 -3.13
C GLU A 949 -20.13 15.46 -3.11
N SER A 950 -21.20 14.85 -2.61
CA SER A 950 -21.38 13.39 -2.68
C SER A 950 -21.45 12.89 -4.12
N THR A 951 -20.97 11.69 -4.40
CA THR A 951 -20.97 11.09 -5.75
C THR A 951 -22.33 11.22 -6.45
N GLY A 952 -22.30 11.76 -7.67
CA GLY A 952 -23.49 11.90 -8.53
C GLY A 952 -24.46 13.03 -8.19
N PHE A 953 -24.22 13.83 -7.15
CA PHE A 953 -24.92 15.10 -6.97
C PHE A 953 -24.45 16.07 -8.07
N ARG A 954 -25.35 16.68 -8.87
CA ARG A 954 -24.97 17.58 -10.01
C ARG A 954 -23.95 16.99 -11.02
N GLY A 955 -23.78 15.67 -11.09
CA GLY A 955 -22.79 15.04 -11.96
C GLY A 955 -21.34 15.07 -11.44
N THR A 956 -21.11 15.27 -10.14
CA THR A 956 -19.76 15.15 -9.56
C THR A 956 -19.20 13.74 -9.81
N THR A 957 -18.00 13.68 -10.40
CA THR A 957 -17.29 12.42 -10.65
C THR A 957 -16.81 11.79 -9.35
N MET A 958 -16.79 10.45 -9.30
CA MET A 958 -16.17 9.73 -8.19
C MET A 958 -14.68 10.03 -8.17
N THR A 959 -14.16 10.41 -6.99
CA THR A 959 -12.74 10.75 -6.78
C THR A 959 -12.08 9.70 -5.90
N CYS A 960 -10.73 9.68 -5.84
CA CYS A 960 -10.04 8.72 -4.98
C CYS A 960 -10.41 8.91 -3.49
N LEU A 961 -10.74 10.13 -3.06
CA LEU A 961 -11.24 10.40 -1.71
C LEU A 961 -12.53 9.62 -1.42
N HIS A 962 -13.46 9.56 -2.37
CA HIS A 962 -14.70 8.80 -2.22
C HIS A 962 -14.43 7.30 -2.09
N SER A 963 -13.61 6.73 -2.99
CA SER A 963 -13.24 5.31 -2.95
C SER A 963 -12.52 4.91 -1.66
N LEU A 964 -11.64 5.78 -1.16
CA LEU A 964 -10.91 5.55 0.10
C LEU A 964 -11.83 5.66 1.32
N VAL A 965 -12.84 6.54 1.29
CA VAL A 965 -13.87 6.60 2.33
C VAL A 965 -14.73 5.34 2.29
N ASP A 966 -15.15 4.87 1.12
CA ASP A 966 -15.84 3.58 0.97
C ASP A 966 -15.02 2.42 1.56
N LEU A 967 -13.72 2.37 1.27
CA LEU A 967 -12.79 1.38 1.83
C LEU A 967 -12.74 1.41 3.36
N LEU A 968 -12.71 2.61 3.97
CA LEU A 968 -12.75 2.75 5.42
C LEU A 968 -14.12 2.41 6.02
N ILE A 969 -15.21 2.64 5.27
CA ILE A 969 -16.55 2.22 5.69
C ILE A 969 -16.62 0.69 5.76
N GLU A 970 -16.09 -0.03 4.76
CA GLU A 970 -16.00 -1.50 4.78
C GLU A 970 -15.25 -2.04 6.02
N MET A 971 -14.17 -1.34 6.43
CA MET A 971 -13.46 -1.67 7.67
C MET A 971 -14.36 -1.56 8.90
N THR A 972 -15.23 -0.55 8.95
CA THR A 972 -16.13 -0.33 10.11
C THR A 972 -17.39 -1.19 10.10
N THR A 973 -17.80 -1.71 8.95
CA THR A 973 -19.03 -2.50 8.80
C THR A 973 -18.79 -4.01 8.84
N SER A 974 -17.58 -4.47 8.53
CA SER A 974 -17.23 -5.90 8.55
C SER A 974 -17.04 -6.43 9.97
N GLU A 975 -17.54 -7.65 10.24
CA GLU A 975 -17.30 -8.36 11.50
C GLU A 975 -15.83 -8.81 11.65
N ALA A 976 -15.19 -9.15 10.52
CA ALA A 976 -13.80 -9.60 10.45
C ALA A 976 -12.99 -8.72 9.48
N PRO A 977 -12.75 -7.44 9.82
CA PRO A 977 -12.18 -6.47 8.89
C PRO A 977 -10.78 -6.85 8.40
N PHE A 978 -9.96 -7.49 9.23
CA PHE A 978 -8.61 -7.91 8.85
C PHE A 978 -8.54 -9.22 8.05
N ALA A 979 -9.67 -9.92 7.90
CA ALA A 979 -9.81 -11.04 6.98
C ALA A 979 -10.23 -10.56 5.57
N LEU A 980 -10.57 -9.28 5.41
CA LEU A 980 -10.90 -8.72 4.11
C LEU A 980 -9.67 -8.77 3.19
N PRO A 981 -9.85 -9.05 1.89
CA PRO A 981 -8.74 -9.25 0.96
C PRO A 981 -7.91 -7.98 0.75
N PHE A 982 -8.37 -6.80 1.16
CA PHE A 982 -7.70 -5.51 1.00
C PHE A 982 -7.28 -4.86 2.34
N ALA A 983 -7.22 -5.62 3.43
CA ALA A 983 -7.00 -5.11 4.77
C ALA A 983 -5.67 -4.34 4.96
N ALA A 984 -4.63 -4.61 4.16
CA ALA A 984 -3.38 -3.86 4.21
C ALA A 984 -3.52 -2.38 3.80
N LEU A 985 -4.62 -2.00 3.14
CA LEU A 985 -4.85 -0.63 2.70
C LEU A 985 -5.39 0.28 3.82
N PHE A 986 -5.88 -0.28 4.94
CA PHE A 986 -6.50 0.50 6.00
C PHE A 986 -5.54 1.50 6.66
N GLU A 987 -4.37 1.03 7.08
CA GLU A 987 -3.41 1.87 7.78
C GLU A 987 -2.83 2.98 6.86
N PRO A 988 -2.39 2.70 5.62
CA PRO A 988 -1.97 3.75 4.69
C PRO A 988 -3.08 4.76 4.40
N THR A 989 -4.33 4.30 4.27
CA THR A 989 -5.49 5.18 4.03
C THR A 989 -5.74 6.09 5.22
N LEU A 990 -5.76 5.56 6.45
CA LEU A 990 -5.92 6.36 7.66
C LEU A 990 -4.79 7.38 7.83
N ARG A 991 -3.55 6.98 7.51
CA ARG A 991 -2.40 7.88 7.54
C ARG A 991 -2.57 9.02 6.54
N LEU A 992 -3.01 8.73 5.32
CA LEU A 992 -3.33 9.75 4.31
C LEU A 992 -4.45 10.69 4.79
N MET A 993 -5.54 10.15 5.35
CA MET A 993 -6.62 10.97 5.89
C MET A 993 -6.12 11.91 6.98
N LEU A 994 -5.23 11.44 7.85
CA LEU A 994 -4.64 12.24 8.91
C LEU A 994 -3.82 13.42 8.36
N ARG A 995 -3.06 13.20 7.27
CA ARG A 995 -2.30 14.26 6.61
C ARG A 995 -3.21 15.31 5.97
N LEU A 996 -4.28 14.86 5.30
CA LEU A 996 -5.28 15.74 4.67
C LEU A 996 -6.03 16.62 5.69
N VAL A 997 -6.29 16.13 6.90
CA VAL A 997 -6.96 16.92 7.94
C VAL A 997 -6.00 17.66 8.88
N SER A 998 -4.69 17.49 8.71
CA SER A 998 -3.70 18.16 9.56
C SER A 998 -3.86 19.68 9.54
N ILE A 999 -3.53 20.36 10.65
CA ILE A 999 -3.66 21.81 10.81
C ILE A 999 -2.83 22.57 9.74
N ASN A 1000 -1.77 21.95 9.25
CA ASN A 1000 -0.90 22.51 8.23
C ASN A 1000 -1.49 22.40 6.80
N CYS A 1001 -2.54 21.59 6.56
CA CYS A 1001 -3.22 21.56 5.27
C CYS A 1001 -4.28 22.65 5.16
N SER A 1002 -4.18 23.49 4.15
CA SER A 1002 -5.22 24.46 3.76
C SER A 1002 -6.59 23.80 3.49
N CYS A 1003 -6.58 22.53 3.10
CA CYS A 1003 -7.75 21.71 2.76
C CYS A 1003 -8.50 21.13 3.98
N SER A 1004 -7.90 21.18 5.18
CA SER A 1004 -8.37 20.44 6.37
C SER A 1004 -9.84 20.71 6.70
N THR A 1005 -10.25 21.99 6.69
CA THR A 1005 -11.62 22.38 7.06
C THR A 1005 -12.68 21.85 6.09
N VAL A 1006 -12.38 21.77 4.79
CA VAL A 1006 -13.30 21.26 3.77
C VAL A 1006 -13.45 19.75 3.90
N ILE A 1007 -12.34 19.04 4.09
CA ILE A 1007 -12.32 17.58 4.19
C ILE A 1007 -12.99 17.11 5.49
N LEU A 1008 -12.74 17.76 6.62
CA LEU A 1008 -13.43 17.44 7.88
C LEU A 1008 -14.94 17.64 7.75
N ARG A 1009 -15.40 18.71 7.08
CA ARG A 1009 -16.83 18.92 6.78
C ARG A 1009 -17.40 17.78 5.93
N PHE A 1010 -16.68 17.33 4.92
CA PHE A 1010 -17.09 16.21 4.06
C PHE A 1010 -17.22 14.90 4.85
N PHE A 1011 -16.21 14.54 5.65
CA PHE A 1011 -16.25 13.34 6.50
C PHE A 1011 -17.40 13.33 7.50
N ARG A 1012 -17.71 14.50 8.07
CA ARG A 1012 -18.80 14.67 9.04
C ARG A 1012 -20.19 14.61 8.39
N SER A 1013 -20.39 15.36 7.31
CA SER A 1013 -21.73 15.57 6.72
C SER A 1013 -22.28 14.36 5.96
N ASN A 1014 -21.42 13.61 5.27
CA ASN A 1014 -21.88 12.52 4.39
C ASN A 1014 -21.85 11.13 5.05
N HIS A 1015 -20.94 10.92 6.01
CA HIS A 1015 -20.65 9.57 6.51
C HIS A 1015 -20.54 9.46 8.03
N ASP A 1016 -20.49 10.58 8.77
CA ASP A 1016 -20.07 10.61 10.17
C ASP A 1016 -18.78 9.80 10.39
N LEU A 1017 -17.86 9.86 9.41
CA LEU A 1017 -16.81 8.85 9.21
C LEU A 1017 -15.88 8.74 10.43
N ILE A 1018 -15.42 9.88 10.95
CA ILE A 1018 -14.48 9.91 12.08
C ILE A 1018 -15.16 9.33 13.33
N TYR A 1019 -16.46 9.58 13.54
CA TYR A 1019 -17.19 8.99 14.65
C TYR A 1019 -17.32 7.47 14.49
N ARG A 1020 -17.67 6.98 13.30
CA ARG A 1020 -17.72 5.54 13.00
C ARG A 1020 -16.38 4.84 13.22
N LEU A 1021 -15.29 5.45 12.76
CA LEU A 1021 -13.93 4.96 13.00
C LEU A 1021 -13.61 4.92 14.49
N THR A 1022 -14.02 5.95 15.24
CA THR A 1022 -13.82 6.01 16.70
C THR A 1022 -14.61 4.92 17.41
N SER A 1023 -15.87 4.68 17.01
CA SER A 1023 -16.69 3.60 17.57
C SER A 1023 -16.14 2.21 17.22
N PHE A 1024 -15.56 2.06 16.04
CA PHE A 1024 -14.92 0.83 15.61
C PHE A 1024 -13.73 0.43 16.50
N LEU A 1025 -13.05 1.40 17.15
CA LEU A 1025 -11.98 1.08 18.09
C LEU A 1025 -12.43 0.17 19.24
N LEU A 1026 -13.70 0.22 19.63
CA LEU A 1026 -14.27 -0.62 20.68
C LEU A 1026 -14.38 -2.10 20.28
N LEU A 1027 -14.48 -2.36 18.97
CA LEU A 1027 -14.57 -3.70 18.37
C LEU A 1027 -13.18 -4.29 18.10
N LEU A 1028 -12.13 -3.47 18.09
CA LEU A 1028 -10.75 -3.92 17.92
C LEU A 1028 -10.24 -4.62 19.18
N ASP A 1029 -10.43 -5.94 19.25
CA ASP A 1029 -9.80 -6.74 20.29
C ASP A 1029 -8.30 -6.93 20.02
N THR A 1030 -7.48 -6.49 20.96
CA THR A 1030 -6.02 -6.66 20.99
C THR A 1030 -5.58 -7.72 22.02
N LYS A 1031 -6.53 -8.43 22.66
CA LYS A 1031 -6.28 -9.44 23.72
C LYS A 1031 -5.95 -10.84 23.15
N THR A 1032 -5.68 -11.01 21.86
CA THR A 1032 -5.21 -12.30 21.34
C THR A 1032 -3.87 -12.67 22.01
N HIS A 1033 -3.86 -13.84 22.66
CA HIS A 1033 -2.77 -14.35 23.51
C HIS A 1033 -1.83 -15.33 22.79
N SER A 1034 -1.94 -15.43 21.47
CA SER A 1034 -1.06 -16.25 20.65
C SER A 1034 0.27 -15.54 20.40
N ASP A 1035 1.37 -16.26 20.62
CA ASP A 1035 2.74 -15.81 20.34
C ASP A 1035 3.15 -16.06 18.86
N GLU A 1036 2.18 -16.36 17.98
CA GLU A 1036 2.44 -16.57 16.56
C GLU A 1036 2.83 -15.24 15.88
N GLU A 1037 3.80 -15.28 14.96
CA GLU A 1037 4.33 -14.08 14.29
C GLU A 1037 3.23 -13.29 13.56
N GLU A 1038 2.26 -13.99 12.96
CA GLU A 1038 1.12 -13.40 12.26
C GLU A 1038 0.21 -12.60 13.20
N ASP A 1039 -0.09 -13.16 14.38
CA ASP A 1039 -0.92 -12.48 15.38
C ASP A 1039 -0.23 -11.25 15.95
N MET A 1040 1.10 -11.28 16.08
CA MET A 1040 1.89 -10.13 16.49
C MET A 1040 1.86 -9.01 15.44
N VAL A 1041 1.95 -9.33 14.15
CA VAL A 1041 1.78 -8.36 13.05
C VAL A 1041 0.39 -7.74 13.10
N LEU A 1042 -0.65 -8.57 13.22
CA LEU A 1042 -2.04 -8.13 13.26
C LEU A 1042 -2.32 -7.24 14.49
N LYS A 1043 -1.77 -7.60 15.65
CA LYS A 1043 -1.84 -6.79 16.88
C LYS A 1043 -1.18 -5.43 16.69
N ASN A 1044 0.01 -5.37 16.10
CA ASN A 1044 0.69 -4.10 15.81
C ASN A 1044 -0.10 -3.22 14.83
N LEU A 1045 -0.74 -3.83 13.83
CA LEU A 1045 -1.61 -3.12 12.88
C LEU A 1045 -2.83 -2.52 13.60
N LYS A 1046 -3.51 -3.31 14.45
CA LYS A 1046 -4.65 -2.84 15.27
C LYS A 1046 -4.26 -1.66 16.17
N ILE A 1047 -3.12 -1.75 16.85
CA ILE A 1047 -2.58 -0.68 17.71
C ILE A 1047 -2.29 0.60 16.89
N THR A 1048 -1.70 0.44 15.71
CA THR A 1048 -1.40 1.57 14.81
C THR A 1048 -2.69 2.26 14.37
N ILE A 1049 -3.71 1.49 13.98
CA ILE A 1049 -5.04 2.00 13.61
C ILE A 1049 -5.68 2.74 14.79
N GLN A 1050 -5.65 2.18 16.00
CA GLN A 1050 -6.13 2.87 17.21
C GLN A 1050 -5.47 4.23 17.39
N GLY A 1051 -4.15 4.31 17.23
CA GLY A 1051 -3.41 5.57 17.31
C GLY A 1051 -3.76 6.59 16.23
N LEU A 1052 -3.94 6.15 14.98
CA LEU A 1052 -4.31 7.02 13.86
C LEU A 1052 -5.73 7.57 14.02
N VAL A 1053 -6.70 6.72 14.38
CA VAL A 1053 -8.09 7.12 14.58
C VAL A 1053 -8.22 8.07 15.78
N LEU A 1054 -7.51 7.82 16.88
CA LEU A 1054 -7.46 8.75 18.00
C LEU A 1054 -6.96 10.14 17.57
N HIS A 1055 -5.93 10.19 16.72
CA HIS A 1055 -5.41 11.45 16.21
C HIS A 1055 -6.42 12.16 15.29
N LEU A 1056 -7.10 11.43 14.41
CA LEU A 1056 -8.19 11.95 13.58
C LEU A 1056 -9.33 12.53 14.44
N SER A 1057 -9.75 11.81 15.47
CA SER A 1057 -10.79 12.26 16.39
C SER A 1057 -10.37 13.52 17.17
N ALA A 1058 -9.09 13.63 17.55
CA ALA A 1058 -8.57 14.82 18.21
C ALA A 1058 -8.61 16.06 17.30
N VAL A 1059 -8.22 15.91 16.04
CA VAL A 1059 -8.27 17.01 15.05
C VAL A 1059 -9.72 17.47 14.84
N GLU A 1060 -10.64 16.52 14.67
CA GLU A 1060 -12.07 16.79 14.51
C GLU A 1060 -12.67 17.49 15.74
N LEU A 1061 -12.37 17.00 16.95
CA LEU A 1061 -12.81 17.61 18.20
C LEU A 1061 -12.28 19.02 18.39
N SER A 1062 -11.00 19.25 18.08
CA SER A 1062 -10.40 20.57 18.12
C SER A 1062 -11.14 21.54 17.21
N SER A 1063 -11.43 21.12 15.97
CA SER A 1063 -12.21 21.90 15.00
C SER A 1063 -13.64 22.21 15.50
N LEU A 1064 -14.34 21.22 16.05
CA LEU A 1064 -15.71 21.37 16.56
C LEU A 1064 -15.78 22.29 17.79
N LEU A 1065 -14.87 22.12 18.75
CA LEU A 1065 -14.81 22.90 19.98
C LEU A 1065 -14.38 24.34 19.73
N GLN A 1066 -13.41 24.56 18.83
CA GLN A 1066 -13.02 25.91 18.40
C GLN A 1066 -14.19 26.68 17.77
N ASN A 1067 -15.04 25.98 17.01
CA ASN A 1067 -16.26 26.55 16.42
C ASN A 1067 -17.48 26.53 17.37
N ARG A 1068 -17.33 26.07 18.63
CA ARG A 1068 -18.40 25.98 19.65
C ARG A 1068 -19.59 25.08 19.28
N HIS A 1069 -19.38 24.08 18.44
CA HIS A 1069 -20.38 23.05 18.14
C HIS A 1069 -20.30 21.94 19.19
N TYR A 1070 -21.10 22.01 20.27
CA TYR A 1070 -20.94 21.14 21.45
C TYR A 1070 -21.65 19.78 21.39
N SER A 1071 -22.68 19.61 20.55
CA SER A 1071 -23.45 18.36 20.46
C SER A 1071 -22.61 17.18 19.97
N GLN A 1072 -21.74 17.42 18.97
CA GLN A 1072 -20.87 16.40 18.40
C GLN A 1072 -19.73 16.00 19.37
N PRO A 1073 -18.96 16.93 19.97
CA PRO A 1073 -17.99 16.61 21.01
C PRO A 1073 -18.59 15.82 22.18
N LYS A 1074 -19.83 16.11 22.60
CA LYS A 1074 -20.51 15.32 23.64
C LYS A 1074 -20.56 13.82 23.28
N ARG A 1075 -20.84 13.47 22.02
CA ARG A 1075 -20.88 12.07 21.54
C ARG A 1075 -19.52 11.39 21.63
N TYR A 1076 -18.45 12.06 21.22
CA TYR A 1076 -17.08 11.52 21.29
C TYR A 1076 -16.59 11.38 22.73
N PHE A 1077 -16.87 12.37 23.57
CA PHE A 1077 -16.52 12.30 25.00
C PHE A 1077 -17.27 11.17 25.67
N HIS A 1078 -18.57 11.01 25.38
CA HIS A 1078 -19.34 9.89 25.87
C HIS A 1078 -18.71 8.57 25.41
N LEU A 1079 -18.52 8.37 24.10
CA LEU A 1079 -17.93 7.14 23.53
C LEU A 1079 -16.54 6.77 24.10
N MET A 1080 -15.67 7.75 24.33
CA MET A 1080 -14.29 7.50 24.77
C MET A 1080 -14.14 7.44 26.29
N LEU A 1081 -15.07 8.07 27.03
CA LEU A 1081 -15.04 8.15 28.49
C LEU A 1081 -16.10 7.26 29.19
N SER A 1082 -17.00 6.63 28.44
CA SER A 1082 -18.02 5.69 28.93
C SER A 1082 -17.46 4.28 29.18
N GLN A 1083 -18.24 3.47 29.89
CA GLN A 1083 -17.92 2.09 30.25
C GLN A 1083 -18.40 1.13 29.15
N ARG A 1084 -17.79 -0.06 29.03
CA ARG A 1084 -18.14 -1.03 27.97
C ARG A 1084 -19.60 -1.50 28.07
N ASP A 1085 -20.14 -1.59 29.28
CA ASP A 1085 -21.52 -2.03 29.53
C ASP A 1085 -22.54 -1.00 29.04
N ASP A 1086 -22.25 0.31 29.15
CA ASP A 1086 -23.13 1.37 28.65
C ASP A 1086 -23.22 1.40 27.10
N VAL A 1087 -22.16 0.96 26.40
CA VAL A 1087 -22.05 1.10 24.94
C VAL A 1087 -22.54 -0.13 24.16
N MET A 1088 -22.44 -1.33 24.74
CA MET A 1088 -22.94 -2.56 24.09
C MET A 1088 -24.48 -2.63 24.04
N GLU A 1089 -25.19 -2.01 25.00
CA GLU A 1089 -26.65 -1.89 24.95
C GLU A 1089 -27.13 -0.95 23.81
N GLU A 1090 -26.32 0.05 23.44
CA GLU A 1090 -26.67 1.05 22.42
C GLU A 1090 -26.45 0.56 20.98
N GLN A 1091 -25.49 -0.31 20.69
CA GLN A 1091 -25.29 -0.79 19.30
C GLN A 1091 -26.40 -1.74 18.82
N ASN A 1092 -27.09 -2.42 19.75
CA ASN A 1092 -28.23 -3.28 19.43
C ASN A 1092 -29.55 -2.50 19.25
N SER A 1093 -29.58 -1.19 19.54
CA SER A 1093 -30.76 -0.35 19.41
C SER A 1093 -30.50 0.83 18.46
N ALA A 1094 -31.52 1.22 17.68
CA ALA A 1094 -31.39 2.27 16.67
C ALA A 1094 -30.87 3.59 17.28
N VAL A 1095 -29.67 3.98 16.85
CA VAL A 1095 -28.70 4.90 17.49
C VAL A 1095 -29.13 6.37 17.65
N GLU A 1096 -30.31 6.80 17.20
CA GLU A 1096 -30.67 8.23 17.24
C GLU A 1096 -31.48 8.67 18.47
N GLN A 1097 -32.20 7.76 19.15
CA GLN A 1097 -33.17 8.18 20.17
C GLN A 1097 -32.69 8.09 21.63
N ALA A 1098 -31.60 7.38 21.93
CA ALA A 1098 -31.10 7.22 23.31
C ALA A 1098 -30.13 8.33 23.79
N LEU A 1099 -29.51 9.09 22.88
CA LEU A 1099 -28.50 10.14 23.18
C LEU A 1099 -29.01 11.32 24.03
N GLY A 1100 -30.32 11.39 24.27
CA GLY A 1100 -30.96 12.53 24.92
C GLY A 1100 -30.78 12.63 26.44
N GLN A 1101 -30.49 11.55 27.17
CA GLN A 1101 -30.70 11.55 28.63
C GLN A 1101 -29.64 10.86 29.51
N SER A 1102 -28.59 10.22 28.97
CA SER A 1102 -27.49 9.74 29.82
C SER A 1102 -26.54 10.89 30.16
N ASP A 1103 -26.50 11.28 31.44
CA ASP A 1103 -25.43 12.12 31.98
C ASP A 1103 -24.13 11.30 32.03
N ILE A 1104 -23.00 11.92 31.65
CA ILE A 1104 -21.67 11.29 31.77
C ILE A 1104 -21.34 11.26 33.27
N GLY A 1105 -21.75 10.19 33.95
CA GLY A 1105 -21.44 9.93 35.34
C GLY A 1105 -19.96 9.58 35.52
N TYR A 1106 -19.35 10.11 36.58
CA TYR A 1106 -17.97 9.79 36.96
C TYR A 1106 -17.94 8.82 38.15
N THR A 1107 -17.29 7.66 37.98
CA THR A 1107 -16.89 6.79 39.09
C THR A 1107 -15.35 6.76 39.22
N PRO A 1108 -14.76 6.97 40.41
CA PRO A 1108 -13.30 7.07 40.58
C PRO A 1108 -12.55 5.78 40.19
N ASN A 1109 -11.43 5.91 39.45
CA ASN A 1109 -10.60 4.76 39.03
C ASN A 1109 -10.08 3.89 40.18
N LYS A 1110 -9.89 4.43 41.39
CA LYS A 1110 -9.44 3.67 42.57
C LYS A 1110 -10.42 2.60 43.05
N GLN A 1111 -11.70 2.71 42.67
CA GLN A 1111 -12.76 1.76 43.02
C GLN A 1111 -13.02 0.73 41.91
N ARG A 1112 -12.35 0.87 40.77
CA ARG A 1112 -12.56 0.08 39.56
C ARG A 1112 -11.49 -0.98 39.41
N ASP A 1113 -11.87 -2.16 38.95
CA ASP A 1113 -10.91 -3.03 38.28
C ASP A 1113 -10.44 -2.33 37.00
N GLU A 1114 -9.19 -2.55 36.58
CA GLU A 1114 -8.68 -1.87 35.39
C GLU A 1114 -9.60 -2.11 34.16
N GLU A 1115 -10.32 -3.24 34.10
CA GLU A 1115 -11.25 -3.63 33.03
C GLU A 1115 -12.45 -2.69 32.89
N GLU A 1116 -12.85 -2.05 33.99
CA GLU A 1116 -13.95 -1.09 34.07
C GLU A 1116 -13.49 0.34 33.76
N TRP A 1117 -12.20 0.55 33.45
CA TRP A 1117 -11.72 1.86 33.05
C TRP A 1117 -12.41 2.32 31.75
N PRO A 1118 -12.65 3.64 31.63
CA PRO A 1118 -13.01 4.25 30.35
C PRO A 1118 -12.12 3.78 29.20
N PHE A 1119 -12.70 3.61 28.02
CA PHE A 1119 -12.00 3.03 26.88
C PHE A 1119 -10.70 3.77 26.54
N LEU A 1120 -10.71 5.11 26.56
CA LEU A 1120 -9.51 5.93 26.34
C LEU A 1120 -8.36 5.60 27.30
N TRP A 1121 -8.68 5.27 28.56
CA TRP A 1121 -7.70 4.92 29.58
C TRP A 1121 -7.18 3.49 29.42
N ARG A 1122 -8.04 2.56 28.98
CA ARG A 1122 -7.65 1.17 28.67
C ARG A 1122 -6.63 1.07 27.55
N LEU A 1123 -6.66 1.98 26.56
CA LEU A 1123 -5.74 1.97 25.43
C LEU A 1123 -4.26 2.06 25.87
N LEU A 1124 -3.94 2.80 26.92
CA LEU A 1124 -2.55 2.88 27.43
C LEU A 1124 -2.08 1.64 28.21
N ARG A 1125 -2.92 0.61 28.38
CA ARG A 1125 -2.48 -0.67 28.96
C ARG A 1125 -1.51 -1.44 28.09
N THR A 1126 -1.54 -1.23 26.77
CA THR A 1126 -0.62 -1.92 25.86
C THR A 1126 0.79 -1.43 26.13
N LYS A 1127 1.53 -2.22 26.92
CA LYS A 1127 2.96 -2.03 27.21
C LYS A 1127 3.73 -3.10 26.47
N ALA A 1128 4.89 -2.72 25.94
CA ALA A 1128 5.90 -3.64 25.45
C ALA A 1128 7.25 -3.25 26.04
N ASN A 1129 8.00 -4.24 26.51
CA ASN A 1129 9.37 -4.03 26.96
C ASN A 1129 10.29 -4.13 25.73
N PHE A 1130 10.80 -2.98 25.30
CA PHE A 1130 11.78 -2.91 24.23
C PHE A 1130 13.19 -3.00 24.83
N ASN A 1131 13.65 -4.22 25.05
CA ASN A 1131 15.06 -4.44 25.37
C ASN A 1131 15.90 -4.31 24.09
N GLU A 1132 17.13 -3.80 24.21
CA GLU A 1132 18.07 -3.82 23.10
C GLU A 1132 18.31 -5.27 22.66
N MET A 1133 18.02 -5.58 21.39
CA MET A 1133 18.27 -6.90 20.84
C MET A 1133 19.76 -7.07 20.55
N GLU A 1134 20.39 -8.01 21.23
CA GLU A 1134 21.77 -8.41 20.95
C GLU A 1134 21.86 -9.14 19.61
N ILE A 1135 22.85 -8.78 18.79
CA ILE A 1135 23.13 -9.49 17.54
C ILE A 1135 23.58 -10.91 17.93
N PRO A 1136 22.98 -11.98 17.37
CA PRO A 1136 23.37 -13.33 17.69
C PRO A 1136 24.83 -13.57 17.34
N VAL A 1137 25.55 -14.26 18.22
CA VAL A 1137 26.93 -14.67 17.95
C VAL A 1137 26.89 -15.73 16.84
N MET A 1138 27.40 -15.36 15.67
CA MET A 1138 27.53 -16.25 14.51
C MET A 1138 28.93 -16.85 14.48
N GLU A 1139 29.04 -18.12 14.10
CA GLU A 1139 30.31 -18.86 14.16
C GLU A 1139 31.28 -18.46 13.04
N LEU A 1140 30.75 -18.10 11.86
CA LEU A 1140 31.54 -17.83 10.66
C LEU A 1140 31.46 -16.37 10.20
N LEU A 1141 30.36 -15.67 10.50
CA LEU A 1141 30.20 -14.24 10.18
C LEU A 1141 30.79 -13.33 11.26
N ASN A 1142 31.66 -12.39 10.86
CA ASN A 1142 32.26 -11.42 11.78
C ASN A 1142 31.22 -10.38 12.24
N THR A 1143 30.84 -10.44 13.52
CA THR A 1143 29.83 -9.56 14.14
C THR A 1143 30.11 -8.07 13.96
N LYS A 1144 31.38 -7.61 14.01
CA LYS A 1144 31.72 -6.18 13.85
C LYS A 1144 31.49 -5.66 12.44
N ARG A 1145 31.74 -6.47 11.41
CA ARG A 1145 31.45 -6.10 10.01
C ARG A 1145 29.96 -6.20 9.73
N LEU A 1146 29.30 -7.16 10.35
CA LEU A 1146 27.87 -7.38 10.22
C LEU A 1146 27.06 -6.19 10.76
N GLU A 1147 27.48 -5.56 11.86
CA GLU A 1147 26.93 -4.28 12.32
C GLU A 1147 26.98 -3.18 11.24
N GLN A 1148 28.09 -3.07 10.50
CA GLN A 1148 28.24 -2.10 9.42
C GLN A 1148 27.31 -2.43 8.24
N ILE A 1149 27.21 -3.71 7.85
CA ILE A 1149 26.34 -4.15 6.76
C ILE A 1149 24.87 -3.94 7.13
N LEU A 1150 24.46 -4.30 8.34
CA LEU A 1150 23.12 -4.07 8.84
C LEU A 1150 22.76 -2.59 8.80
N SER A 1151 23.70 -1.69 9.16
CA SER A 1151 23.47 -0.24 9.10
C SER A 1151 23.18 0.27 7.68
N LEU A 1152 23.71 -0.38 6.63
CA LEU A 1152 23.43 -0.05 5.23
C LEU A 1152 22.07 -0.57 4.76
N CYS A 1153 21.55 -1.61 5.41
CA CYS A 1153 20.25 -2.21 5.09
C CYS A 1153 19.08 -1.54 5.84
N LEU A 1154 19.35 -0.63 6.78
CA LEU A 1154 18.30 0.12 7.47
C LEU A 1154 17.72 1.18 6.55
N ARG A 1155 16.42 1.07 6.27
CA ARG A 1155 15.65 2.04 5.48
C ARG A 1155 14.45 2.55 6.29
N PRO A 1156 14.11 3.84 6.19
CA PRO A 1156 12.84 4.32 6.72
C PRO A 1156 11.69 3.77 5.89
N THR A 1157 10.69 3.18 6.55
CA THR A 1157 9.40 2.91 5.92
C THR A 1157 8.65 4.22 5.65
N SER A 1158 7.54 4.14 4.92
CA SER A 1158 6.60 5.26 4.75
C SER A 1158 6.03 5.82 6.06
N ALA A 1159 5.97 4.97 7.11
CA ALA A 1159 5.64 5.39 8.47
C ALA A 1159 6.84 5.97 9.24
N ASN A 1160 7.97 6.25 8.57
CA ASN A 1160 9.24 6.72 9.13
C ASN A 1160 9.84 5.77 10.19
N VAL A 1161 9.62 4.46 10.04
CA VAL A 1161 10.19 3.44 10.93
C VAL A 1161 11.47 2.89 10.31
N GLN A 1162 12.59 2.92 11.04
CA GLN A 1162 13.84 2.30 10.59
C GLN A 1162 13.70 0.78 10.67
N GLN A 1163 13.60 0.13 9.51
CA GLN A 1163 13.52 -1.32 9.36
C GLN A 1163 14.65 -1.82 8.48
N CYS A 1164 15.06 -3.06 8.71
CA CYS A 1164 16.00 -3.74 7.84
C CYS A 1164 15.27 -4.14 6.55
N ASP A 1165 15.82 -3.73 5.41
CA ASP A 1165 15.43 -4.25 4.10
C ASP A 1165 15.96 -5.69 3.98
N ILE A 1166 15.10 -6.64 4.36
CA ILE A 1166 15.45 -8.07 4.43
C ILE A 1166 15.78 -8.62 3.04
N GLU A 1167 15.10 -8.15 2.00
CA GLU A 1167 15.32 -8.57 0.63
C GLU A 1167 16.70 -8.08 0.15
N HIS A 1168 17.01 -6.80 0.38
CA HIS A 1168 18.32 -6.25 0.06
C HIS A 1168 19.44 -6.91 0.87
N LEU A 1169 19.22 -7.18 2.16
CA LEU A 1169 20.17 -7.90 3.00
C LEU A 1169 20.39 -9.33 2.50
N ASN A 1170 19.33 -10.07 2.20
CA ASN A 1170 19.45 -11.43 1.65
C ASN A 1170 20.21 -11.42 0.32
N TRP A 1171 19.92 -10.46 -0.55
CA TRP A 1171 20.66 -10.27 -1.79
C TRP A 1171 22.16 -9.97 -1.55
N LEU A 1172 22.49 -9.05 -0.62
CA LEU A 1172 23.87 -8.74 -0.25
C LEU A 1172 24.59 -9.98 0.32
N LEU A 1173 23.95 -10.73 1.21
CA LEU A 1173 24.50 -11.94 1.80
C LEU A 1173 24.72 -13.02 0.74
N CYS A 1174 23.75 -13.27 -0.13
CA CYS A 1174 23.90 -14.20 -1.25
C CYS A 1174 25.03 -13.77 -2.19
N ARG A 1175 25.16 -12.46 -2.47
CA ARG A 1175 26.23 -11.91 -3.30
C ARG A 1175 27.61 -12.16 -2.68
N GLU A 1176 27.81 -11.75 -1.42
CA GLU A 1176 29.08 -11.92 -0.69
C GLU A 1176 29.41 -13.41 -0.50
N PHE A 1177 28.43 -14.22 -0.12
CA PHE A 1177 28.60 -15.67 0.01
C PHE A 1177 29.04 -16.31 -1.30
N SER A 1178 28.43 -15.93 -2.43
CA SER A 1178 28.82 -16.45 -3.74
C SER A 1178 30.27 -16.09 -4.10
N MET A 1179 30.79 -14.94 -3.65
CA MET A 1179 32.19 -14.55 -3.89
C MET A 1179 33.18 -15.43 -3.13
N VAL A 1180 32.80 -15.92 -1.94
CA VAL A 1180 33.68 -16.70 -1.06
C VAL A 1180 33.46 -18.21 -1.20
N ALA A 1181 32.29 -18.66 -1.67
CA ALA A 1181 31.89 -20.06 -1.77
C ALA A 1181 32.86 -20.91 -2.61
N ASN A 1182 33.46 -20.34 -3.66
CA ASN A 1182 34.44 -21.04 -4.50
C ASN A 1182 35.77 -21.33 -3.79
N GLU A 1183 36.09 -20.60 -2.73
CA GLU A 1183 37.35 -20.74 -1.97
C GLU A 1183 37.20 -21.63 -0.72
N MET A 1184 35.96 -21.99 -0.35
CA MET A 1184 35.65 -22.67 0.92
C MET A 1184 35.39 -24.17 0.78
N GLN A 1185 35.73 -24.94 1.83
CA GLN A 1185 35.36 -26.35 1.91
C GLN A 1185 33.83 -26.51 2.10
N PRO A 1186 33.20 -27.58 1.58
CA PRO A 1186 31.75 -27.80 1.64
C PRO A 1186 31.12 -27.72 3.04
N LYS A 1187 31.88 -28.05 4.10
CA LYS A 1187 31.43 -27.95 5.49
C LYS A 1187 31.11 -26.51 5.91
N PHE A 1188 31.81 -25.51 5.36
CA PHE A 1188 31.54 -24.10 5.64
C PHE A 1188 30.26 -23.60 4.96
N ASN A 1189 29.86 -24.19 3.82
CA ASN A 1189 28.62 -23.81 3.12
C ASN A 1189 27.38 -24.05 3.99
N PHE A 1190 27.36 -25.17 4.73
CA PHE A 1190 26.27 -25.46 5.66
C PHE A 1190 26.25 -24.46 6.83
N GLY A 1191 27.41 -24.18 7.42
CA GLY A 1191 27.53 -23.21 8.52
C GLY A 1191 27.12 -21.79 8.10
N ILE A 1192 27.56 -21.30 6.94
CA ILE A 1192 27.20 -19.95 6.46
C ILE A 1192 25.72 -19.87 6.10
N SER A 1193 25.13 -20.91 5.51
CA SER A 1193 23.70 -20.97 5.26
C SER A 1193 22.89 -20.90 6.56
N GLN A 1194 23.37 -21.59 7.61
CA GLN A 1194 22.78 -21.53 8.94
C GLN A 1194 22.93 -20.14 9.58
N ASP A 1195 24.12 -19.53 9.53
CA ASP A 1195 24.38 -18.15 10.00
C ASP A 1195 23.51 -17.14 9.24
N THR A 1196 23.35 -17.29 7.92
CA THR A 1196 22.49 -16.46 7.06
C THR A 1196 21.03 -16.58 7.49
N LYS A 1197 20.54 -17.81 7.71
CA LYS A 1197 19.18 -18.04 8.20
C LYS A 1197 18.97 -17.40 9.58
N GLN A 1198 19.93 -17.54 10.49
CA GLN A 1198 19.86 -16.95 11.82
C GLN A 1198 19.88 -15.42 11.78
N LEU A 1199 20.68 -14.83 10.87
CA LEU A 1199 20.72 -13.39 10.62
C LEU A 1199 19.41 -12.86 10.03
N LEU A 1200 18.82 -13.56 9.05
CA LEU A 1200 17.52 -13.17 8.49
C LEU A 1200 16.41 -13.26 9.54
N GLN A 1201 16.40 -14.31 10.38
CA GLN A 1201 15.49 -14.43 11.53
C GLN A 1201 15.70 -13.34 12.58
N TYR A 1202 16.95 -12.92 12.80
CA TYR A 1202 17.24 -11.75 13.64
C TYR A 1202 16.63 -10.48 13.05
N CYS A 1203 16.77 -10.28 11.73
CA CYS A 1203 16.24 -9.08 11.05
C CYS A 1203 14.70 -9.06 10.99
N THR A 1204 14.04 -10.20 10.80
CA THR A 1204 12.56 -10.29 10.89
C THR A 1204 12.09 -9.94 12.30
N THR A 1205 12.73 -10.51 13.32
CA THR A 1205 12.42 -10.22 14.74
C THR A 1205 12.69 -8.75 15.08
N TYR A 1206 13.79 -8.19 14.56
CA TYR A 1206 14.12 -6.77 14.69
C TYR A 1206 13.03 -5.88 14.06
N ASN A 1207 12.58 -6.21 12.85
CA ASN A 1207 11.51 -5.47 12.18
C ASN A 1207 10.18 -5.57 12.93
N LEU A 1208 9.83 -6.75 13.45
CA LEU A 1208 8.64 -6.95 14.30
C LEU A 1208 8.72 -6.09 15.57
N MET A 1209 9.88 -6.07 16.25
CA MET A 1209 10.11 -5.23 17.42
C MET A 1209 10.00 -3.74 17.07
N LYS A 1210 10.62 -3.30 15.96
CA LYS A 1210 10.56 -1.90 15.52
C LYS A 1210 9.15 -1.47 15.10
N ASN A 1211 8.38 -2.39 14.53
CA ASN A 1211 6.98 -2.15 14.19
C ASN A 1211 6.11 -2.06 15.45
N ALA A 1212 6.32 -2.94 16.43
CA ALA A 1212 5.68 -2.85 17.74
C ALA A 1212 6.01 -1.51 18.43
N GLU A 1213 7.28 -1.09 18.39
CA GLU A 1213 7.72 0.20 18.92
C GLU A 1213 7.01 1.38 18.22
N ALA A 1214 6.94 1.35 16.89
CA ALA A 1214 6.26 2.36 16.10
C ALA A 1214 4.75 2.40 16.37
N SER A 1215 4.08 1.24 16.47
CA SER A 1215 2.66 1.14 16.75
C SER A 1215 2.29 1.75 18.11
N LEU A 1216 3.06 1.45 19.16
CA LEU A 1216 2.86 2.05 20.48
C LEU A 1216 3.15 3.55 20.50
N ARG A 1217 4.16 4.01 19.74
CA ARG A 1217 4.40 5.45 19.58
C ARG A 1217 3.23 6.15 18.88
N GLN A 1218 2.66 5.52 17.84
CA GLN A 1218 1.50 6.06 17.14
C GLN A 1218 0.27 6.08 18.04
N LEU A 1219 0.05 5.02 18.84
CA LEU A 1219 -1.01 4.97 19.84
C LEU A 1219 -0.88 6.09 20.87
N LEU A 1220 0.32 6.25 21.44
CA LEU A 1220 0.57 7.30 22.41
C LEU A 1220 0.40 8.69 21.79
N SER A 1221 0.86 8.90 20.56
CA SER A 1221 0.67 10.16 19.83
C SER A 1221 -0.82 10.51 19.67
N GLY A 1222 -1.65 9.53 19.27
CA GLY A 1222 -3.10 9.69 19.19
C GLY A 1222 -3.73 9.99 20.55
N TRP A 1223 -3.34 9.24 21.59
CA TRP A 1223 -3.84 9.42 22.95
C TRP A 1223 -3.51 10.81 23.50
N LEU A 1224 -2.25 11.24 23.36
CA LEU A 1224 -1.80 12.57 23.78
C LEU A 1224 -2.56 13.66 23.02
N SER A 1225 -2.80 13.48 21.72
CA SER A 1225 -3.54 14.45 20.90
C SER A 1225 -4.98 14.61 21.42
N PHE A 1226 -5.65 13.50 21.74
CA PHE A 1226 -7.00 13.54 22.30
C PHE A 1226 -7.03 14.22 23.68
N VAL A 1227 -6.14 13.82 24.58
CA VAL A 1227 -6.05 14.37 25.94
C VAL A 1227 -5.64 15.84 25.94
N ASN A 1228 -4.80 16.25 24.99
CA ASN A 1228 -4.47 17.66 24.80
C ASN A 1228 -5.72 18.49 24.44
N VAL A 1229 -6.61 17.97 23.60
CA VAL A 1229 -7.88 18.65 23.27
C VAL A 1229 -8.79 18.70 24.51
N LEU A 1230 -8.85 17.63 25.30
CA LEU A 1230 -9.57 17.63 26.59
C LEU A 1230 -9.06 18.73 27.52
N ALA A 1231 -7.73 18.90 27.64
CA ALA A 1231 -7.13 19.91 28.50
C ALA A 1231 -7.31 21.34 27.96
N ILE A 1232 -7.03 21.57 26.67
CA ILE A 1232 -7.01 22.92 26.07
C ILE A 1232 -8.40 23.58 26.09
N PHE A 1233 -9.47 22.83 25.79
CA PHE A 1233 -10.83 23.37 25.70
C PHE A 1233 -11.62 23.27 27.01
N CYS A 1234 -10.97 22.87 28.10
CA CYS A 1234 -11.60 22.80 29.41
C CYS A 1234 -11.75 24.20 30.04
N PRO A 1235 -12.92 24.57 30.61
CA PRO A 1235 -14.13 23.76 30.75
C PRO A 1235 -15.06 23.73 29.54
N VAL A 1236 -15.64 22.56 29.24
CA VAL A 1236 -16.70 22.38 28.24
C VAL A 1236 -18.10 22.44 28.88
N PRO A 1237 -19.16 22.90 28.16
CA PRO A 1237 -20.46 23.18 28.76
C PRO A 1237 -21.35 21.96 29.04
N PHE A 1238 -21.03 20.80 28.45
CA PHE A 1238 -21.84 19.58 28.56
C PHE A 1238 -21.34 18.59 29.62
N LEU A 1239 -20.30 18.96 30.38
CA LEU A 1239 -19.79 18.22 31.52
C LEU A 1239 -19.75 19.14 32.74
N THR A 1240 -20.03 18.62 33.93
CA THR A 1240 -19.87 19.40 35.16
C THR A 1240 -18.39 19.66 35.44
N LEU A 1241 -18.08 20.77 36.12
CA LEU A 1241 -16.69 21.12 36.46
C LEU A 1241 -16.01 20.02 37.30
N GLU A 1242 -16.76 19.37 38.20
CA GLU A 1242 -16.28 18.27 39.04
C GLU A 1242 -15.89 17.04 38.20
N VAL A 1243 -16.75 16.63 37.26
CA VAL A 1243 -16.48 15.49 36.37
C VAL A 1243 -15.26 15.77 35.49
N GLN A 1244 -15.15 16.98 34.95
CA GLN A 1244 -13.99 17.39 34.14
C GLN A 1244 -12.70 17.36 34.94
N TYR A 1245 -12.70 17.91 36.16
CA TYR A 1245 -11.55 17.89 37.06
C TYR A 1245 -11.06 16.45 37.32
N GLN A 1246 -11.98 15.52 37.58
CA GLN A 1246 -11.63 14.13 37.85
C GLN A 1246 -11.05 13.41 36.63
N TYR A 1247 -11.62 13.61 35.43
CA TYR A 1247 -11.04 13.04 34.21
C TYR A 1247 -9.63 13.56 33.89
N LEU A 1248 -9.37 14.85 34.13
CA LEU A 1248 -8.02 15.40 33.95
C LEU A 1248 -7.02 14.84 34.96
N LEU A 1249 -7.45 14.63 36.22
CA LEU A 1249 -6.64 13.96 37.23
C LEU A 1249 -6.31 12.53 36.83
N ASP A 1250 -7.31 11.74 36.42
CA ASP A 1250 -7.10 10.38 35.95
C ASP A 1250 -6.12 10.34 34.78
N ALA A 1251 -6.30 11.22 33.78
CA ALA A 1251 -5.38 11.34 32.65
C ALA A 1251 -3.95 11.66 33.09
N LEU A 1252 -3.77 12.55 34.06
CA LEU A 1252 -2.46 12.90 34.62
C LEU A 1252 -1.81 11.70 35.33
N TYR A 1253 -2.55 10.97 36.17
CA TYR A 1253 -2.02 9.80 36.87
C TYR A 1253 -1.69 8.64 35.91
N ILE A 1254 -2.57 8.36 34.94
CA ILE A 1254 -2.34 7.33 33.92
C ILE A 1254 -1.10 7.68 33.10
N LEU A 1255 -0.97 8.93 32.65
CA LEU A 1255 0.18 9.36 31.85
C LEU A 1255 1.50 9.28 32.63
N LEU A 1256 1.49 9.65 33.93
CA LEU A 1256 2.67 9.54 34.79
C LEU A 1256 3.07 8.08 35.01
N ASN A 1257 2.12 7.20 35.34
CA ASN A 1257 2.38 5.76 35.47
C ASN A 1257 2.95 5.19 34.16
N TYR A 1258 2.35 5.53 33.02
CA TYR A 1258 2.82 5.08 31.72
C TYR A 1258 4.22 5.63 31.38
N ALA A 1259 4.53 6.87 31.76
CA ALA A 1259 5.82 7.52 31.54
C ALA A 1259 6.93 7.02 32.48
N SER A 1260 6.59 6.56 33.68
CA SER A 1260 7.56 6.00 34.64
C SER A 1260 8.12 4.64 34.21
N ASP A 1261 7.35 3.86 33.45
CA ASP A 1261 7.69 2.47 33.11
C ASP A 1261 8.43 2.30 31.77
N THR A 1262 8.50 3.33 30.92
CA THR A 1262 8.99 3.20 29.53
C THR A 1262 10.18 4.12 29.23
N TYR A 1263 11.29 3.56 28.72
CA TYR A 1263 12.42 4.33 28.17
C TYR A 1263 12.02 4.98 26.83
N ARG A 1264 12.28 6.28 26.63
CA ARG A 1264 11.72 7.05 25.51
C ARG A 1264 12.75 7.90 24.77
N ASP A 1265 12.51 8.07 23.47
CA ASP A 1265 13.09 9.12 22.64
C ASP A 1265 12.76 10.52 23.19
N ALA A 1266 13.64 11.49 22.96
CA ALA A 1266 13.54 12.86 23.42
C ALA A 1266 12.27 13.58 22.90
N LYS A 1267 11.84 13.31 21.65
CA LYS A 1267 10.62 13.92 21.07
C LYS A 1267 9.35 13.46 21.77
N LEU A 1268 9.22 12.16 22.02
CA LEU A 1268 8.06 11.59 22.70
C LEU A 1268 8.04 12.00 24.17
N SER A 1269 9.21 11.99 24.82
CA SER A 1269 9.39 12.49 26.19
C SER A 1269 8.96 13.96 26.32
N SER A 1270 9.25 14.79 25.32
CA SER A 1270 8.79 16.18 25.20
C SER A 1270 7.28 16.29 25.01
N ALA A 1271 6.66 15.53 24.09
CA ALA A 1271 5.22 15.58 23.87
C ALA A 1271 4.42 15.19 25.14
N VAL A 1272 4.94 14.23 25.90
CA VAL A 1272 4.36 13.77 27.16
C VAL A 1272 4.46 14.84 28.23
N SER A 1273 5.62 15.49 28.37
CA SER A 1273 5.81 16.55 29.34
C SER A 1273 5.01 17.80 29.03
N GLN A 1274 4.85 18.14 27.74
CA GLN A 1274 3.96 19.20 27.29
C GLN A 1274 2.48 18.89 27.62
N CYS A 1275 2.06 17.63 27.45
CA CYS A 1275 0.71 17.20 27.84
C CYS A 1275 0.53 17.29 29.37
N LEU A 1276 1.52 16.86 30.17
CA LEU A 1276 1.48 17.01 31.63
C LEU A 1276 1.38 18.48 32.05
N LEU A 1277 2.09 19.38 31.36
CA LEU A 1277 2.02 20.81 31.60
C LEU A 1277 0.62 21.37 31.33
N ARG A 1278 0.01 21.00 30.19
CA ARG A 1278 -1.36 21.40 29.84
C ARG A 1278 -2.40 20.84 30.80
N LEU A 1279 -2.27 19.57 31.19
CA LEU A 1279 -3.13 18.94 32.20
C LEU A 1279 -3.01 19.67 33.54
N THR A 1280 -1.78 19.92 34.01
CA THR A 1280 -1.53 20.62 35.28
C THR A 1280 -2.12 22.02 35.26
N ALA A 1281 -1.91 22.78 34.17
CA ALA A 1281 -2.48 24.12 34.02
C ALA A 1281 -4.01 24.11 34.07
N SER A 1282 -4.64 23.16 33.37
CA SER A 1282 -6.11 23.01 33.31
C SER A 1282 -6.69 22.56 34.65
N ILE A 1283 -6.04 21.63 35.34
CA ILE A 1283 -6.40 21.17 36.69
C ILE A 1283 -6.32 22.34 37.67
N CYS A 1284 -5.23 23.13 37.66
CA CYS A 1284 -5.11 24.30 38.52
C CYS A 1284 -6.21 25.34 38.25
N ALA A 1285 -6.55 25.59 36.97
CA ALA A 1285 -7.59 26.53 36.59
C ALA A 1285 -8.99 26.06 37.04
N LEU A 1286 -9.34 24.79 36.80
CA LEU A 1286 -10.61 24.20 37.25
C LEU A 1286 -10.72 24.17 38.77
N LEU A 1287 -9.66 23.71 39.45
CA LEU A 1287 -9.67 23.60 40.90
C LEU A 1287 -9.84 24.97 41.57
N LYS A 1288 -9.25 26.03 40.99
CA LYS A 1288 -9.47 27.42 41.42
C LYS A 1288 -10.93 27.87 41.23
N SER A 1289 -11.64 27.34 40.23
CA SER A 1289 -13.07 27.61 40.03
C SER A 1289 -13.99 26.77 40.93
N LEU A 1290 -13.55 25.58 41.35
CA LEU A 1290 -14.30 24.66 42.22
C LEU A 1290 -14.11 24.97 43.70
N LYS A 1291 -12.92 25.40 44.10
CA LYS A 1291 -12.50 25.60 45.48
C LYS A 1291 -12.21 27.07 45.75
N GLU A 1292 -13.17 27.77 46.36
CA GLU A 1292 -13.00 29.17 46.76
C GLU A 1292 -11.96 29.32 47.87
N GLU A 1293 -11.91 28.35 48.80
CA GLU A 1293 -10.95 28.37 49.91
C GLU A 1293 -9.57 27.86 49.50
N VAL A 1294 -8.53 28.64 49.85
CA VAL A 1294 -7.12 28.32 49.59
C VAL A 1294 -6.71 26.99 50.21
N VAL A 1295 -7.20 26.71 51.42
CA VAL A 1295 -6.83 25.49 52.16
C VAL A 1295 -7.32 24.25 51.41
N GLU A 1296 -8.57 24.27 50.94
CA GLU A 1296 -9.12 23.16 50.16
C GLU A 1296 -8.37 22.97 48.83
N PHE A 1297 -8.06 24.06 48.11
CA PHE A 1297 -7.22 24.02 46.91
C PHE A 1297 -5.85 23.37 47.20
N ARG A 1298 -5.19 23.78 48.29
CA ARG A 1298 -3.87 23.24 48.67
C ARG A 1298 -3.95 21.77 49.02
N THR A 1299 -4.95 21.34 49.78
CA THR A 1299 -5.09 19.91 50.14
C THR A 1299 -5.28 19.02 48.91
N THR A 1300 -6.09 19.46 47.95
CA THR A 1300 -6.44 18.68 46.75
C THR A 1300 -5.33 18.68 45.70
N ILE A 1301 -4.64 19.81 45.48
CA ILE A 1301 -3.52 19.87 44.53
C ILE A 1301 -2.24 19.18 45.04
N THR A 1302 -2.15 18.92 46.36
CA THR A 1302 -0.99 18.26 46.96
C THR A 1302 -0.71 16.89 46.35
N ASP A 1303 -1.76 16.10 46.07
CA ASP A 1303 -1.61 14.78 45.47
C ASP A 1303 -1.01 14.86 44.06
N VAL A 1304 -1.36 15.89 43.28
CA VAL A 1304 -0.78 16.15 41.95
C VAL A 1304 0.68 16.56 42.08
N ALA A 1305 0.99 17.45 43.02
CA ALA A 1305 2.36 17.88 43.29
C ALA A 1305 3.25 16.71 43.72
N ASP A 1306 2.78 15.86 44.64
CA ASP A 1306 3.54 14.71 45.14
C ASP A 1306 3.90 13.72 44.02
N VAL A 1307 2.98 13.41 43.10
CA VAL A 1307 3.28 12.50 41.97
C VAL A 1307 4.20 13.15 40.94
N LEU A 1308 4.02 14.44 40.62
CA LEU A 1308 4.92 15.15 39.72
C LEU A 1308 6.35 15.23 40.26
N ILE A 1309 6.51 15.47 41.57
CA ILE A 1309 7.81 15.50 42.25
C ILE A 1309 8.46 14.11 42.23
N ARG A 1310 7.71 13.05 42.56
CA ARG A 1310 8.19 11.67 42.43
C ARG A 1310 8.67 11.36 41.02
N PHE A 1311 7.88 11.74 40.02
CA PHE A 1311 8.20 11.52 38.63
C PHE A 1311 9.44 12.30 38.19
N LEU A 1312 9.62 13.54 38.68
CA LEU A 1312 10.79 14.36 38.40
C LEU A 1312 12.08 13.76 38.98
N ILE A 1313 12.00 13.18 40.19
CA ILE A 1313 13.16 12.66 40.94
C ILE A 1313 13.55 11.25 40.53
N GLN A 1314 12.63 10.46 39.98
CA GLN A 1314 12.89 9.08 39.56
C GLN A 1314 14.19 9.00 38.71
N PRO A 1315 15.11 8.07 39.00
CA PRO A 1315 16.41 7.98 38.32
C PRO A 1315 16.23 7.74 36.81
N GLY A 1316 16.82 8.61 35.97
CA GLY A 1316 16.76 8.49 34.52
C GLY A 1316 17.27 9.74 33.79
N LYS A 1317 17.80 9.57 32.57
CA LYS A 1317 18.16 10.70 31.70
C LYS A 1317 16.87 11.28 31.08
N ARG A 1318 16.36 12.40 31.61
CA ARG A 1318 15.25 13.15 31.02
C ARG A 1318 15.76 14.17 29.99
N SER A 1319 14.96 14.41 28.96
CA SER A 1319 15.26 15.46 27.98
C SER A 1319 15.26 16.86 28.63
N LEU A 1320 15.94 17.82 28.01
CA LEU A 1320 15.95 19.21 28.45
C LEU A 1320 14.51 19.77 28.56
N GLN A 1321 13.68 19.51 27.54
CA GLN A 1321 12.29 19.96 27.51
C GLN A 1321 11.44 19.34 28.62
N THR A 1322 11.62 18.05 28.88
CA THR A 1322 10.90 17.36 29.96
C THR A 1322 11.19 17.97 31.32
N LYS A 1323 12.46 18.32 31.59
CA LYS A 1323 12.82 19.01 32.83
C LYS A 1323 12.20 20.41 32.91
N LEU A 1324 12.25 21.17 31.80
CA LEU A 1324 11.63 22.49 31.71
C LEU A 1324 10.13 22.42 32.04
N ASP A 1325 9.40 21.52 31.40
CA ASP A 1325 7.95 21.37 31.58
C ASP A 1325 7.60 20.91 33.01
N LEU A 1326 8.35 19.98 33.60
CA LEU A 1326 8.09 19.50 34.97
C LEU A 1326 8.38 20.58 36.03
N TYR A 1327 9.47 21.33 35.87
CA TYR A 1327 9.74 22.48 36.73
C TYR A 1327 8.67 23.56 36.56
N ALA A 1328 8.18 23.76 35.34
CA ALA A 1328 7.05 24.64 35.07
C ALA A 1328 5.76 24.14 35.75
N CYS A 1329 5.47 22.83 35.74
CA CYS A 1329 4.32 22.25 36.44
C CYS A 1329 4.36 22.54 37.95
N ILE A 1330 5.49 22.25 38.61
CA ILE A 1330 5.66 22.50 40.05
C ILE A 1330 5.52 24.00 40.34
N SER A 1331 6.18 24.83 39.54
CA SER A 1331 6.10 26.29 39.70
C SER A 1331 4.69 26.84 39.50
N LEU A 1332 3.94 26.30 38.53
CA LEU A 1332 2.54 26.66 38.28
C LEU A 1332 1.67 26.31 39.49
N ILE A 1333 1.78 25.09 40.02
CA ILE A 1333 1.05 24.67 41.22
C ILE A 1333 1.31 25.61 42.40
N LEU A 1334 2.57 25.94 42.64
CA LEU A 1334 2.96 26.86 43.72
C LEU A 1334 2.50 28.29 43.50
N ASN A 1335 2.38 28.74 42.25
CA ASN A 1335 1.86 30.07 41.95
C ASN A 1335 0.33 30.15 42.14
N TYR A 1336 -0.42 29.16 41.64
CA TYR A 1336 -1.87 29.10 41.86
C TYR A 1336 -2.25 28.97 43.33
N SER A 1337 -1.44 28.25 44.14
CA SER A 1337 -1.66 28.13 45.59
C SER A 1337 -1.42 29.44 46.37
N THR A 1338 -0.88 30.48 45.72
CA THR A 1338 -0.59 31.78 46.36
C THR A 1338 -1.41 32.94 45.86
N GLU A 1339 -1.91 32.95 44.61
CA GLU A 1339 -2.83 34.00 44.14
C GLU A 1339 -4.08 34.12 45.03
N ALA A 1340 -4.53 32.99 45.60
CA ALA A 1340 -5.71 32.95 46.43
C ALA A 1340 -5.51 33.58 47.83
N LEU A 1341 -4.27 33.67 48.35
CA LEU A 1341 -3.97 34.30 49.65
C LEU A 1341 -4.08 35.83 49.63
N VAL A 1342 -4.35 36.43 48.47
CA VAL A 1342 -4.35 37.89 48.26
C VAL A 1342 -5.75 38.43 47.98
N SER A 1343 -6.68 37.56 47.56
CA SER A 1343 -8.04 38.00 47.25
C SER A 1343 -8.86 38.26 48.51
N GLU A 1344 -8.42 37.79 49.68
CA GLU A 1344 -8.90 38.27 50.97
C GLU A 1344 -8.38 39.69 51.23
N ARG A 1345 -9.15 40.63 50.67
CA ARG A 1345 -9.10 42.05 50.96
C ARG A 1345 -9.21 42.27 52.47
N GLU A 1346 -8.26 43.06 52.97
CA GLU A 1346 -8.51 44.24 53.80
C GLU A 1346 -9.78 44.22 54.65
N GLU A 1347 -9.85 43.32 55.64
CA GLU A 1347 -10.68 43.55 56.82
C GLU A 1347 -9.85 43.51 58.10
N TYR A 1348 -10.03 44.59 58.85
CA TYR A 1348 -9.42 44.97 60.11
C TYR A 1348 -9.42 43.85 61.16
N GLN A 1349 -8.38 43.80 62.00
CA GLN A 1349 -8.53 43.92 63.45
C GLN A 1349 -7.20 44.07 64.20
N ASP A 1350 -7.24 44.98 65.17
CA ASP A 1350 -6.17 45.34 66.10
C ASP A 1350 -5.71 44.14 66.94
N ILE A 1351 -4.46 43.69 66.75
CA ILE A 1351 -3.80 42.80 67.71
C ILE A 1351 -2.55 43.50 68.23
N SER A 1352 -2.73 43.94 69.47
CA SER A 1352 -1.77 44.54 70.38
C SER A 1352 -0.71 43.54 70.88
N ARG A 1353 0.47 44.09 71.20
CA ARG A 1353 1.48 43.61 72.19
C ARG A 1353 2.30 42.37 71.82
N SER A 1354 3.54 42.62 71.41
CA SER A 1354 4.73 41.95 71.97
C SER A 1354 5.96 42.81 71.68
N ASP A 1355 6.58 43.31 72.75
CA ASP A 1355 7.84 44.03 72.77
C ASP A 1355 8.98 43.06 72.46
N ASP A 1356 9.35 42.91 71.18
CA ASP A 1356 10.69 42.49 70.78
C ASP A 1356 10.98 42.91 69.33
N ASP A 1357 12.20 43.42 69.15
CA ASP A 1357 12.70 44.21 68.03
C ASP A 1357 12.47 43.58 66.63
N PHE A 1358 11.96 44.41 65.72
CA PHE A 1358 12.06 44.26 64.26
C PHE A 1358 11.45 43.00 63.61
N LEU A 1359 10.34 42.47 64.16
CA LEU A 1359 9.41 41.64 63.39
C LEU A 1359 8.67 42.52 62.37
N PHE A 1360 9.27 42.75 61.20
CA PHE A 1360 8.50 43.12 60.02
C PHE A 1360 7.39 42.07 59.87
N GLY A 1361 6.13 42.50 59.98
CA GLY A 1361 4.97 41.64 60.12
C GLY A 1361 4.99 40.39 59.23
N LEU A 1362 5.46 39.28 59.81
CA LEU A 1362 5.06 37.92 59.48
C LEU A 1362 3.63 37.64 60.03
N THR A 1363 3.00 38.64 60.65
CA THR A 1363 1.60 38.66 61.10
C THR A 1363 0.62 38.80 59.94
N THR A 1364 0.55 37.77 59.11
CA THR A 1364 -0.58 37.32 58.27
C THR A 1364 0.05 36.18 57.46
N LEU A 1365 -0.08 34.93 57.83
CA LEU A 1365 -1.34 34.19 57.73
C LEU A 1365 -1.29 32.99 58.67
N LYS A 1366 -2.41 32.74 59.34
CA LYS A 1366 -2.75 31.46 59.97
C LYS A 1366 -2.89 30.33 58.93
N ILE A 1367 -1.90 30.12 58.06
CA ILE A 1367 -1.77 28.85 57.34
C ILE A 1367 -1.07 27.92 58.30
N ALA A 1368 -1.91 27.07 58.89
CA ALA A 1368 -1.65 26.06 59.89
C ALA A 1368 -0.25 25.44 59.84
N GLN A 1369 0.28 25.15 61.03
CA GLN A 1369 1.53 24.43 61.29
C GLN A 1369 1.56 22.98 60.72
N GLN A 1370 0.69 22.60 59.80
CA GLN A 1370 0.64 21.28 59.14
C GLN A 1370 0.08 21.40 57.72
N ASP A 1371 0.74 22.19 56.86
CA ASP A 1371 0.38 22.27 55.45
C ASP A 1371 0.87 21.02 54.69
N ILE A 1372 -0.08 20.23 54.16
CA ILE A 1372 0.19 18.97 53.48
C ILE A 1372 1.05 19.18 52.23
N LEU A 1373 0.86 20.28 51.49
CA LEU A 1373 1.66 20.59 50.30
C LEU A 1373 3.13 20.79 50.66
N ARG A 1374 3.37 21.45 51.80
CA ARG A 1374 4.73 21.65 52.32
C ARG A 1374 5.33 20.33 52.77
N ASN A 1375 4.55 19.49 53.43
CA ASN A 1375 5.00 18.16 53.84
C ASN A 1375 5.43 17.33 52.61
N ALA A 1376 4.67 17.38 51.50
CA ALA A 1376 5.02 16.69 50.25
C ALA A 1376 6.35 17.20 49.65
N LEU A 1377 6.61 18.52 49.66
CA LEU A 1377 7.90 19.07 49.25
C LEU A 1377 9.04 18.64 50.16
N THR A 1378 8.83 18.68 51.49
CA THR A 1378 9.87 18.29 52.46
C THR A 1378 10.20 16.80 52.42
N LYS A 1379 9.22 15.95 52.11
CA LYS A 1379 9.37 14.50 51.99
C LYS A 1379 10.43 14.09 50.96
N TYR A 1380 10.54 14.85 49.86
CA TYR A 1380 11.52 14.64 48.80
C TYR A 1380 12.62 15.71 48.78
N GLY A 1381 12.82 16.37 49.93
CA GLY A 1381 13.56 17.61 50.01
C GLY A 1381 15.00 17.49 49.56
N HIS A 1382 15.70 16.44 50.00
CA HIS A 1382 17.09 16.22 49.66
C HIS A 1382 17.27 15.96 48.16
N GLU A 1383 16.46 15.07 47.57
CA GLU A 1383 16.56 14.68 46.17
C GLU A 1383 16.13 15.81 45.23
N LEU A 1384 15.07 16.55 45.57
CA LEU A 1384 14.60 17.69 44.78
C LEU A 1384 15.62 18.81 44.75
N ILE A 1385 16.18 19.17 45.92
CA ILE A 1385 17.20 20.21 46.03
C ILE A 1385 18.49 19.76 45.35
N SER A 1386 18.90 18.50 45.49
CA SER A 1386 20.07 17.94 44.79
C SER A 1386 19.91 17.99 43.26
N LEU A 1387 18.75 17.61 42.75
CA LEU A 1387 18.45 17.64 41.31
C LEU A 1387 18.44 19.07 40.76
N LEU A 1388 17.72 19.98 41.42
CA LEU A 1388 17.69 21.40 41.05
C LEU A 1388 19.09 21.99 41.07
N SER A 1389 19.87 21.67 42.11
CA SER A 1389 21.26 22.13 42.25
C SER A 1389 22.13 21.68 41.08
N LYS A 1390 22.02 20.41 40.69
CA LYS A 1390 22.72 19.86 39.53
C LYS A 1390 22.31 20.55 38.24
N ASP A 1391 21.02 20.72 38.00
CA ASP A 1391 20.53 21.39 36.79
C ASP A 1391 20.90 22.87 36.75
N ILE A 1392 21.00 23.55 37.90
CA ILE A 1392 21.47 24.94 37.97
C ILE A 1392 22.95 25.03 37.54
N CYS A 1393 23.80 24.09 37.96
CA CYS A 1393 25.21 24.03 37.59
C CYS A 1393 25.45 23.62 36.13
N ASP A 1394 24.84 22.51 35.72
CA ASP A 1394 25.28 21.76 34.53
C ASP A 1394 24.47 22.07 33.25
N SER A 1395 23.35 22.82 33.34
CA SER A 1395 22.41 22.96 32.23
C SER A 1395 22.50 24.31 31.46
N PRO A 1396 22.00 24.37 30.21
CA PRO A 1396 21.93 25.62 29.45
C PRO A 1396 21.06 26.68 30.14
N SER A 1397 21.25 27.95 29.76
CA SER A 1397 20.64 29.13 30.40
C SER A 1397 19.13 29.02 30.60
N GLY A 1398 18.39 28.45 29.65
CA GLY A 1398 16.95 28.25 29.76
C GLY A 1398 16.53 27.31 30.90
N LEU A 1399 17.18 26.14 31.04
CA LEU A 1399 16.85 25.22 32.13
C LEU A 1399 17.35 25.74 33.48
N ARG A 1400 18.51 26.40 33.51
CA ARG A 1400 19.01 27.09 34.70
C ARG A 1400 18.00 28.12 35.22
N PHE A 1401 17.39 28.89 34.32
CA PHE A 1401 16.39 29.89 34.67
C PHE A 1401 15.14 29.27 35.30
N VAL A 1402 14.54 28.27 34.67
CA VAL A 1402 13.32 27.62 35.17
C VAL A 1402 13.60 26.82 36.46
N ALA A 1403 14.77 26.18 36.57
CA ALA A 1403 15.18 25.48 37.79
C ALA A 1403 15.37 26.46 38.97
N LEU A 1404 16.04 27.60 38.76
CA LEU A 1404 16.15 28.65 39.78
C LEU A 1404 14.79 29.22 40.16
N PHE A 1405 13.89 29.39 39.19
CA PHE A 1405 12.52 29.85 39.45
C PHE A 1405 11.78 28.85 40.34
N CYS A 1406 11.81 27.56 39.99
CA CYS A 1406 11.20 26.50 40.75
C CYS A 1406 11.77 26.43 42.18
N LEU A 1407 13.10 26.47 42.33
CA LEU A 1407 13.79 26.51 43.63
C LEU A 1407 13.32 27.71 44.47
N THR A 1408 13.17 28.88 43.84
CA THR A 1408 12.71 30.10 44.52
C THR A 1408 11.29 29.95 45.05
N GLN A 1409 10.40 29.30 44.30
CA GLN A 1409 9.04 29.01 44.77
C GLN A 1409 9.02 27.95 45.89
N ILE A 1410 9.89 26.93 45.81
CA ILE A 1410 10.01 25.91 46.86
C ILE A 1410 10.51 26.53 48.17
N LEU A 1411 11.58 27.33 48.11
CA LEU A 1411 12.12 27.99 49.32
C LEU A 1411 11.16 29.01 49.91
N ARG A 1412 10.28 29.61 49.10
CA ARG A 1412 9.19 30.45 49.60
C ARG A 1412 8.24 29.64 50.49
N GLU A 1413 7.82 28.46 50.03
CA GLU A 1413 6.96 27.59 50.84
C GLU A 1413 7.69 27.03 52.07
N ASP A 1414 8.98 26.72 51.96
CA ASP A 1414 9.81 26.22 53.06
C ASP A 1414 10.03 27.28 54.15
N ALA A 1415 10.20 28.55 53.77
CA ALA A 1415 10.39 29.66 54.70
C ALA A 1415 9.20 29.86 55.67
N LEU A 1416 8.00 29.44 55.26
CA LEU A 1416 6.80 29.45 56.08
C LEU A 1416 6.71 28.26 57.05
N GLY A 1417 7.63 27.28 56.98
CA GLY A 1417 7.60 26.03 57.73
C GLY A 1417 8.90 25.70 58.46
N SER A 1418 9.34 24.44 58.36
CA SER A 1418 10.50 23.89 59.08
C SER A 1418 11.85 24.49 58.67
N GLN A 1419 11.92 25.19 57.53
CA GLN A 1419 13.17 25.72 56.95
C GLN A 1419 14.21 24.62 56.63
N SER A 1420 13.75 23.38 56.50
CA SER A 1420 14.60 22.20 56.29
C SER A 1420 15.17 22.16 54.87
N LEU A 1421 14.39 22.60 53.87
CA LEU A 1421 14.85 22.61 52.48
C LEU A 1421 15.90 23.70 52.25
N ALA A 1422 15.73 24.86 52.89
CA ALA A 1422 16.71 25.92 52.92
C ALA A 1422 18.03 25.44 53.57
N LEU A 1423 17.96 24.72 54.70
CA LEU A 1423 19.14 24.14 55.32
C LEU A 1423 19.85 23.13 54.40
N GLU A 1424 19.10 22.28 53.71
CA GLU A 1424 19.65 21.28 52.80
C GLU A 1424 20.31 21.95 51.58
N PHE A 1425 19.66 22.94 50.98
CA PHE A 1425 20.24 23.75 49.90
C PHE A 1425 21.58 24.39 50.29
N LEU A 1426 21.70 24.87 51.54
CA LEU A 1426 22.95 25.43 52.05
C LEU A 1426 24.03 24.35 52.25
N ARG A 1427 23.66 23.16 52.72
CA ARG A 1427 24.61 22.04 52.95
C ARG A 1427 25.26 21.55 51.66
N ILE A 1428 24.54 21.56 50.54
CA ILE A 1428 25.09 21.19 49.23
C ILE A 1428 26.19 22.18 48.78
N GLY A 1429 26.27 23.38 49.39
CA GLY A 1429 27.29 24.39 49.08
C GLY A 1429 26.97 25.23 47.84
N MET A 1430 25.76 25.07 47.28
CA MET A 1430 25.29 25.76 46.08
C MET A 1430 25.21 27.27 46.22
N LEU A 1431 24.97 27.76 47.43
CA LEU A 1431 24.84 29.20 47.67
C LEU A 1431 26.06 29.96 47.16
N ARG A 1432 27.26 29.41 47.35
CA ARG A 1432 28.50 30.02 46.86
C ARG A 1432 28.59 30.01 45.34
N TYR A 1433 28.25 28.90 44.70
CA TYR A 1433 28.23 28.79 43.24
C TYR A 1433 27.23 29.77 42.61
N ILE A 1434 26.01 29.85 43.14
CA ILE A 1434 24.99 30.80 42.66
C ILE A 1434 25.47 32.24 42.88
N LEU A 1435 26.08 32.54 44.01
CA LEU A 1435 26.62 33.87 44.28
C LEU A 1435 27.77 34.24 43.32
N GLU A 1436 28.70 33.32 43.05
CA GLU A 1436 29.77 33.46 42.05
C GLU A 1436 29.18 33.65 40.64
N SER A 1437 28.11 32.92 40.30
CA SER A 1437 27.44 33.06 39.00
C SER A 1437 26.85 34.45 38.77
N VAL A 1438 26.50 35.20 39.83
CA VAL A 1438 26.07 36.61 39.71
C VAL A 1438 27.28 37.55 39.63
N ALA A 1439 28.38 37.21 40.31
CA ALA A 1439 29.58 38.04 40.32
C ALA A 1439 30.20 38.21 38.92
N ASP A 1440 30.03 37.22 38.05
CA ASP A 1440 30.52 37.24 36.67
C ASP A 1440 29.59 37.97 35.68
N ILE A 1441 28.38 38.38 36.09
CA ILE A 1441 27.38 38.97 35.18
C ILE A 1441 27.68 40.45 34.94
N ASN A 1442 28.01 40.76 33.68
CA ASN A 1442 28.11 42.12 33.15
C ASN A 1442 27.11 42.32 32.00
N LEU A 1443 26.63 43.55 31.84
CA LEU A 1443 25.83 43.93 30.67
C LEU A 1443 26.74 44.01 29.44
N SER A 1444 26.38 43.28 28.41
CA SER A 1444 27.14 43.16 27.17
C SER A 1444 26.86 44.31 26.19
N GLY A 1445 25.73 44.99 26.35
CA GLY A 1445 25.22 46.01 25.42
C GLY A 1445 24.28 45.46 24.34
N PHE A 1446 24.06 44.13 24.29
CA PHE A 1446 23.04 43.52 23.44
C PHE A 1446 21.76 43.30 24.24
N GLU A 1447 20.65 43.95 23.83
CA GLU A 1447 19.39 43.98 24.59
C GLU A 1447 18.88 42.59 25.00
N THR A 1448 18.94 41.60 24.12
CA THR A 1448 18.49 40.22 24.41
C THR A 1448 19.32 39.53 25.50
N ASN A 1449 20.65 39.67 25.44
CA ASN A 1449 21.55 39.10 26.45
C ASN A 1449 21.42 39.85 27.77
N ASP A 1450 21.24 41.17 27.71
CA ASP A 1450 21.07 42.02 28.89
C ASP A 1450 19.73 41.72 29.60
N ILE A 1451 18.66 41.46 28.86
CA ILE A 1451 17.37 40.98 29.40
C ILE A 1451 17.56 39.64 30.12
N LEU A 1452 18.19 38.64 29.48
CA LEU A 1452 18.41 37.32 30.08
C LEU A 1452 19.30 37.39 31.33
N SER A 1453 20.37 38.20 31.29
CA SER A 1453 21.26 38.45 32.43
C SER A 1453 20.51 39.09 33.59
N LEU A 1454 19.66 40.07 33.33
CA LEU A 1454 18.88 40.74 34.36
C LEU A 1454 17.74 39.86 34.90
N GLU A 1455 17.07 39.08 34.06
CA GLU A 1455 16.09 38.07 34.45
C GLU A 1455 16.74 37.05 35.41
N HIS A 1456 17.94 36.57 35.05
CA HIS A 1456 18.72 35.65 35.89
C HIS A 1456 19.11 36.28 37.24
N CYS A 1457 19.67 37.49 37.24
CA CYS A 1457 19.98 38.24 38.46
C CYS A 1457 18.76 38.45 39.35
N ASN A 1458 17.62 38.78 38.77
CA ASN A 1458 16.38 39.02 39.52
C ASN A 1458 15.87 37.76 40.22
N ILE A 1459 15.93 36.60 39.55
CA ILE A 1459 15.57 35.33 40.18
C ILE A 1459 16.53 35.03 41.33
N ILE A 1460 17.84 35.18 41.13
CA ILE A 1460 18.83 34.89 42.18
C ILE A 1460 18.66 35.80 43.40
N LEU A 1461 18.40 37.10 43.19
CA LEU A 1461 18.10 37.98 44.31
C LEU A 1461 16.78 37.59 44.99
N THR A 1462 15.78 37.15 44.24
CA THR A 1462 14.53 36.65 44.83
C THR A 1462 14.79 35.40 45.68
N LEU A 1463 15.63 34.48 45.21
CA LEU A 1463 16.12 33.33 45.97
C LEU A 1463 16.82 33.77 47.26
N PHE A 1464 17.72 34.75 47.19
CA PHE A 1464 18.42 35.28 48.36
C PHE A 1464 17.46 35.97 49.34
N ILE A 1465 16.43 36.66 48.85
CA ILE A 1465 15.38 37.22 49.70
C ILE A 1465 14.67 36.08 50.46
N ARG A 1466 14.32 34.98 49.79
CA ARG A 1466 13.70 33.82 50.44
C ARG A 1466 14.62 33.23 51.51
N LEU A 1467 15.90 33.05 51.22
CA LEU A 1467 16.88 32.54 52.17
C LEU A 1467 17.09 33.49 53.35
N GLY A 1468 17.17 34.80 53.10
CA GLY A 1468 17.38 35.81 54.15
C GLY A 1468 16.22 35.92 55.15
N LEU A 1469 15.03 35.47 54.78
CA LEU A 1469 13.87 35.35 55.68
C LEU A 1469 13.92 34.10 56.56
N THR A 1470 14.81 33.15 56.28
CA THR A 1470 15.03 31.96 57.10
C THR A 1470 16.23 32.12 58.01
N SER A 1471 16.23 31.48 59.18
CA SER A 1471 17.33 31.56 60.15
C SER A 1471 18.62 30.92 59.61
N CYS A 1472 18.50 29.75 58.97
CA CYS A 1472 19.62 29.05 58.35
C CYS A 1472 20.14 29.79 57.12
N GLY A 1473 19.26 30.28 56.25
CA GLY A 1473 19.64 31.05 55.06
C GLY A 1473 20.27 32.40 55.39
N TRP A 1474 19.85 33.05 56.48
CA TRP A 1474 20.52 34.24 56.98
C TRP A 1474 21.97 33.96 57.38
N ASN A 1475 22.21 32.90 58.15
CA ASN A 1475 23.57 32.47 58.50
C ASN A 1475 24.37 32.09 57.26
N GLY A 1476 23.79 31.32 56.34
CA GLY A 1476 24.45 30.91 55.10
C GLY A 1476 24.86 32.10 54.23
N LEU A 1477 23.98 33.08 54.05
CA LEU A 1477 24.27 34.33 53.32
C LEU A 1477 25.34 35.16 54.02
N GLN A 1478 25.38 35.15 55.36
CA GLN A 1478 26.45 35.78 56.12
C GLN A 1478 27.79 35.05 55.94
N ASP A 1479 27.80 33.71 56.03
CA ASP A 1479 29.00 32.87 55.96
C ASP A 1479 29.71 33.00 54.60
N VAL A 1480 28.95 33.11 53.50
CA VAL A 1480 29.50 33.35 52.16
C VAL A 1480 29.82 34.83 51.90
N ASN A 1481 29.63 35.72 52.88
CA ASN A 1481 29.73 37.17 52.74
C ASN A 1481 28.92 37.72 51.55
N ALA A 1482 27.69 37.22 51.36
CA ALA A 1482 26.86 37.53 50.18
C ALA A 1482 26.72 39.04 49.92
N LEU A 1483 26.51 39.83 50.96
CA LEU A 1483 26.40 41.30 50.86
C LEU A 1483 27.68 41.96 50.34
N GLN A 1484 28.85 41.43 50.72
CA GLN A 1484 30.13 41.95 50.24
C GLN A 1484 30.40 41.55 48.80
N VAL A 1485 30.05 40.31 48.41
CA VAL A 1485 30.16 39.87 47.02
C VAL A 1485 29.23 40.68 46.14
N LEU A 1486 27.94 40.83 46.51
CA LEU A 1486 26.96 41.68 45.82
C LEU A 1486 27.43 43.14 45.68
N ALA A 1487 28.11 43.68 46.70
CA ALA A 1487 28.64 45.05 46.67
C ALA A 1487 29.81 45.23 45.69
N ASN A 1488 30.50 44.14 45.33
CA ASN A 1488 31.63 44.13 44.40
C ASN A 1488 31.22 43.80 42.95
N ILE A 1489 29.95 43.45 42.70
CA ILE A 1489 29.49 43.10 41.35
C ILE A 1489 29.49 44.36 40.47
N PRO A 1490 30.14 44.36 39.30
CA PRO A 1490 30.25 45.55 38.47
C PRO A 1490 28.88 46.09 38.05
N LEU A 1491 27.89 45.21 37.81
CA LEU A 1491 26.49 45.54 37.50
C LEU A 1491 25.85 46.52 38.51
N TRP A 1492 26.27 46.46 39.78
CA TRP A 1492 25.75 47.34 40.83
C TRP A 1492 26.46 48.70 40.87
N SER A 1493 27.75 48.74 40.51
CA SER A 1493 28.53 49.97 40.39
C SER A 1493 28.35 50.68 39.05
N ASP A 1494 27.99 49.96 37.98
CA ASP A 1494 27.86 50.47 36.62
C ASP A 1494 26.44 50.24 36.08
N PRO A 1495 25.47 51.11 36.41
CA PRO A 1495 24.11 51.02 35.90
C PRO A 1495 24.04 51.29 34.39
N PRO A 1496 23.11 50.64 33.66
CA PRO A 1496 22.91 50.91 32.23
C PRO A 1496 22.57 52.38 32.02
N LYS A 1497 23.24 53.04 31.07
CA LYS A 1497 23.09 54.49 30.81
C LYS A 1497 21.64 54.88 30.54
N ASP A 1498 20.88 54.00 29.89
CA ASP A 1498 19.47 54.21 29.54
C ASP A 1498 18.57 54.37 30.78
N LEU A 1499 19.00 53.86 31.95
CA LEU A 1499 18.29 54.02 33.20
C LEU A 1499 18.09 55.50 33.56
N PHE A 1500 19.10 56.34 33.34
CA PHE A 1500 19.06 57.76 33.69
C PHE A 1500 18.20 58.60 32.73
N LEU A 1501 17.77 58.02 31.60
CA LEU A 1501 16.89 58.66 30.62
C LEU A 1501 15.41 58.39 30.91
N ALA A 1502 15.08 57.35 31.67
CA ALA A 1502 13.71 56.95 31.97
C ALA A 1502 13.11 57.76 33.14
N SER A 1503 11.98 58.42 32.90
CA SER A 1503 11.26 59.23 33.91
C SER A 1503 10.40 58.39 34.88
N SER A 1504 9.98 57.20 34.46
CA SER A 1504 9.17 56.25 35.22
C SER A 1504 9.32 54.83 34.68
N PHE A 1505 9.23 53.83 35.56
CA PHE A 1505 9.43 52.43 35.19
C PHE A 1505 8.15 51.63 35.43
N ASP A 1506 7.58 51.01 34.39
CA ASP A 1506 6.63 49.92 34.55
C ASP A 1506 7.41 48.60 34.69
N LEU A 1507 7.46 48.09 35.91
CA LEU A 1507 8.21 46.89 36.28
C LEU A 1507 7.68 45.61 35.62
N LYS A 1508 6.54 45.67 34.92
CA LYS A 1508 5.96 44.55 34.14
C LYS A 1508 6.52 44.44 32.71
N THR A 1509 7.18 45.49 32.21
CA THR A 1509 7.68 45.51 30.83
C THR A 1509 9.00 44.74 30.71
N ARG A 1510 9.13 43.94 29.64
CA ARG A 1510 10.36 43.18 29.33
C ARG A 1510 11.38 44.09 28.62
N SER A 1511 11.94 45.04 29.37
CA SER A 1511 12.98 45.97 28.90
C SER A 1511 14.16 46.04 29.88
N VAL A 1512 15.35 46.36 29.38
CA VAL A 1512 16.59 46.43 30.20
C VAL A 1512 16.44 47.41 31.38
N PRO A 1513 15.92 48.65 31.23
CA PRO A 1513 15.76 49.56 32.36
C PRO A 1513 14.76 49.06 33.42
N ALA A 1514 13.64 48.44 33.00
CA ALA A 1514 12.64 47.91 33.91
C ALA A 1514 13.17 46.71 34.71
N LEU A 1515 13.89 45.79 34.04
CA LEU A 1515 14.52 44.64 34.69
C LEU A 1515 15.68 45.06 35.60
N TYR A 1516 16.45 46.09 35.24
CA TYR A 1516 17.46 46.67 36.13
C TYR A 1516 16.83 47.33 37.36
N MET A 1517 15.70 48.02 37.21
CA MET A 1517 14.96 48.55 38.36
C MET A 1517 14.37 47.47 39.25
N ASN A 1518 13.96 46.33 38.68
CA ASN A 1518 13.60 45.15 39.45
C ASN A 1518 14.82 44.61 40.23
N TYR A 1519 16.01 44.60 39.63
CA TYR A 1519 17.25 44.18 40.28
C TYR A 1519 17.59 45.07 41.48
N VAL A 1520 17.53 46.39 41.29
CA VAL A 1520 17.70 47.40 42.35
C VAL A 1520 16.68 47.22 43.48
N THR A 1521 15.42 46.98 43.10
CA THR A 1521 14.32 46.73 44.04
C THR A 1521 14.57 45.48 44.89
N ASN A 1522 15.03 44.41 44.25
CA ASN A 1522 15.35 43.14 44.90
C ASN A 1522 16.55 43.23 45.85
N ILE A 1523 17.59 44.02 45.54
CA ILE A 1523 18.71 44.24 46.47
C ILE A 1523 18.23 44.89 47.77
N VAL A 1524 17.37 45.91 47.68
CA VAL A 1524 16.82 46.54 48.89
C VAL A 1524 15.93 45.57 49.65
N TYR A 1525 15.10 44.78 48.97
CA TYR A 1525 14.31 43.76 49.63
C TYR A 1525 15.17 42.68 50.30
N LEU A 1526 16.30 42.32 49.72
CA LEU A 1526 17.27 41.43 50.34
C LEU A 1526 17.85 42.05 51.61
N CYS A 1527 18.26 43.31 51.56
CA CYS A 1527 18.74 44.03 52.74
C CYS A 1527 17.67 44.09 53.85
N ILE A 1528 16.41 44.34 53.49
CA ILE A 1528 15.31 44.37 54.45
C ILE A 1528 15.06 42.98 55.03
N ALA A 1529 15.02 41.93 54.20
CA ALA A 1529 14.88 40.55 54.64
C ALA A 1529 16.00 40.16 55.61
N LEU A 1530 17.25 40.48 55.28
CA LEU A 1530 18.38 40.22 56.17
C LEU A 1530 18.33 41.05 57.45
N CYS A 1531 17.82 42.28 57.39
CA CYS A 1531 17.64 43.09 58.60
C CYS A 1531 16.46 42.64 59.46
N SER A 1532 15.51 41.85 58.94
CA SER A 1532 14.39 41.29 59.71
C SER A 1532 14.83 40.27 60.79
N ASN A 1533 16.05 39.75 60.68
CA ASN A 1533 16.62 38.82 61.64
C ASN A 1533 17.11 39.54 62.91
N SER A 1534 16.95 38.95 64.09
CA SER A 1534 17.43 39.52 65.37
C SER A 1534 18.93 39.83 65.40
N HIS A 1535 19.74 39.17 64.58
CA HIS A 1535 21.18 39.39 64.45
C HIS A 1535 21.58 40.45 63.41
N TRP A 1536 20.63 41.25 62.89
CA TRP A 1536 20.87 42.23 61.82
C TRP A 1536 22.00 43.23 62.09
N LYS A 1537 22.32 43.53 63.36
CA LYS A 1537 23.43 44.44 63.72
C LYS A 1537 24.80 43.91 63.26
N ARG A 1538 24.96 42.61 63.05
CA ARG A 1538 26.22 42.02 62.55
C ARG A 1538 26.54 42.39 61.11
N ILE A 1539 25.50 42.66 60.33
CA ILE A 1539 25.60 42.92 58.88
C ILE A 1539 25.28 44.39 58.53
N SER A 1540 24.93 45.22 59.51
CA SER A 1540 24.51 46.61 59.31
C SER A 1540 25.50 47.41 58.47
N PHE A 1541 26.81 47.32 58.76
CA PHE A 1541 27.85 47.97 57.96
C PHE A 1541 27.92 47.42 56.53
N GLN A 1542 27.72 46.12 56.32
CA GLN A 1542 27.71 45.51 55.00
C GLN A 1542 26.50 45.97 54.19
N VAL A 1543 25.31 46.02 54.81
CA VAL A 1543 24.09 46.56 54.21
C VAL A 1543 24.28 48.02 53.80
N LEU A 1544 24.82 48.86 54.69
CA LEU A 1544 25.08 50.27 54.39
C LEU A 1544 26.12 50.44 53.29
N ARG A 1545 27.16 49.60 53.25
CA ARG A 1545 28.14 49.60 52.16
C ARG A 1545 27.50 49.22 50.83
N LEU A 1546 26.71 48.15 50.78
CA LEU A 1546 25.99 47.72 49.58
C LEU A 1546 25.10 48.85 49.05
N LEU A 1547 24.32 49.49 49.92
CA LEU A 1547 23.49 50.64 49.53
C LEU A 1547 24.31 51.85 49.07
N SER A 1548 25.52 52.04 49.60
CA SER A 1548 26.39 53.14 49.18
C SER A 1548 27.02 52.95 47.80
N CYS A 1549 27.22 51.70 47.34
CA CYS A 1549 27.80 51.41 46.03
C CYS A 1549 26.94 51.93 44.86
N SER A 1550 25.61 51.97 45.01
CA SER A 1550 24.67 52.49 44.00
C SER A 1550 24.19 53.90 44.30
N ALA A 1551 25.04 54.73 44.92
CA ALA A 1551 24.70 56.10 45.28
C ALA A 1551 24.17 56.92 44.08
N ASP A 1552 24.65 56.67 42.86
CA ASP A 1552 24.22 57.40 41.67
C ASP A 1552 22.77 57.08 41.28
N VAL A 1553 22.39 55.79 41.28
CA VAL A 1553 21.02 55.34 41.01
C VAL A 1553 20.07 55.83 42.10
N LEU A 1554 20.46 55.67 43.37
CA LEU A 1554 19.63 56.11 44.50
C LEU A 1554 19.49 57.63 44.53
N ASN A 1555 20.57 58.40 44.31
CA ASN A 1555 20.49 59.86 44.19
C ASN A 1555 19.63 60.28 42.99
N HIS A 1556 19.73 59.60 41.85
CA HIS A 1556 18.89 59.87 40.69
C HIS A 1556 17.40 59.64 41.02
N LEU A 1557 17.05 58.49 41.60
CA LEU A 1557 15.68 58.18 42.03
C LEU A 1557 15.16 59.18 43.09
N ILE A 1558 16.00 59.62 44.03
CA ILE A 1558 15.65 60.65 45.02
C ILE A 1558 15.36 62.02 44.35
N ARG A 1559 15.96 62.30 43.20
CA ARG A 1559 15.69 63.50 42.41
C ARG A 1559 14.43 63.34 41.55
N THR A 1560 14.28 62.21 40.85
CA THR A 1560 13.24 62.00 39.85
C THR A 1560 11.91 61.54 40.44
N ASN A 1561 11.91 60.69 41.47
CA ASN A 1561 10.69 60.06 41.97
C ASN A 1561 10.69 59.82 43.49
N ARG A 1562 10.66 60.91 44.29
CA ARG A 1562 10.66 60.86 45.77
C ARG A 1562 9.53 60.03 46.40
N GLN A 1563 8.40 59.86 45.71
CA GLN A 1563 7.25 59.14 46.26
C GLN A 1563 7.29 57.62 46.03
N ASN A 1564 8.29 57.12 45.30
CA ASN A 1564 8.40 55.69 45.03
C ASN A 1564 8.47 54.88 46.34
N SER A 1565 7.56 53.91 46.50
CA SER A 1565 7.47 53.04 47.69
C SER A 1565 8.81 52.35 47.99
N PHE A 1566 9.58 52.06 46.94
CA PHE A 1566 10.94 51.53 47.01
C PHE A 1566 11.89 52.44 47.83
N LEU A 1567 11.95 53.74 47.53
CA LEU A 1567 12.84 54.69 48.23
C LEU A 1567 12.44 54.88 49.69
N LYS A 1568 11.13 54.89 49.97
CA LYS A 1568 10.64 54.96 51.36
C LYS A 1568 11.13 53.77 52.18
N LYS A 1569 10.99 52.55 51.65
CA LYS A 1569 11.47 51.32 52.31
C LYS A 1569 12.98 51.35 52.55
N CYS A 1570 13.76 51.80 51.56
CA CYS A 1570 15.21 51.99 51.70
C CYS A 1570 15.55 53.04 52.78
N GLY A 1571 14.85 54.19 52.79
CA GLY A 1571 15.04 55.23 53.80
C GLY A 1571 14.73 54.76 55.22
N ILE A 1572 13.67 53.97 55.39
CA ILE A 1572 13.28 53.38 56.68
C ILE A 1572 14.36 52.42 57.18
N LEU A 1573 14.89 51.57 56.29
CA LEU A 1573 15.97 50.65 56.64
C LEU A 1573 17.20 51.41 57.15
N VAL A 1574 17.65 52.45 56.42
CA VAL A 1574 18.81 53.25 56.81
C VAL A 1574 18.55 54.01 58.12
N ALA A 1575 17.35 54.54 58.32
CA ALA A 1575 16.98 55.22 59.56
C ALA A 1575 16.93 54.28 60.75
N HIS A 1576 16.44 53.05 60.56
CA HIS A 1576 16.44 52.02 61.58
C HIS A 1576 17.88 51.65 62.00
N ILE A 1577 18.76 51.39 61.04
CA ILE A 1577 20.17 51.09 61.32
C ILE A 1577 20.83 52.26 62.06
N TYR A 1578 20.61 53.50 61.60
CA TYR A 1578 21.12 54.71 62.26
C TYR A 1578 20.68 54.82 63.73
N HIS A 1579 19.41 54.53 64.01
CA HIS A 1579 18.87 54.64 65.36
C HIS A 1579 19.39 53.55 66.30
N PHE A 1580 19.34 52.29 65.87
CA PHE A 1580 19.53 51.13 66.75
C PHE A 1580 20.94 50.54 66.74
N ASP A 1581 21.79 50.92 65.79
CA ASP A 1581 23.19 50.47 65.71
C ASP A 1581 24.18 51.65 65.73
N ALA A 1582 24.45 52.15 66.94
CA ALA A 1582 25.27 53.34 67.19
C ALA A 1582 26.63 53.41 66.45
N PRO A 1583 27.40 52.31 66.30
CA PRO A 1583 28.66 52.30 65.55
C PRO A 1583 28.53 52.75 64.09
N THR A 1584 27.36 52.55 63.47
CA THR A 1584 27.15 52.87 62.04
C THR A 1584 26.83 54.34 61.78
N ARG A 1585 26.42 55.09 62.80
CA ARG A 1585 26.06 56.51 62.69
C ARG A 1585 27.10 57.36 61.96
N PRO A 1586 28.40 57.33 62.32
CA PRO A 1586 29.42 58.10 61.59
C PRO A 1586 29.57 57.67 60.13
N PHE A 1587 29.31 56.41 59.79
CA PHE A 1587 29.35 55.94 58.41
C PHE A 1587 28.18 56.49 57.59
N ILE A 1588 26.96 56.45 58.14
CA ILE A 1588 25.76 57.02 57.52
C ILE A 1588 25.88 58.53 57.34
N GLU A 1589 26.42 59.24 58.34
CA GLU A 1589 26.56 60.70 58.29
C GLU A 1589 27.61 61.17 57.26
N LYS A 1590 28.70 60.42 57.10
CA LYS A 1590 29.74 60.70 56.10
C LYS A 1590 29.27 60.49 54.66
N SER A 1591 28.38 59.52 54.43
CA SER A 1591 27.82 59.27 53.09
C SER A 1591 26.68 60.23 52.79
N SER A 1592 26.85 61.09 51.79
CA SER A 1592 25.81 62.04 51.34
C SER A 1592 24.51 61.32 50.94
N CYS A 1593 24.63 60.19 50.24
CA CYS A 1593 23.50 59.36 49.81
C CYS A 1593 22.76 58.72 51.00
N LEU A 1594 23.47 58.02 51.90
CA LEU A 1594 22.82 57.35 53.04
C LEU A 1594 22.17 58.37 53.98
N ASN A 1595 22.83 59.50 54.21
CA ASN A 1595 22.27 60.59 55.00
C ASN A 1595 21.02 61.20 54.34
N ALA A 1596 20.96 61.28 53.01
CA ALA A 1596 19.77 61.72 52.28
C ALA A 1596 18.62 60.70 52.39
N LEU A 1597 18.90 59.41 52.23
CA LEU A 1597 17.93 58.33 52.42
C LEU A 1597 17.34 58.32 53.83
N ARG A 1598 18.19 58.44 54.86
CA ARG A 1598 17.76 58.59 56.26
C ARG A 1598 16.75 59.72 56.41
N LYS A 1599 17.03 60.89 55.83
CA LYS A 1599 16.15 62.06 55.91
C LYS A 1599 14.79 61.85 55.22
N LEU A 1600 14.69 60.98 54.22
CA LEU A 1600 13.42 60.65 53.56
C LEU A 1600 12.45 59.90 54.47
N SER A 1601 12.95 59.16 55.46
CA SER A 1601 12.10 58.41 56.40
C SER A 1601 11.34 59.30 57.40
N GLY A 1602 11.71 60.58 57.52
CA GLY A 1602 11.19 61.46 58.57
C GLY A 1602 11.85 61.22 59.93
N LYS A 1603 11.58 62.10 60.91
CA LYS A 1603 12.04 61.90 62.29
C LYS A 1603 11.33 60.65 62.85
N MET A 1604 12.06 59.57 63.11
CA MET A 1604 11.58 58.43 63.91
C MET A 1604 11.32 58.95 65.34
N SER A 1605 10.13 59.48 65.61
CA SER A 1605 9.67 59.83 66.95
C SER A 1605 9.36 58.57 67.75
N LEU A 1606 9.91 58.50 68.97
CA LEU A 1606 9.79 57.41 69.95
C LEU A 1606 8.33 57.05 70.36
N SER A 1607 7.31 57.67 69.78
CA SER A 1607 5.91 57.48 70.15
C SER A 1607 4.95 57.38 68.95
N SER A 1608 5.47 57.19 67.74
CA SER A 1608 4.63 56.99 66.56
C SER A 1608 5.23 55.89 65.68
N SER A 1609 4.92 54.64 66.00
CA SER A 1609 5.04 53.49 65.08
C SER A 1609 4.00 53.58 63.95
N ALA A 1610 3.82 54.79 63.40
CA ALA A 1610 2.83 55.13 62.42
C ALA A 1610 3.13 54.42 61.09
N HIS A 1611 2.30 53.41 60.83
CA HIS A 1611 1.86 53.00 59.50
C HIS A 1611 2.95 52.60 58.50
N LEU A 1612 3.58 51.45 58.73
CA LEU A 1612 4.15 50.64 57.65
C LEU A 1612 3.22 49.49 57.27
N LYS A 1613 1.96 49.84 56.98
CA LYS A 1613 0.99 48.97 56.28
C LYS A 1613 1.32 48.99 54.78
N ALA A 1614 2.32 48.24 54.34
CA ALA A 1614 2.56 48.03 52.90
C ALA A 1614 3.38 46.75 52.65
N ALA A 1615 2.64 45.63 52.61
CA ALA A 1615 2.92 44.40 51.88
C ALA A 1615 4.41 44.09 51.60
N PHE A 1616 4.96 43.12 52.33
CA PHE A 1616 6.09 42.31 51.89
C PHE A 1616 5.66 41.35 50.77
N ASN A 1617 5.09 41.90 49.70
CA ASN A 1617 4.99 41.17 48.46
C ASN A 1617 6.39 41.22 47.83
N THR A 1618 7.13 40.14 48.01
CA THR A 1618 8.21 39.74 47.07
C THR A 1618 7.71 39.99 45.65
N PRO A 1619 8.52 40.48 44.70
CA PRO A 1619 8.00 41.07 43.46
C PRO A 1619 7.16 40.08 42.67
N ARG A 1620 5.84 40.12 42.88
CA ARG A 1620 4.81 39.37 42.17
C ARG A 1620 4.70 39.81 40.71
N HIS A 1621 5.32 40.94 40.37
CA HIS A 1621 5.19 41.60 39.07
C HIS A 1621 6.16 41.09 38.00
N LEU A 1622 7.16 40.28 38.36
CA LEU A 1622 8.15 39.78 37.40
C LEU A 1622 7.69 38.53 36.63
N PHE A 1623 6.71 37.77 37.14
CA PHE A 1623 6.47 36.39 36.66
C PHE A 1623 5.00 36.04 36.39
N ASN A 1624 4.07 37.00 36.50
CA ASN A 1624 2.63 36.76 36.33
C ASN A 1624 2.15 36.64 34.87
N ASN A 1625 3.05 36.44 33.90
CA ASN A 1625 2.66 36.00 32.56
C ASN A 1625 2.77 34.48 32.48
N THR A 1626 1.72 33.78 32.94
CA THR A 1626 1.54 32.36 32.60
C THR A 1626 1.62 32.14 31.09
N SER A 1627 1.18 33.12 30.29
CA SER A 1627 1.25 33.10 28.83
C SER A 1627 2.67 33.16 28.22
N SER A 1628 3.70 33.61 28.94
CA SER A 1628 5.06 33.72 28.40
C SER A 1628 6.03 32.65 28.89
N ILE A 1629 5.62 31.79 29.82
CA ILE A 1629 6.33 30.54 30.16
C ILE A 1629 5.75 29.39 29.33
N ILE A 1630 4.48 29.50 28.92
CA ILE A 1630 3.79 28.56 28.02
C ILE A 1630 4.18 28.80 26.55
N ASN A 1631 4.58 30.02 26.18
CA ASN A 1631 5.20 30.36 24.89
C ASN A 1631 6.72 30.33 25.00
#